data_AF-A0AAF5CZF6-F1
#
_entry.id   AF-A0AAF5CZF6-F1
#
_cell.length_a   1.000
_cell.length_b   1.000
_cell.length_c   1.000
_cell.angle_alpha   90.00
_cell.angle_beta   90.00
_cell.angle_gamma   90.00
#
_symmetry.space_group_name_H-M   'P 1'
#
loop_
_entity.id
_entity.type
_entity.pdbx_description
1 polymer ?
#
loop_
_entity_poly.entity_id
_entity_poly.type
_entity_poly.pdbx_seq_one_letter_code
_entity_poly.pdbx_strand_id
1 'polypeptide(L)'
;MGKDIIPNIKTNSALRDGLCSLKSQIKPGRIPCDCMARDHPLIGNCLGCGLIVCEQQGSGPCLFCSTLVVSKDEWNILGKNNNDSVELMMRLTASDPLNVPSTKNNLEKALETREQLLEADSDTSRRNKVHDLQGDYIDIESNAYLTNDERHQIESRKAELDMLHRQKKKKIFIDLDFMNETIKERENCRNETVDYSKDHIIQDILKCAYARLHKLEEECEDSKYEIIPRGNFTPIYDDVYSKNELKDNPKISKEIMSEVYNSCCDEALFTEVDSKGFCLSLEQPLASLLVNGIEKHILWNTFLDIKGPIYIASATKNISDKELNEIKIKYKMDFPIGSIIGRCILTSCHSLNEYNDLFPISKVTKKGDGFVLVFSVFEELPCPIPYLSEEDYKYLFKVVLVGNAGVGKTCLVRKFTQGIFPACQSATIGVDFMIKTVKVDDDKIKLQIWDTAGQERFRSITQSYYRSAHAIVLVYDVAVQPSFDCLPEWLSEIEQYANRKVLKILVGNKVDKEDEREVPERIGVHFADANGFDYFLETSALDATNVDTLFQEVATRLTREMKLTDEKLVYKNDYDSGSVSLVDKAQAQLNSCCENLLANDYALKRHRNNIAVNKTREKRKLEMSITSEKMEAMRAENAELEKHVEKLKTKLATLKEMMTVYNKNRPDLKTISQSEKANVKKELLTLILLMWHLFDYIFIVYQYNLSMLHYTPASLQLASIKREMSIDFVNKYKHPKIGDFSQVSPSLTNPYTTDPLLDRALINLLPKKYYHDVSSDLKCFGNRIVEEIDQLGRQAELEPPKLEQQDAWGNRVDNLIVSPAWYKLKEIAAEEGLISIGYDSKIDPKYRRIHQLSKLYLFGPSSGLVSCPLAMTDGAAKTIKELKLDEKYDELKYAYNRLVSRNGKEAWTSGQWMTEKKGGSDVGGGCDTYATEIGNGKYLLNGYKWFSSAIDADVCLTLARVVDKNGNAIKGSKGLSLFYLPIRNPKTKKLNGIQMVTLKDKLGTRQLPTAELLLDGVEAIRVSDEGRGIPSIANMLNVTRIHNAIASVSYMRRIISLARDYSTKREVFGRKLIDWPLHMATLSKLEVECRAGLLFILEAARLLGLQESGEATSLEIINLRLMTPVLKLYTGKKTVPLISEGLECFGGQGYIENTGLPSILRDAQVTPIWEGTTNVLSLDVLRVFSSKEDVLGAFEKHINNILTNTKNDELLEKCTEKIKNALEFLKIFFSNISKKNKISLMQVDRGAREIGMVIGKIYSGALLIQHASSTTRTDNDKVVAFRYCVENPIIDFDQSIFNSLRNDVDIKIVFENYSNVKSKI
;
A
#
# COMPACT_ATOMS: atom_id res chain seq x y z
N MET A 1 -53.32 -12.99 -41.69
CA MET A 1 -53.74 -14.33 -41.21
C MET A 1 -52.54 -15.03 -40.58
N GLY A 2 -52.35 -15.15 -39.26
CA GLY A 2 -52.45 -14.15 -38.18
C GLY A 2 -51.04 -14.01 -37.57
N LYS A 3 -50.59 -12.87 -37.04
CA LYS A 3 -51.27 -11.82 -36.29
C LYS A 3 -50.84 -10.43 -36.77
N ASP A 4 -51.82 -9.67 -37.25
CA ASP A 4 -51.83 -8.22 -37.21
C ASP A 4 -52.39 -7.78 -35.83
N ILE A 5 -52.33 -6.48 -35.52
CA ILE A 5 -52.89 -5.74 -34.37
C ILE A 5 -51.89 -5.44 -33.24
N ILE A 6 -50.87 -4.61 -33.49
CA ILE A 6 -50.75 -3.28 -32.83
C ILE A 6 -50.28 -2.28 -33.91
N PRO A 7 -50.97 -1.16 -34.15
CA PRO A 7 -50.74 -0.31 -35.32
C PRO A 7 -49.49 0.57 -35.17
N ASN A 8 -48.78 0.71 -36.29
CA ASN A 8 -47.85 1.80 -36.59
C ASN A 8 -48.44 3.18 -36.21
N ILE A 9 -47.96 3.78 -35.12
CA ILE A 9 -48.08 5.23 -34.90
C ILE A 9 -47.01 5.90 -35.77
N LYS A 10 -47.39 6.20 -37.01
CA LYS A 10 -46.77 7.28 -37.80
C LYS A 10 -47.43 8.59 -37.39
N THR A 11 -46.76 9.41 -36.58
CA THR A 11 -47.03 10.85 -36.47
C THR A 11 -45.69 11.55 -36.25
N ASN A 12 -45.07 12.01 -37.34
CA ASN A 12 -45.10 13.39 -37.85
C ASN A 12 -44.19 14.35 -37.06
N SER A 13 -43.36 15.04 -37.83
CA SER A 13 -42.22 15.91 -37.50
C SER A 13 -42.58 17.21 -36.75
N ALA A 14 -43.46 17.15 -35.74
CA ALA A 14 -43.81 18.26 -34.84
C ALA A 14 -43.85 17.87 -33.35
N LEU A 15 -43.55 16.61 -32.99
CA LEU A 15 -43.61 16.06 -31.61
C LEU A 15 -42.26 16.06 -30.86
N ARG A 16 -41.18 16.55 -31.49
CA ARG A 16 -39.85 16.68 -30.86
C ARG A 16 -39.73 17.92 -29.95
N ASP A 17 -40.67 18.85 -30.02
CA ASP A 17 -40.66 20.14 -29.29
C ASP A 17 -41.72 20.25 -28.16
N GLY A 18 -42.38 19.14 -27.76
CA GLY A 18 -43.55 19.14 -26.86
C GLY A 18 -43.52 18.22 -25.61
N LEU A 19 -42.40 17.54 -25.31
CA LEU A 19 -42.31 16.58 -24.19
C LEU A 19 -42.34 17.19 -22.77
N CYS A 20 -42.63 18.49 -22.67
CA CYS A 20 -42.95 19.24 -21.46
C CYS A 20 -44.38 18.98 -20.88
N SER A 21 -45.02 17.83 -21.14
CA SER A 21 -46.44 17.62 -20.76
C SER A 21 -46.91 16.21 -20.32
N LEU A 22 -46.06 15.18 -20.19
CA LEU A 22 -46.48 13.80 -19.80
C LEU A 22 -46.77 13.58 -18.30
N LYS A 23 -47.32 14.63 -17.67
CA LYS A 23 -47.69 14.76 -16.26
C LYS A 23 -48.93 13.93 -15.83
N SER A 24 -49.32 12.85 -16.50
CA SER A 24 -50.70 12.36 -16.35
C SER A 24 -50.96 10.88 -16.08
N GLN A 25 -50.01 9.94 -16.16
CA GLN A 25 -50.42 8.51 -16.18
C GLN A 25 -49.44 7.57 -15.46
N ILE A 26 -49.20 7.77 -14.16
CA ILE A 26 -48.79 6.66 -13.29
C ILE A 26 -49.99 5.71 -13.23
N LYS A 27 -49.79 4.45 -13.64
CA LYS A 27 -50.83 3.44 -13.53
C LYS A 27 -51.35 3.34 -12.09
N PRO A 28 -52.68 3.29 -11.88
CA PRO A 28 -53.24 3.05 -10.55
C PRO A 28 -52.64 1.78 -9.95
N GLY A 29 -52.08 1.89 -8.75
CA GLY A 29 -51.51 0.75 -8.00
C GLY A 29 -49.99 0.61 -8.05
N ARG A 30 -49.26 1.39 -8.86
CA ARG A 30 -47.78 1.41 -8.77
C ARG A 30 -47.32 2.24 -7.58
N ILE A 31 -46.48 1.66 -6.73
CA ILE A 31 -45.91 2.32 -5.56
C ILE A 31 -44.40 2.42 -5.78
N PRO A 32 -43.77 3.60 -5.57
CA PRO A 32 -42.31 3.69 -5.55
C PRO A 32 -41.77 2.76 -4.46
N CYS A 33 -40.77 1.96 -4.81
CA CYS A 33 -40.10 1.07 -3.87
C CYS A 33 -38.64 1.49 -3.72
N ASP A 34 -38.22 1.80 -2.50
CA ASP A 34 -36.82 2.03 -2.13
C ASP A 34 -36.06 0.73 -1.82
N CYS A 35 -36.72 -0.42 -2.04
CA CYS A 35 -36.17 -1.73 -1.74
C CYS A 35 -34.90 -2.04 -2.53
N MET A 36 -34.61 -1.35 -3.66
CA MET A 36 -33.46 -1.66 -4.52
C MET A 36 -33.35 -3.18 -4.84
N ALA A 37 -34.50 -3.84 -5.06
CA ALA A 37 -34.61 -5.29 -5.26
C ALA A 37 -34.29 -6.19 -4.05
N ARG A 38 -34.14 -5.63 -2.85
CA ARG A 38 -33.74 -6.38 -1.64
C ARG A 38 -34.92 -6.99 -0.87
N ASP A 39 -36.09 -6.34 -0.93
CA ASP A 39 -37.25 -6.70 -0.11
C ASP A 39 -38.43 -7.27 -0.92
N HIS A 40 -38.60 -6.85 -2.19
CA HIS A 40 -39.68 -7.33 -3.07
C HIS A 40 -39.12 -8.11 -4.26
N PRO A 41 -39.81 -9.17 -4.75
CA PRO A 41 -39.39 -9.93 -5.92
C PRO A 41 -39.17 -9.05 -7.15
N LEU A 42 -38.25 -9.44 -8.02
CA LEU A 42 -37.89 -8.65 -9.20
C LEU A 42 -38.86 -8.91 -10.36
N ILE A 43 -39.37 -7.87 -11.01
CA ILE A 43 -40.03 -8.01 -12.31
C ILE A 43 -38.98 -8.01 -13.43
N GLY A 44 -37.98 -7.13 -13.33
CA GLY A 44 -36.90 -7.01 -14.30
C GLY A 44 -36.18 -5.67 -14.20
N ASN A 45 -35.08 -5.53 -14.93
CA ASN A 45 -34.37 -4.25 -15.05
C ASN A 45 -34.95 -3.45 -16.23
N CYS A 46 -35.16 -2.13 -16.09
CA CYS A 46 -35.52 -1.24 -17.21
C CYS A 46 -34.43 -1.36 -18.26
N LEU A 47 -34.70 -1.94 -19.43
CA LEU A 47 -33.72 -1.99 -20.51
C LEU A 47 -33.35 -0.59 -21.03
N GLY A 48 -34.15 0.44 -20.76
CA GLY A 48 -33.83 1.82 -21.15
C GLY A 48 -33.00 2.63 -20.14
N CYS A 49 -33.06 2.35 -18.82
CA CYS A 49 -32.30 3.13 -17.81
C CYS A 49 -31.57 2.30 -16.76
N GLY A 50 -31.67 0.96 -16.80
CA GLY A 50 -31.08 0.07 -15.80
C GLY A 50 -31.81 0.03 -14.45
N LEU A 51 -32.87 0.83 -14.23
CA LEU A 51 -33.59 0.83 -12.96
C LEU A 51 -34.21 -0.55 -12.69
N ILE A 52 -33.95 -1.09 -11.51
CA ILE A 52 -34.54 -2.34 -11.08
C ILE A 52 -36.02 -2.13 -10.70
N VAL A 53 -36.93 -2.83 -11.37
CA VAL A 53 -38.37 -2.81 -11.10
C VAL A 53 -38.73 -4.06 -10.32
N CYS A 54 -39.22 -3.87 -9.09
CA CYS A 54 -39.71 -4.96 -8.26
C CYS A 54 -41.23 -5.15 -8.39
N GLU A 55 -41.73 -6.23 -7.82
CA GLU A 55 -43.13 -6.65 -7.84
C GLU A 55 -44.05 -5.58 -7.23
N GLN A 56 -43.61 -4.87 -6.18
CA GLN A 56 -44.36 -3.75 -5.60
C GLN A 56 -44.55 -2.60 -6.58
N GLN A 57 -43.59 -2.38 -7.48
CA GLN A 57 -43.75 -1.42 -8.56
C GLN A 57 -44.69 -1.94 -9.64
N GLY A 58 -44.89 -3.25 -9.82
CA GLY A 58 -45.75 -3.86 -10.84
C GLY A 58 -45.17 -3.85 -12.28
N SER A 59 -45.87 -4.48 -13.23
CA SER A 59 -45.47 -4.53 -14.65
C SER A 59 -46.08 -3.41 -15.50
N GLY A 60 -45.41 -3.02 -16.59
CA GLY A 60 -45.72 -1.82 -17.38
C GLY A 60 -44.50 -0.87 -17.54
N PRO A 61 -44.73 0.37 -17.99
CA PRO A 61 -43.67 1.36 -18.21
C PRO A 61 -42.89 1.65 -16.92
N CYS A 62 -41.56 1.62 -16.99
CA CYS A 62 -40.71 2.02 -15.88
C CYS A 62 -40.96 3.47 -15.46
N LEU A 63 -41.03 3.72 -14.15
CA LEU A 63 -41.28 5.03 -13.57
C LEU A 63 -40.20 6.08 -13.90
N PHE A 64 -39.01 5.65 -14.31
CA PHE A 64 -37.91 6.54 -14.69
C PHE A 64 -37.81 6.71 -16.21
N CYS A 65 -37.79 5.59 -16.95
CA CYS A 65 -37.41 5.58 -18.37
C CYS A 65 -38.56 5.34 -19.34
N SER A 66 -39.77 5.08 -18.83
CA SER A 66 -40.97 4.68 -19.58
C SER A 66 -40.80 3.45 -20.47
N THR A 67 -39.63 2.80 -20.49
CA THR A 67 -39.45 1.52 -21.18
C THR A 67 -40.26 0.45 -20.46
N LEU A 68 -40.95 -0.37 -21.24
CA LEU A 68 -41.83 -1.41 -20.72
C LEU A 68 -41.00 -2.46 -19.95
N VAL A 69 -41.35 -2.68 -18.68
CA VAL A 69 -40.78 -3.74 -17.84
C VAL A 69 -41.92 -4.66 -17.43
N VAL A 70 -41.80 -5.94 -17.80
CA VAL A 70 -42.82 -6.97 -17.66
C VAL A 70 -42.22 -8.20 -17.01
N SER A 71 -43.05 -8.99 -16.32
CA SER A 71 -42.59 -10.25 -15.74
C SER A 71 -42.27 -11.26 -16.84
N LYS A 72 -41.54 -12.32 -16.51
CA LYS A 72 -41.21 -13.40 -17.47
C LYS A 72 -42.46 -14.02 -18.11
N ASP A 73 -43.53 -14.18 -17.34
CA ASP A 73 -44.81 -14.73 -17.82
C ASP A 73 -45.52 -13.78 -18.78
N GLU A 74 -45.52 -12.49 -18.47
CA GLU A 74 -46.07 -11.46 -19.34
C GLU A 74 -45.25 -11.29 -20.61
N TRP A 75 -43.92 -11.41 -20.53
CA TRP A 75 -43.03 -11.42 -21.70
C TRP A 75 -43.33 -12.61 -22.61
N ASN A 76 -43.57 -13.80 -22.04
CA ASN A 76 -43.99 -14.99 -22.79
C ASN A 76 -45.35 -14.80 -23.47
N ILE A 77 -46.31 -14.14 -22.82
CA ILE A 77 -47.63 -13.81 -23.42
C ILE A 77 -47.44 -12.78 -24.54
N LEU A 78 -46.68 -11.71 -24.31
CA LEU A 78 -46.35 -10.70 -25.34
C LEU A 78 -45.67 -11.35 -26.55
N GLY A 79 -44.79 -12.33 -26.33
CA GLY A 79 -44.08 -13.06 -27.38
C GLY A 79 -44.95 -14.02 -28.22
N LYS A 80 -46.10 -14.49 -27.71
CA LYS A 80 -47.03 -15.36 -28.47
C LYS A 80 -47.72 -14.63 -29.62
N ASN A 81 -47.67 -13.29 -29.63
CA ASN A 81 -48.38 -12.41 -30.55
C ASN A 81 -49.91 -12.61 -30.61
N ASN A 82 -50.56 -13.46 -29.80
CA ASN A 82 -51.99 -13.80 -29.92
C ASN A 82 -52.94 -12.73 -29.37
N ASN A 83 -54.25 -12.99 -29.38
CA ASN A 83 -55.21 -12.08 -28.77
C ASN A 83 -54.81 -11.78 -27.31
N ASP A 84 -54.30 -12.78 -26.58
CA ASP A 84 -53.77 -12.61 -25.23
C ASP A 84 -52.59 -11.62 -25.19
N SER A 85 -51.70 -11.61 -26.20
CA SER A 85 -50.60 -10.64 -26.29
C SER A 85 -51.11 -9.22 -26.51
N VAL A 86 -52.13 -9.04 -27.34
CA VAL A 86 -52.75 -7.73 -27.63
C VAL A 86 -53.49 -7.22 -26.40
N GLU A 87 -54.27 -8.08 -25.75
CA GLU A 87 -55.00 -7.76 -24.52
C GLU A 87 -54.03 -7.40 -23.39
N LEU A 88 -52.96 -8.18 -23.21
CA LEU A 88 -51.94 -7.89 -22.21
C LEU A 88 -51.21 -6.59 -22.53
N MET A 89 -50.84 -6.32 -23.78
CA MET A 89 -50.18 -5.07 -24.14
C MET A 89 -51.10 -3.87 -23.88
N MET A 90 -52.38 -3.96 -24.23
CA MET A 90 -53.37 -2.92 -23.88
C MET A 90 -53.48 -2.74 -22.36
N ARG A 91 -53.54 -3.84 -21.59
CA ARG A 91 -53.56 -3.78 -20.12
C ARG A 91 -52.27 -3.19 -19.56
N LEU A 92 -51.14 -3.36 -20.24
CA LEU A 92 -49.82 -2.87 -19.86
C LEU A 92 -49.58 -1.38 -20.21
N THR A 93 -50.28 -0.81 -21.20
CA THR A 93 -50.08 0.58 -21.69
C THR A 93 -51.29 1.52 -21.58
N ALA A 94 -52.50 1.04 -21.26
CA ALA A 94 -53.70 1.88 -21.23
C ALA A 94 -53.85 2.71 -19.95
N SER A 95 -54.45 3.90 -20.12
CA SER A 95 -54.58 4.95 -19.12
C SER A 95 -55.95 5.61 -19.21
N ASP A 96 -56.70 5.68 -18.11
CA ASP A 96 -57.86 6.57 -17.98
C ASP A 96 -57.78 7.34 -16.64
N PRO A 97 -57.50 8.67 -16.66
CA PRO A 97 -57.26 9.48 -15.48
C PRO A 97 -58.46 10.38 -15.11
N LEU A 98 -59.22 10.02 -14.07
CA LEU A 98 -60.16 10.93 -13.40
C LEU A 98 -60.07 10.78 -11.87
N ASN A 99 -59.84 11.92 -11.19
CA ASN A 99 -59.86 12.19 -9.73
C ASN A 99 -58.54 12.01 -8.92
N VAL A 100 -57.84 13.12 -8.63
CA VAL A 100 -57.68 13.76 -7.27
C VAL A 100 -56.41 14.67 -7.19
N PRO A 101 -56.45 15.89 -6.59
CA PRO A 101 -55.51 17.01 -6.82
C PRO A 101 -54.28 17.15 -5.86
N SER A 102 -53.63 16.08 -5.40
CA SER A 102 -52.54 16.16 -4.39
C SER A 102 -51.10 16.27 -4.93
N THR A 103 -50.92 16.45 -6.24
CA THR A 103 -49.66 16.13 -6.95
C THR A 103 -48.62 17.25 -7.08
N LYS A 104 -48.91 18.52 -6.75
CA LYS A 104 -47.96 19.63 -6.99
C LYS A 104 -46.81 19.68 -5.98
N ASN A 105 -47.09 19.47 -4.69
CA ASN A 105 -46.10 19.55 -3.60
C ASN A 105 -45.15 18.34 -3.57
N ASN A 106 -45.66 17.17 -3.96
CA ASN A 106 -44.84 15.95 -4.03
C ASN A 106 -43.87 16.00 -5.22
N LEU A 107 -44.23 16.69 -6.30
CA LEU A 107 -43.36 16.87 -7.46
C LEU A 107 -42.18 17.81 -7.15
N GLU A 108 -42.42 18.91 -6.43
CA GLU A 108 -41.35 19.82 -6.00
C GLU A 108 -40.36 19.13 -5.05
N LYS A 109 -40.85 18.35 -4.09
CA LYS A 109 -39.98 17.54 -3.21
C LYS A 109 -39.17 16.50 -3.98
N ALA A 110 -39.77 15.85 -4.99
CA ALA A 110 -39.06 14.90 -5.84
C ALA A 110 -37.97 15.58 -6.68
N LEU A 111 -38.22 16.80 -7.17
CA LEU A 111 -37.23 17.60 -7.90
C LEU A 111 -36.10 18.10 -6.99
N GLU A 112 -36.40 18.58 -5.77
CA GLU A 112 -35.37 18.93 -4.78
C GLU A 112 -34.52 17.72 -4.38
N THR A 113 -35.16 16.56 -4.18
CA THR A 113 -34.44 15.31 -3.85
C THR A 113 -33.56 14.86 -5.03
N ARG A 114 -34.03 15.02 -6.28
CA ARG A 114 -33.24 14.76 -7.48
C ARG A 114 -32.01 15.65 -7.56
N GLU A 115 -32.17 16.96 -7.38
CA GLU A 115 -31.05 17.91 -7.38
C GLU A 115 -30.05 17.59 -6.25
N GLN A 116 -30.54 17.26 -5.05
CA GLN A 116 -29.68 16.82 -3.94
C GLN A 116 -28.93 15.51 -4.23
N LEU A 117 -29.55 14.55 -4.93
CA LEU A 117 -28.89 13.30 -5.32
C LEU A 117 -27.87 13.52 -6.45
N LEU A 118 -28.17 14.39 -7.41
CA LEU A 118 -27.23 14.79 -8.47
C LEU A 118 -26.04 15.59 -7.90
N GLU A 119 -26.29 16.45 -6.91
CA GLU A 119 -25.25 17.16 -6.16
C GLU A 119 -24.42 16.19 -5.30
N ALA A 120 -25.05 15.18 -4.69
CA ALA A 120 -24.36 14.11 -3.97
C ALA A 120 -23.51 13.19 -4.88
N ASP A 121 -23.98 12.90 -6.09
CA ASP A 121 -23.20 12.16 -7.10
C ASP A 121 -22.06 13.00 -7.68
N SER A 122 -22.17 14.33 -7.66
CA SER A 122 -21.10 15.21 -8.12
C SER A 122 -19.84 15.19 -7.24
N ASP A 123 -19.96 14.70 -5.99
CA ASP A 123 -18.85 14.57 -5.04
C ASP A 123 -18.18 13.19 -5.11
N THR A 124 -16.97 13.16 -5.69
CA THR A 124 -16.11 11.96 -5.80
C THR A 124 -15.90 11.25 -4.45
N SER A 125 -15.86 11.99 -3.33
CA SER A 125 -15.65 11.42 -2.00
C SER A 125 -16.83 10.55 -1.55
N ARG A 126 -18.06 11.00 -1.82
CA ARG A 126 -19.28 10.24 -1.47
C ARG A 126 -19.52 9.07 -2.42
N ARG A 127 -19.22 9.22 -3.71
CA ARG A 127 -19.29 8.12 -4.70
C ARG A 127 -18.29 7.00 -4.38
N ASN A 128 -17.05 7.35 -4.02
CA ASN A 128 -16.07 6.38 -3.56
C ASN A 128 -16.54 5.66 -2.29
N LYS A 129 -17.22 6.35 -1.38
CA LYS A 129 -17.78 5.72 -0.17
C LYS A 129 -18.86 4.67 -0.47
N VAL A 130 -19.63 4.84 -1.55
CA VAL A 130 -20.61 3.82 -2.00
C VAL A 130 -19.91 2.64 -2.69
N HIS A 131 -18.88 2.91 -3.50
CA HIS A 131 -18.04 1.85 -4.08
C HIS A 131 -17.28 1.05 -3.02
N ASP A 132 -16.77 1.72 -1.98
CA ASP A 132 -16.12 1.07 -0.83
C ASP A 132 -17.12 0.17 -0.09
N LEU A 133 -18.32 0.67 0.21
CA LEU A 133 -19.39 -0.13 0.84
C LEU A 133 -19.90 -1.30 -0.02
N GLN A 134 -19.79 -1.20 -1.36
CA GLN A 134 -20.08 -2.31 -2.28
C GLN A 134 -18.93 -3.32 -2.36
N GLY A 135 -17.68 -2.86 -2.25
CA GLY A 135 -16.50 -3.71 -2.13
C GLY A 135 -16.52 -4.54 -0.83
N ASP A 136 -16.91 -3.92 0.28
CA ASP A 136 -17.00 -4.55 1.61
C ASP A 136 -18.01 -5.72 1.66
N TYR A 137 -19.03 -5.72 0.80
CA TYR A 137 -20.08 -6.75 0.76
C TYR A 137 -19.65 -8.05 0.06
N ILE A 138 -18.56 -8.02 -0.73
CA ILE A 138 -18.05 -9.18 -1.49
C ILE A 138 -16.89 -9.86 -0.74
N ASP A 139 -16.47 -9.30 0.40
CA ASP A 139 -15.32 -9.78 1.13
C ASP A 139 -15.61 -11.09 1.90
N ILE A 140 -14.68 -12.04 1.81
CA ILE A 140 -14.68 -13.29 2.60
C ILE A 140 -14.71 -12.96 4.10
N GLU A 141 -14.11 -11.84 4.48
CA GLU A 141 -14.03 -11.36 5.87
C GLU A 141 -15.42 -11.04 6.46
N SER A 142 -16.44 -10.77 5.62
CA SER A 142 -17.80 -10.44 6.05
C SER A 142 -18.83 -11.57 5.90
N ASN A 143 -18.44 -12.77 5.42
CA ASN A 143 -19.36 -13.88 5.20
C ASN A 143 -19.88 -14.49 6.53
N ALA A 144 -21.18 -14.26 6.82
CA ALA A 144 -21.84 -14.66 8.05
C ALA A 144 -21.97 -16.18 8.28
N TYR A 145 -21.83 -17.00 7.23
CA TYR A 145 -21.98 -18.46 7.32
C TYR A 145 -20.67 -19.20 7.55
N LEU A 146 -19.52 -18.52 7.51
CA LEU A 146 -18.26 -19.12 7.96
C LEU A 146 -18.18 -19.13 9.49
N THR A 147 -17.80 -20.26 10.08
CA THR A 147 -17.38 -20.32 11.48
C THR A 147 -16.08 -19.54 11.67
N ASN A 148 -15.78 -19.15 12.91
CA ASN A 148 -14.52 -18.46 13.22
C ASN A 148 -13.30 -19.30 12.82
N ASP A 149 -13.36 -20.62 12.99
CA ASP A 149 -12.29 -21.55 12.59
C ASP A 149 -12.12 -21.59 11.07
N GLU A 150 -13.21 -21.65 10.31
CA GLU A 150 -13.14 -21.64 8.85
C GLU A 150 -12.64 -20.31 8.28
N ARG A 151 -13.01 -19.17 8.90
CA ARG A 151 -12.42 -17.87 8.54
C ARG A 151 -10.91 -17.87 8.77
N HIS A 152 -10.46 -18.34 9.94
CA HIS A 152 -9.02 -18.47 10.25
C HIS A 152 -8.30 -19.41 9.27
N GLN A 153 -8.93 -20.51 8.86
CA GLN A 153 -8.36 -21.43 7.87
C GLN A 153 -8.21 -20.77 6.50
N ILE A 154 -9.21 -20.00 6.04
CA ILE A 154 -9.11 -19.26 4.78
C ILE A 154 -8.02 -18.19 4.86
N GLU A 155 -7.95 -17.43 5.94
CA GLU A 155 -6.91 -16.41 6.16
C GLU A 155 -5.50 -17.02 6.20
N SER A 156 -5.32 -18.12 6.94
CA SER A 156 -4.06 -18.87 6.98
C SER A 156 -3.67 -19.38 5.60
N ARG A 157 -4.64 -19.87 4.82
CA ARG A 157 -4.39 -20.36 3.47
C ARG A 157 -4.04 -19.24 2.49
N LYS A 158 -4.71 -18.08 2.58
CA LYS A 158 -4.35 -16.87 1.81
C LYS A 158 -2.90 -16.46 2.10
N ALA A 159 -2.49 -16.42 3.37
CA ALA A 159 -1.13 -16.08 3.78
C ALA A 159 -0.08 -17.08 3.26
N GLU A 160 -0.40 -18.38 3.27
CA GLU A 160 0.46 -19.43 2.71
C GLU A 160 0.61 -19.28 1.19
N LEU A 161 -0.49 -19.02 0.48
CA LEU A 161 -0.49 -18.80 -0.97
C LEU A 161 0.33 -17.56 -1.36
N ASP A 162 0.23 -16.48 -0.58
CA ASP A 162 1.07 -15.29 -0.73
C ASP A 162 2.56 -15.60 -0.53
N MET A 163 2.89 -16.40 0.49
CA MET A 163 4.28 -16.82 0.74
C MET A 163 4.83 -17.69 -0.39
N LEU A 164 4.04 -18.66 -0.88
CA LEU A 164 4.38 -19.48 -2.04
C LEU A 164 4.52 -18.63 -3.32
N HIS A 165 3.67 -17.62 -3.50
CA HIS A 165 3.75 -16.70 -4.63
C HIS A 165 5.00 -15.81 -4.55
N ARG A 166 5.37 -15.32 -3.35
CA ARG A 166 6.64 -14.60 -3.11
C ARG A 166 7.86 -15.48 -3.37
N GLN A 167 7.82 -16.76 -3.02
CA GLN A 167 8.89 -17.71 -3.36
C GLN A 167 8.98 -18.00 -4.87
N LYS A 168 7.83 -18.06 -5.57
CA LYS A 168 7.75 -18.24 -7.02
C LYS A 168 8.16 -17.00 -7.83
N LYS A 169 8.14 -15.78 -7.26
CA LYS A 169 8.61 -14.54 -7.91
C LYS A 169 10.12 -14.51 -8.26
N LYS A 170 10.88 -15.58 -7.98
CA LYS A 170 12.23 -15.80 -8.52
C LYS A 170 12.27 -16.36 -9.96
N LYS A 171 11.14 -16.36 -10.69
CA LYS A 171 11.06 -16.89 -12.06
C LYS A 171 11.43 -15.81 -13.09
N ILE A 172 12.43 -16.13 -13.90
CA ILE A 172 12.93 -15.37 -15.05
C ILE A 172 11.86 -15.34 -16.14
N PHE A 173 11.57 -14.17 -16.71
CA PHE A 173 10.73 -14.07 -17.91
C PHE A 173 11.60 -14.23 -19.15
N ILE A 174 11.17 -15.08 -20.07
CA ILE A 174 11.83 -15.33 -21.36
C ILE A 174 11.01 -14.63 -22.45
N ASP A 175 11.54 -13.53 -22.99
CA ASP A 175 11.12 -12.92 -24.26
C ASP A 175 11.54 -13.88 -25.38
N LEU A 176 10.57 -14.43 -26.13
CA LEU A 176 10.84 -15.19 -27.35
C LEU A 176 10.88 -14.21 -28.52
N ASP A 177 12.08 -13.93 -29.03
CA ASP A 177 12.31 -13.15 -30.25
C ASP A 177 12.11 -14.09 -31.45
N PHE A 178 10.87 -14.17 -31.92
CA PHE A 178 10.42 -15.06 -32.98
C PHE A 178 11.05 -14.76 -34.35
N MET A 179 11.52 -13.52 -34.58
CA MET A 179 12.21 -13.14 -35.82
C MET A 179 13.66 -13.62 -35.85
N ASN A 180 14.29 -13.77 -34.68
CA ASN A 180 15.71 -14.12 -34.56
C ASN A 180 15.95 -15.52 -33.97
N GLU A 181 14.90 -16.30 -33.68
CA GLU A 181 15.00 -17.58 -32.98
C GLU A 181 15.79 -17.48 -31.65
N THR A 182 15.63 -16.38 -30.89
CA THR A 182 16.38 -16.15 -29.65
C THR A 182 15.50 -15.95 -28.42
N ILE A 183 16.00 -16.40 -27.28
CA ILE A 183 15.43 -16.18 -25.93
C ILE A 183 16.13 -14.97 -25.31
N LYS A 184 15.38 -13.96 -24.86
CA LYS A 184 15.88 -12.82 -24.05
C LYS A 184 15.32 -12.93 -22.64
N GLU A 185 16.18 -12.99 -21.64
CA GLU A 185 15.76 -13.01 -20.23
C GLU A 185 15.46 -11.58 -19.75
N ARG A 186 14.26 -11.34 -19.18
CA ARG A 186 13.90 -10.12 -18.43
C ARG A 186 13.68 -10.45 -16.95
N GLU A 187 14.23 -9.61 -16.07
CA GLU A 187 13.87 -9.55 -14.65
C GLU A 187 12.53 -8.80 -14.49
N ASN A 188 11.56 -9.39 -13.80
CA ASN A 188 10.21 -8.84 -13.73
C ASN A 188 10.03 -7.88 -12.55
N CYS A 189 9.65 -6.63 -12.86
CA CYS A 189 9.10 -5.63 -11.92
C CYS A 189 7.61 -5.40 -12.26
N ARG A 190 6.70 -6.34 -11.94
CA ARG A 190 5.24 -6.14 -12.09
C ARG A 190 4.42 -6.80 -10.95
N ASN A 191 3.36 -6.12 -10.53
CA ASN A 191 2.45 -6.48 -9.43
C ASN A 191 1.41 -7.52 -9.86
N GLU A 192 1.73 -8.82 -9.81
CA GLU A 192 0.70 -9.87 -9.86
C GLU A 192 0.02 -10.05 -8.49
N THR A 193 -1.32 -10.11 -8.49
CA THR A 193 -2.19 -10.42 -7.35
C THR A 193 -2.49 -11.93 -7.29
N VAL A 194 -2.56 -12.50 -6.09
CA VAL A 194 -2.89 -13.92 -5.89
C VAL A 194 -4.40 -14.13 -6.03
N ASP A 195 -4.81 -14.96 -7.00
CA ASP A 195 -6.22 -15.34 -7.20
C ASP A 195 -6.62 -16.46 -6.24
N TYR A 196 -7.14 -16.07 -5.07
CA TYR A 196 -7.58 -17.00 -4.02
C TYR A 196 -8.78 -17.85 -4.42
N SER A 197 -9.56 -17.42 -5.42
CA SER A 197 -10.80 -18.10 -5.82
C SER A 197 -10.56 -19.51 -6.39
N LYS A 198 -9.32 -19.84 -6.75
CA LYS A 198 -8.94 -21.14 -7.33
C LYS A 198 -8.33 -22.12 -6.34
N ASP A 199 -8.10 -21.73 -5.10
CA ASP A 199 -7.52 -22.65 -4.13
C ASP A 199 -8.57 -23.66 -3.64
N HIS A 200 -8.28 -24.94 -3.85
CA HIS A 200 -9.15 -26.06 -3.46
C HIS A 200 -9.55 -26.05 -1.97
N ILE A 201 -8.65 -25.67 -1.06
CA ILE A 201 -8.95 -25.63 0.38
C ILE A 201 -9.96 -24.52 0.65
N ILE A 202 -9.76 -23.34 0.08
CA ILE A 202 -10.71 -22.22 0.20
C ILE A 202 -12.07 -22.60 -0.41
N GLN A 203 -12.09 -23.24 -1.58
CA GLN A 203 -13.32 -23.69 -2.24
C GLN A 203 -14.09 -24.73 -1.41
N ASP A 204 -13.40 -25.69 -0.79
CA ASP A 204 -14.05 -26.72 0.02
C ASP A 204 -14.60 -26.16 1.33
N ILE A 205 -13.91 -25.19 1.96
CA ILE A 205 -14.44 -24.46 3.10
C ILE A 205 -15.71 -23.67 2.71
N LEU A 206 -15.67 -22.99 1.57
CA LEU A 206 -16.85 -22.26 1.07
C LEU A 206 -18.02 -23.21 0.80
N LYS A 207 -17.80 -24.41 0.23
CA LYS A 207 -18.84 -25.44 0.08
C LYS A 207 -19.46 -25.86 1.41
N CYS A 208 -18.67 -26.01 2.48
CA CYS A 208 -19.18 -26.32 3.82
C CYS A 208 -20.06 -25.18 4.39
N ALA A 209 -19.70 -23.93 4.11
CA ALA A 209 -20.53 -22.78 4.47
C ALA A 209 -21.86 -22.77 3.69
N TYR A 210 -21.82 -23.06 2.39
CA TYR A 210 -23.02 -23.21 1.56
C TYR A 210 -23.92 -24.36 2.02
N ALA A 211 -23.35 -25.50 2.46
CA ALA A 211 -24.14 -26.60 3.00
C ALA A 211 -24.87 -26.26 4.31
N ARG A 212 -24.26 -25.41 5.16
CA ARG A 212 -24.90 -24.93 6.41
C ARG A 212 -26.02 -23.93 6.15
N LEU A 213 -25.85 -23.08 5.14
CA LEU A 213 -26.93 -22.22 4.65
C LEU A 213 -28.13 -23.06 4.24
N HIS A 214 -27.92 -24.07 3.38
CA HIS A 214 -29.00 -24.94 2.92
C HIS A 214 -29.70 -25.69 4.07
N LYS A 215 -28.96 -26.11 5.10
CA LYS A 215 -29.57 -26.81 6.25
C LYS A 215 -30.43 -25.90 7.13
N LEU A 216 -30.06 -24.62 7.27
CA LEU A 216 -30.87 -23.62 7.98
C LEU A 216 -32.13 -23.23 7.19
N GLU A 217 -32.07 -23.30 5.85
CA GLU A 217 -33.22 -23.09 4.98
C GLU A 217 -34.23 -24.24 5.12
N GLU A 218 -33.78 -25.50 5.20
CA GLU A 218 -34.65 -26.68 5.40
C GLU A 218 -35.32 -26.73 6.79
N GLU A 219 -34.68 -26.24 7.85
CA GLU A 219 -35.24 -26.28 9.23
C GLU A 219 -36.31 -25.20 9.49
N CYS A 220 -36.53 -24.24 8.58
CA CYS A 220 -37.44 -23.11 8.76
C CYS A 220 -38.85 -23.30 8.13
N GLU A 221 -39.12 -24.42 7.46
CA GLU A 221 -40.32 -24.59 6.62
C GLU A 221 -41.66 -24.82 7.36
N ASP A 222 -41.72 -24.89 8.69
CA ASP A 222 -42.92 -25.35 9.42
C ASP A 222 -43.87 -24.28 10.01
N SER A 223 -43.71 -22.97 9.73
CA SER A 223 -44.69 -21.98 10.22
C SER A 223 -44.85 -20.71 9.38
N LYS A 224 -45.97 -20.67 8.63
CA LYS A 224 -46.78 -19.52 8.17
C LYS A 224 -46.20 -18.10 8.39
N TYR A 225 -45.14 -17.73 7.68
CA TYR A 225 -44.78 -16.35 7.28
C TYR A 225 -43.74 -16.47 6.15
N GLU A 226 -44.17 -16.62 4.89
CA GLU A 226 -43.22 -16.72 3.76
C GLU A 226 -42.67 -15.33 3.41
N ILE A 227 -41.61 -14.97 4.12
CA ILE A 227 -40.71 -13.87 3.83
C ILE A 227 -39.51 -14.45 3.08
N ILE A 228 -39.46 -14.14 1.78
CA ILE A 228 -38.29 -14.00 0.89
C ILE A 228 -37.39 -15.25 0.69
N PRO A 229 -37.52 -15.96 -0.45
CA PRO A 229 -36.45 -16.83 -0.94
C PRO A 229 -35.36 -15.96 -1.58
N ARG A 230 -34.30 -15.70 -0.81
CA ARG A 230 -33.02 -15.19 -1.32
C ARG A 230 -32.23 -16.38 -1.86
N GLY A 231 -32.18 -16.53 -3.19
CA GLY A 231 -31.42 -17.60 -3.84
C GLY A 231 -30.95 -17.19 -5.23
N ASN A 232 -29.66 -17.41 -5.49
CA ASN A 232 -29.01 -17.46 -6.81
C ASN A 232 -29.10 -16.21 -7.71
N PHE A 233 -28.18 -15.26 -7.54
CA PHE A 233 -27.57 -14.63 -8.72
C PHE A 233 -26.16 -15.20 -8.94
N THR A 234 -26.15 -16.47 -9.34
CA THR A 234 -25.16 -17.00 -10.27
C THR A 234 -25.97 -17.27 -11.53
N PRO A 235 -25.62 -16.75 -12.72
CA PRO A 235 -26.28 -17.18 -13.95
C PRO A 235 -25.90 -18.65 -14.16
N ILE A 236 -26.75 -19.56 -13.69
CA ILE A 236 -26.76 -20.94 -14.14
C ILE A 236 -27.44 -20.90 -15.51
N TYR A 237 -26.65 -20.99 -16.57
CA TYR A 237 -27.19 -21.42 -17.85
C TYR A 237 -27.45 -22.92 -17.75
N ASP A 238 -28.74 -23.25 -17.60
CA ASP A 238 -29.27 -24.60 -17.61
C ASP A 238 -29.11 -25.24 -19.01
N ASP A 239 -28.53 -26.44 -19.05
CA ASP A 239 -28.12 -27.22 -20.24
C ASP A 239 -29.30 -27.78 -21.08
N VAL A 240 -30.53 -27.30 -20.88
CA VAL A 240 -31.76 -27.91 -21.41
C VAL A 240 -32.34 -27.18 -22.64
N TYR A 241 -31.85 -25.99 -23.03
CA TYR A 241 -32.47 -25.16 -24.08
C TYR A 241 -31.76 -25.07 -25.46
N SER A 242 -30.77 -25.91 -25.78
CA SER A 242 -30.09 -25.87 -27.10
C SER A 242 -30.35 -27.07 -28.03
N LYS A 243 -31.29 -27.96 -27.69
CA LYS A 243 -31.76 -29.02 -28.59
C LYS A 243 -33.22 -28.76 -28.98
N ASN A 244 -33.43 -28.44 -30.27
CA ASN A 244 -34.69 -28.28 -31.00
C ASN A 244 -35.27 -26.85 -31.01
N GLU A 245 -34.97 -26.06 -32.06
CA GLU A 245 -35.95 -25.23 -32.83
C GLU A 245 -35.33 -24.20 -33.79
N LEU A 246 -34.01 -23.98 -33.81
CA LEU A 246 -33.37 -23.09 -34.80
C LEU A 246 -33.06 -23.83 -36.12
N LYS A 247 -34.10 -24.16 -36.91
CA LYS A 247 -33.95 -24.77 -38.24
C LYS A 247 -34.41 -23.94 -39.45
N ASP A 248 -35.14 -22.82 -39.27
CA ASP A 248 -35.89 -22.25 -40.41
C ASP A 248 -35.71 -20.75 -40.75
N ASN A 249 -34.64 -20.04 -40.32
CA ASN A 249 -34.34 -18.73 -40.92
C ASN A 249 -32.87 -18.27 -40.82
N PRO A 250 -32.03 -18.32 -41.89
CA PRO A 250 -30.57 -18.32 -41.73
C PRO A 250 -29.84 -16.97 -41.82
N LYS A 251 -30.50 -15.80 -41.72
CA LYS A 251 -29.86 -14.52 -42.12
C LYS A 251 -29.82 -13.37 -41.11
N ILE A 252 -30.39 -13.47 -39.90
CA ILE A 252 -30.54 -12.28 -39.03
C ILE A 252 -30.03 -12.48 -37.58
N SER A 253 -29.50 -13.65 -37.19
CA SER A 253 -29.28 -13.98 -35.77
C SER A 253 -27.87 -14.45 -35.36
N LYS A 254 -26.81 -14.07 -36.10
CA LYS A 254 -25.41 -14.32 -35.70
C LYS A 254 -24.56 -13.05 -35.52
N GLU A 255 -24.78 -12.02 -36.32
CA GLU A 255 -23.91 -10.82 -36.34
C GLU A 255 -24.16 -9.85 -35.17
N ILE A 256 -25.43 -9.63 -34.79
CA ILE A 256 -25.78 -8.67 -33.72
C ILE A 256 -25.52 -9.25 -32.30
N MET A 257 -25.61 -10.58 -32.14
CA MET A 257 -25.28 -11.26 -30.88
C MET A 257 -23.78 -11.45 -30.70
N SER A 258 -22.97 -11.51 -31.78
CA SER A 258 -21.51 -11.56 -31.66
C SER A 258 -20.88 -10.20 -31.35
N GLU A 259 -21.42 -9.10 -31.89
CA GLU A 259 -20.82 -7.76 -31.68
C GLU A 259 -20.96 -7.25 -30.25
N VAL A 260 -22.04 -7.60 -29.54
CA VAL A 260 -22.27 -7.18 -28.14
C VAL A 260 -21.56 -8.11 -27.13
N TYR A 261 -21.34 -9.39 -27.47
CA TYR A 261 -20.62 -10.36 -26.62
C TYR A 261 -19.09 -10.26 -26.77
N ASN A 262 -18.56 -9.81 -27.92
CA ASN A 262 -17.13 -9.71 -28.18
C ASN A 262 -16.48 -8.43 -27.65
N SER A 263 -17.17 -7.28 -27.66
CA SER A 263 -16.52 -5.98 -27.39
C SER A 263 -16.10 -5.73 -25.93
N CYS A 264 -16.66 -6.45 -24.96
CA CYS A 264 -16.22 -6.39 -23.54
C CYS A 264 -15.27 -7.55 -23.17
N CYS A 265 -15.10 -8.54 -24.06
CA CYS A 265 -14.26 -9.72 -23.84
C CYS A 265 -12.84 -9.50 -24.38
N ASP A 266 -12.69 -8.75 -25.49
CA ASP A 266 -11.41 -8.53 -26.15
C ASP A 266 -10.37 -7.82 -25.25
N GLU A 267 -10.78 -6.80 -24.50
CA GLU A 267 -9.89 -6.08 -23.59
C GLU A 267 -9.45 -6.96 -22.41
N ALA A 268 -10.36 -7.78 -21.88
CA ALA A 268 -10.07 -8.73 -20.80
C ALA A 268 -9.16 -9.88 -21.29
N LEU A 269 -9.39 -10.41 -22.50
CA LEU A 269 -8.53 -11.44 -23.10
C LEU A 269 -7.16 -10.88 -23.50
N PHE A 270 -7.10 -9.66 -24.03
CA PHE A 270 -5.84 -8.98 -24.33
C PHE A 270 -5.07 -8.70 -23.04
N THR A 271 -5.75 -8.27 -21.98
CA THR A 271 -5.18 -8.12 -20.64
C THR A 271 -4.76 -9.48 -20.07
N GLU A 272 -5.46 -10.57 -20.37
CA GLU A 272 -5.08 -11.92 -19.94
C GLU A 272 -3.85 -12.46 -20.70
N VAL A 273 -3.76 -12.19 -22.01
CA VAL A 273 -2.60 -12.51 -22.85
C VAL A 273 -1.39 -11.67 -22.43
N ASP A 274 -1.57 -10.38 -22.17
CA ASP A 274 -0.52 -9.44 -21.75
C ASP A 274 -0.11 -9.64 -20.27
N SER A 275 -1.04 -10.11 -19.41
CA SER A 275 -0.76 -10.44 -18.01
C SER A 275 -0.13 -11.83 -17.83
N LYS A 276 -0.51 -12.84 -18.63
CA LYS A 276 0.02 -14.21 -18.50
C LYS A 276 1.19 -14.53 -19.41
N GLY A 277 1.37 -13.82 -20.54
CA GLY A 277 2.58 -13.89 -21.38
C GLY A 277 2.80 -15.18 -22.18
N PHE A 278 1.82 -16.08 -22.31
CA PHE A 278 1.97 -17.36 -23.04
C PHE A 278 1.22 -17.34 -24.38
N CYS A 279 1.80 -16.75 -25.43
CA CYS A 279 1.27 -16.79 -26.80
C CYS A 279 2.28 -17.47 -27.75
N LEU A 280 1.82 -18.41 -28.58
CA LEU A 280 2.61 -19.12 -29.58
C LEU A 280 2.14 -18.74 -30.99
N SER A 281 3.01 -18.05 -31.73
CA SER A 281 2.75 -17.68 -33.12
C SER A 281 3.10 -18.84 -34.06
N LEU A 282 2.13 -19.32 -34.84
CA LEU A 282 2.26 -20.45 -35.77
C LEU A 282 1.81 -20.04 -37.19
N GLU A 283 2.50 -20.53 -38.22
CA GLU A 283 2.09 -20.33 -39.62
C GLU A 283 0.82 -21.16 -39.93
N GLN A 284 -0.05 -20.66 -40.83
CA GLN A 284 -1.16 -21.47 -41.33
C GLN A 284 -0.65 -22.54 -42.31
N PRO A 285 -1.24 -23.74 -42.37
CA PRO A 285 -2.46 -24.15 -41.65
C PRO A 285 -2.24 -24.66 -40.22
N LEU A 286 -0.98 -24.79 -39.76
CA LEU A 286 -0.64 -25.43 -38.50
C LEU A 286 -1.33 -24.79 -37.30
N ALA A 287 -1.47 -23.46 -37.28
CA ALA A 287 -2.17 -22.73 -36.23
C ALA A 287 -3.63 -23.24 -36.07
N SER A 288 -4.41 -23.24 -37.16
CA SER A 288 -5.82 -23.66 -37.13
C SER A 288 -5.95 -25.16 -36.88
N LEU A 289 -5.05 -25.98 -37.43
CA LEU A 289 -5.02 -27.42 -37.20
C LEU A 289 -4.74 -27.76 -35.73
N LEU A 290 -3.86 -27.00 -35.06
CA LEU A 290 -3.57 -27.18 -33.64
C LEU A 290 -4.79 -26.80 -32.79
N VAL A 291 -5.37 -25.62 -33.00
CA VAL A 291 -6.52 -25.13 -32.22
C VAL A 291 -7.79 -25.98 -32.41
N ASN A 292 -7.94 -26.62 -33.56
CA ASN A 292 -9.02 -27.58 -33.81
C ASN A 292 -8.69 -29.00 -33.31
N GLY A 293 -7.53 -29.21 -32.67
CA GLY A 293 -7.08 -30.51 -32.14
C GLY A 293 -6.77 -31.58 -33.21
N ILE A 294 -6.63 -31.16 -34.48
CA ILE A 294 -6.25 -32.03 -35.61
C ILE A 294 -4.76 -32.35 -35.51
N GLU A 295 -3.94 -31.31 -35.33
CA GLU A 295 -2.55 -31.45 -34.92
C GLU A 295 -2.48 -31.41 -33.40
N LYS A 296 -1.73 -32.35 -32.80
CA LYS A 296 -1.58 -32.46 -31.34
C LYS A 296 -0.14 -32.28 -30.88
N HIS A 297 0.77 -32.22 -31.84
CA HIS A 297 2.20 -32.14 -31.56
C HIS A 297 2.91 -31.26 -32.59
N ILE A 298 3.90 -30.50 -32.15
CA ILE A 298 4.67 -29.59 -33.01
C ILE A 298 6.16 -29.84 -32.80
N LEU A 299 6.90 -29.97 -33.90
CA LEU A 299 8.36 -30.04 -33.86
C LEU A 299 8.94 -28.67 -33.49
N TRP A 300 9.87 -28.65 -32.55
CA TRP A 300 10.45 -27.44 -31.98
C TRP A 300 11.97 -27.56 -31.88
N ASN A 301 12.68 -26.43 -31.91
CA ASN A 301 14.14 -26.42 -31.99
C ASN A 301 14.82 -26.46 -30.62
N THR A 302 14.12 -26.07 -29.57
CA THR A 302 14.65 -25.93 -28.20
C THR A 302 13.78 -26.63 -27.16
N PHE A 303 14.35 -27.03 -26.04
CA PHE A 303 13.53 -27.56 -24.95
C PHE A 303 12.69 -26.44 -24.35
N LEU A 304 11.38 -26.68 -24.21
CA LEU A 304 10.45 -25.75 -23.54
C LEU A 304 10.00 -26.36 -22.22
N ASP A 305 10.51 -25.84 -21.09
CA ASP A 305 10.05 -26.19 -19.74
C ASP A 305 8.81 -25.37 -19.33
N ILE A 306 7.84 -25.29 -20.24
CA ILE A 306 6.57 -24.61 -20.03
C ILE A 306 5.46 -25.64 -20.12
N LYS A 307 4.54 -25.61 -19.16
CA LYS A 307 3.30 -26.40 -19.16
C LYS A 307 2.14 -25.50 -18.79
N GLY A 308 0.98 -25.76 -19.37
CA GLY A 308 -0.24 -24.99 -19.11
C GLY A 308 -0.81 -24.33 -20.35
N PRO A 309 -1.75 -23.39 -20.18
CA PRO A 309 -2.46 -22.77 -21.28
C PRO A 309 -1.56 -21.84 -22.11
N ILE A 310 -1.64 -22.00 -23.43
CA ILE A 310 -0.93 -21.21 -24.43
C ILE A 310 -1.97 -20.72 -25.44
N TYR A 311 -2.01 -19.42 -25.67
CA TYR A 311 -2.79 -18.81 -26.76
C TYR A 311 -2.09 -19.04 -28.09
N ILE A 312 -2.83 -19.39 -29.14
CA ILE A 312 -2.28 -19.64 -30.47
C ILE A 312 -2.59 -18.44 -31.37
N ALA A 313 -1.55 -17.78 -31.87
CA ALA A 313 -1.67 -16.72 -32.86
C ALA A 313 -1.26 -17.23 -34.24
N SER A 314 -2.03 -16.88 -35.27
CA SER A 314 -1.65 -17.12 -36.67
C SER A 314 -0.63 -16.07 -37.13
N ALA A 315 0.55 -16.48 -37.56
CA ALA A 315 1.60 -15.59 -38.06
C ALA A 315 1.21 -14.89 -39.38
N THR A 316 1.72 -13.69 -39.62
CA THR A 316 1.39 -12.79 -40.76
C THR A 316 2.16 -13.06 -42.07
N LYS A 317 2.73 -14.25 -42.26
CA LYS A 317 3.55 -14.52 -43.46
C LYS A 317 2.69 -14.69 -44.72
N ASN A 318 3.17 -14.19 -45.86
CA ASN A 318 2.52 -14.20 -47.17
C ASN A 318 2.27 -15.63 -47.70
N ILE A 319 1.20 -16.29 -47.28
CA ILE A 319 0.65 -17.45 -47.98
C ILE A 319 -0.09 -16.93 -49.22
N SER A 320 0.14 -17.53 -50.38
CA SER A 320 -0.57 -17.12 -51.60
C SER A 320 -2.06 -17.48 -51.51
N ASP A 321 -2.95 -16.66 -52.09
CA ASP A 321 -4.40 -16.96 -52.14
C ASP A 321 -4.69 -18.35 -52.74
N LYS A 322 -3.81 -18.84 -53.62
CA LYS A 322 -3.90 -20.18 -54.20
C LYS A 322 -3.67 -21.27 -53.17
N GLU A 323 -2.60 -21.18 -52.39
CA GLU A 323 -2.31 -22.15 -51.31
C GLU A 323 -3.39 -22.10 -50.22
N LEU A 324 -3.87 -20.90 -49.85
CA LEU A 324 -4.95 -20.75 -48.88
C LEU A 324 -6.24 -21.43 -49.37
N ASN A 325 -6.60 -21.28 -50.64
CA ASN A 325 -7.77 -21.92 -51.24
C ASN A 325 -7.62 -23.46 -51.31
N GLU A 326 -6.45 -23.97 -51.67
CA GLU A 326 -6.17 -25.42 -51.68
C GLU A 326 -6.32 -26.03 -50.26
N ILE A 327 -5.81 -25.33 -49.25
CA ILE A 327 -5.92 -25.74 -47.84
C ILE A 327 -7.38 -25.65 -47.35
N LYS A 328 -8.10 -24.57 -47.67
CA LYS A 328 -9.55 -24.42 -47.36
C LYS A 328 -10.37 -25.57 -47.95
N ILE A 329 -10.08 -25.97 -49.18
CA ILE A 329 -10.74 -27.12 -49.83
C ILE A 329 -10.39 -28.43 -49.10
N LYS A 330 -9.12 -28.60 -48.71
CA LYS A 330 -8.63 -29.83 -48.06
C LYS A 330 -9.23 -30.04 -46.67
N TYR A 331 -9.31 -29.01 -45.83
CA TYR A 331 -9.73 -29.13 -44.43
C TYR A 331 -11.13 -28.61 -44.11
N LYS A 332 -11.81 -27.93 -45.06
CA LYS A 332 -13.16 -27.37 -44.89
C LYS A 332 -13.31 -26.47 -43.65
N MET A 333 -12.31 -25.63 -43.38
CA MET A 333 -12.28 -24.64 -42.29
C MET A 333 -11.65 -23.33 -42.78
N ASP A 334 -11.91 -22.23 -42.08
CA ASP A 334 -11.28 -20.95 -42.35
C ASP A 334 -9.90 -20.82 -41.67
N PHE A 335 -9.00 -20.07 -42.29
CA PHE A 335 -7.61 -19.90 -41.85
C PHE A 335 -7.33 -18.40 -41.64
N PRO A 336 -7.74 -17.83 -40.49
CA PRO A 336 -7.48 -16.42 -40.17
C PRO A 336 -5.98 -16.13 -40.03
N ILE A 337 -5.54 -14.93 -40.41
CA ILE A 337 -4.13 -14.50 -40.44
C ILE A 337 -3.96 -13.31 -39.49
N GLY A 338 -2.83 -13.21 -38.79
CA GLY A 338 -2.54 -12.08 -37.89
C GLY A 338 -3.48 -11.94 -36.69
N SER A 339 -4.05 -13.04 -36.20
CA SER A 339 -4.98 -13.06 -35.08
C SER A 339 -4.65 -14.15 -34.06
N ILE A 340 -5.01 -13.96 -32.79
CA ILE A 340 -5.19 -15.02 -31.81
C ILE A 340 -6.44 -15.79 -32.21
N ILE A 341 -6.29 -17.08 -32.47
CA ILE A 341 -7.33 -17.93 -33.06
C ILE A 341 -7.90 -18.93 -32.06
N GLY A 342 -7.21 -19.14 -30.93
CA GLY A 342 -7.62 -20.11 -29.91
C GLY A 342 -6.60 -20.27 -28.80
N ARG A 343 -6.84 -21.27 -27.96
CA ARG A 343 -6.00 -21.66 -26.83
C ARG A 343 -5.81 -23.18 -26.82
N CYS A 344 -4.59 -23.61 -26.50
CA CYS A 344 -4.23 -25.01 -26.29
C CYS A 344 -3.51 -25.17 -24.94
N ILE A 345 -3.54 -26.34 -24.31
CA ILE A 345 -2.72 -26.64 -23.13
C ILE A 345 -1.47 -27.42 -23.54
N LEU A 346 -0.28 -26.84 -23.38
CA LEU A 346 0.99 -27.56 -23.54
C LEU A 346 1.18 -28.54 -22.37
N THR A 347 1.16 -29.84 -22.65
CA THR A 347 1.26 -30.90 -21.65
C THR A 347 2.69 -31.37 -21.39
N SER A 348 3.49 -31.46 -22.45
CA SER A 348 4.87 -31.93 -22.36
C SER A 348 5.71 -31.48 -23.55
N CYS A 349 7.01 -31.44 -23.35
CA CYS A 349 8.03 -31.24 -24.38
C CYS A 349 8.98 -32.44 -24.29
N HIS A 350 9.06 -33.25 -25.34
CA HIS A 350 9.93 -34.44 -25.38
C HIS A 350 11.04 -34.22 -26.40
N SER A 351 12.23 -34.79 -26.22
CA SER A 351 13.15 -34.91 -27.34
C SER A 351 12.51 -35.75 -28.45
N LEU A 352 12.93 -35.55 -29.70
CA LEU A 352 12.41 -36.33 -30.82
C LEU A 352 12.55 -37.85 -30.60
N ASN A 353 13.63 -38.29 -29.95
CA ASN A 353 13.85 -39.69 -29.59
C ASN A 353 12.84 -40.16 -28.54
N GLU A 354 12.70 -39.43 -27.42
CA GLU A 354 11.72 -39.75 -26.38
C GLU A 354 10.28 -39.75 -26.92
N TYR A 355 9.94 -38.82 -27.80
CA TYR A 355 8.61 -38.78 -28.41
C TYR A 355 8.34 -40.02 -29.26
N ASN A 356 9.30 -40.43 -30.09
CA ASN A 356 9.16 -41.64 -30.91
C ASN A 356 9.10 -42.92 -30.06
N ASP A 357 9.72 -42.93 -28.88
CA ASP A 357 9.66 -44.04 -27.92
C ASP A 357 8.31 -44.07 -27.17
N LEU A 358 7.80 -42.91 -26.76
CA LEU A 358 6.52 -42.78 -26.04
C LEU A 358 5.30 -42.96 -26.96
N PHE A 359 5.42 -42.57 -28.23
CA PHE A 359 4.33 -42.59 -29.21
C PHE A 359 4.72 -43.35 -30.50
N PRO A 360 4.95 -44.67 -30.43
CA PRO A 360 5.50 -45.47 -31.54
C PRO A 360 4.59 -45.55 -32.79
N ILE A 361 3.31 -45.22 -32.63
CA ILE A 361 2.30 -45.24 -33.69
C ILE A 361 2.30 -43.92 -34.50
N SER A 362 2.75 -42.81 -33.90
CA SER A 362 2.77 -41.47 -34.52
C SER A 362 4.22 -40.99 -34.75
N LYS A 363 5.04 -41.84 -35.38
CA LYS A 363 6.46 -41.53 -35.64
C LYS A 363 6.60 -40.27 -36.49
N VAL A 364 7.36 -39.30 -35.98
CA VAL A 364 7.76 -38.10 -36.73
C VAL A 364 9.01 -38.44 -37.54
N THR A 365 8.93 -38.35 -38.87
CA THR A 365 9.93 -38.88 -39.82
C THR A 365 11.12 -37.96 -40.08
N LYS A 366 11.25 -36.83 -39.39
CA LYS A 366 12.35 -35.87 -39.61
C LYS A 366 13.63 -36.35 -38.89
N LYS A 367 14.75 -36.48 -39.62
CA LYS A 367 16.08 -36.74 -39.02
C LYS A 367 16.66 -35.43 -38.49
N GLY A 368 17.04 -35.35 -37.20
CA GLY A 368 17.76 -34.22 -36.63
C GLY A 368 17.57 -34.07 -35.11
N ASP A 369 18.40 -33.22 -34.49
CA ASP A 369 18.22 -32.78 -33.11
C ASP A 369 17.00 -31.85 -33.02
N GLY A 370 16.05 -32.17 -32.16
CA GLY A 370 14.84 -31.37 -31.97
C GLY A 370 13.96 -31.91 -30.85
N PHE A 371 12.97 -31.10 -30.48
CA PHE A 371 11.99 -31.41 -29.46
C PHE A 371 10.59 -31.48 -30.08
N VAL A 372 9.65 -32.13 -29.40
CA VAL A 372 8.25 -32.27 -29.80
C VAL A 372 7.39 -31.73 -28.66
N LEU A 373 6.70 -30.64 -28.91
CA LEU A 373 5.68 -30.07 -28.04
C LEU A 373 4.41 -30.87 -28.18
N VAL A 374 3.83 -31.33 -27.08
CA VAL A 374 2.58 -32.10 -27.04
C VAL A 374 1.51 -31.25 -26.39
N PHE A 375 0.37 -31.12 -27.07
CA PHE A 375 -0.75 -30.29 -26.62
C PHE A 375 -1.97 -31.16 -26.28
N SER A 376 -2.79 -30.65 -25.36
CA SER A 376 -4.10 -31.16 -24.97
C SER A 376 -5.07 -29.99 -24.82
N VAL A 377 -6.39 -30.26 -24.72
CA VAL A 377 -7.44 -29.25 -24.53
C VAL A 377 -7.36 -28.11 -25.54
N PHE A 378 -8.13 -28.24 -26.61
CA PHE A 378 -8.09 -27.36 -27.78
C PHE A 378 -9.36 -26.52 -27.81
N GLU A 379 -9.22 -25.20 -27.67
CA GLU A 379 -10.32 -24.24 -27.55
C GLU A 379 -10.20 -23.20 -28.66
N GLU A 380 -11.03 -23.29 -29.70
CA GLU A 380 -11.13 -22.26 -30.74
C GLU A 380 -11.88 -21.04 -30.21
N LEU A 381 -11.37 -19.84 -30.52
CA LEU A 381 -12.08 -18.61 -30.18
C LEU A 381 -13.29 -18.44 -31.11
N PRO A 382 -14.47 -18.00 -30.61
CA PRO A 382 -15.64 -17.74 -31.44
C PRO A 382 -15.40 -16.73 -32.58
N CYS A 383 -14.43 -15.83 -32.39
CA CYS A 383 -13.95 -14.88 -33.37
C CYS A 383 -12.42 -14.69 -33.18
N PRO A 384 -11.61 -14.67 -34.25
CA PRO A 384 -10.18 -14.38 -34.14
C PRO A 384 -9.91 -12.96 -33.64
N ILE A 385 -9.10 -12.80 -32.60
CA ILE A 385 -8.74 -11.49 -32.03
C ILE A 385 -7.48 -10.98 -32.73
N PRO A 386 -7.44 -9.78 -33.32
CA PRO A 386 -6.24 -9.26 -33.98
C PRO A 386 -5.00 -9.31 -33.06
N TYR A 387 -4.01 -10.13 -33.42
CA TYR A 387 -2.73 -10.22 -32.72
C TYR A 387 -1.75 -9.37 -33.49
N LEU A 388 -1.48 -8.18 -32.97
CA LEU A 388 -0.39 -7.36 -33.45
C LEU A 388 0.93 -8.00 -32.97
N SER A 389 1.40 -9.03 -33.70
CA SER A 389 2.84 -9.34 -33.73
C SER A 389 3.60 -8.04 -34.00
N GLU A 390 4.85 -7.93 -33.55
CA GLU A 390 5.75 -6.84 -33.97
C GLU A 390 5.88 -6.85 -35.51
N GLU A 391 4.91 -6.26 -36.21
CA GLU A 391 5.05 -5.91 -37.61
C GLU A 391 6.14 -4.86 -37.67
N ASP A 392 7.17 -5.10 -38.49
CA ASP A 392 8.22 -4.13 -38.79
C ASP A 392 7.58 -2.80 -39.22
N TYR A 393 7.57 -1.83 -38.30
CA TYR A 393 7.29 -0.43 -38.57
C TYR A 393 8.59 0.33 -38.42
N LYS A 394 8.77 1.38 -39.23
CA LYS A 394 10.01 2.17 -39.19
C LYS A 394 10.00 3.22 -38.08
N TYR A 395 8.84 3.81 -37.82
CA TYR A 395 8.65 4.83 -36.78
C TYR A 395 7.34 4.58 -36.00
N LEU A 396 7.37 4.85 -34.70
CA LEU A 396 6.22 4.83 -33.78
C LEU A 396 6.00 6.26 -33.28
N PHE A 397 4.81 6.81 -33.49
CA PHE A 397 4.47 8.16 -33.07
C PHE A 397 3.29 8.17 -32.11
N LYS A 398 3.46 8.91 -31.01
CA LYS A 398 2.41 9.18 -30.02
C LYS A 398 1.65 10.45 -30.41
N VAL A 399 0.35 10.31 -30.71
CA VAL A 399 -0.57 11.39 -31.09
C VAL A 399 -1.61 11.54 -29.98
N VAL A 400 -1.79 12.75 -29.44
CA VAL A 400 -2.76 13.00 -28.36
C VAL A 400 -3.85 13.96 -28.85
N LEU A 401 -5.12 13.59 -28.72
CA LEU A 401 -6.25 14.45 -29.05
C LEU A 401 -6.75 15.18 -27.80
N VAL A 402 -6.90 16.50 -27.89
CA VAL A 402 -7.33 17.38 -26.79
C VAL A 402 -8.35 18.40 -27.28
N GLY A 403 -9.11 19.00 -26.36
CA GLY A 403 -10.23 19.90 -26.64
C GLY A 403 -11.45 19.59 -25.78
N ASN A 404 -12.45 20.48 -25.75
CA ASN A 404 -13.62 20.36 -24.88
C ASN A 404 -14.38 19.03 -25.09
N ALA A 405 -15.15 18.62 -24.08
CA ALA A 405 -16.05 17.47 -24.19
C ALA A 405 -17.10 17.73 -25.30
N GLY A 406 -17.43 16.71 -26.08
CA GLY A 406 -18.47 16.81 -27.12
C GLY A 406 -18.02 17.37 -28.47
N VAL A 407 -16.78 17.88 -28.63
CA VAL A 407 -16.26 18.37 -29.94
C VAL A 407 -16.04 17.25 -30.96
N GLY A 408 -16.11 15.98 -30.55
CA GLY A 408 -16.07 14.81 -31.45
C GLY A 408 -14.71 14.12 -31.58
N LYS A 409 -13.77 14.31 -30.64
CA LYS A 409 -12.46 13.63 -30.61
C LYS A 409 -12.57 12.11 -30.75
N THR A 410 -13.36 11.46 -29.89
CA THR A 410 -13.61 10.01 -29.93
C THR A 410 -14.23 9.58 -31.25
N CYS A 411 -15.16 10.37 -31.80
CA CYS A 411 -15.76 10.07 -33.09
C CYS A 411 -14.74 10.18 -34.23
N LEU A 412 -13.82 11.16 -34.21
CA LEU A 412 -12.72 11.26 -35.18
C LEU A 412 -11.78 10.05 -35.09
N VAL A 413 -11.39 9.64 -33.87
CA VAL A 413 -10.52 8.47 -33.68
C VAL A 413 -11.23 7.21 -34.16
N ARG A 414 -12.48 6.95 -33.73
CA ARG A 414 -13.25 5.77 -34.16
C ARG A 414 -13.54 5.76 -35.65
N LYS A 415 -13.83 6.91 -36.26
CA LYS A 415 -14.04 7.01 -37.70
C LYS A 415 -12.75 6.68 -38.46
N PHE A 416 -11.61 7.17 -37.99
CA PHE A 416 -10.31 6.81 -38.55
C PHE A 416 -9.96 5.34 -38.31
N THR A 417 -10.05 4.83 -37.08
CA THR A 417 -9.54 3.50 -36.71
C THR A 417 -10.48 2.36 -37.10
N GLN A 418 -11.78 2.56 -36.99
CA GLN A 418 -12.82 1.54 -37.18
C GLN A 418 -13.74 1.82 -38.38
N GLY A 419 -13.74 3.03 -38.96
CA GLY A 419 -14.67 3.41 -40.02
C GLY A 419 -16.10 3.72 -39.55
N ILE A 420 -16.36 3.61 -38.24
CA ILE A 420 -17.70 3.68 -37.63
C ILE A 420 -17.93 5.06 -37.01
N PHE A 421 -19.13 5.61 -37.21
CA PHE A 421 -19.63 6.77 -36.46
C PHE A 421 -20.79 6.32 -35.56
N PRO A 422 -20.59 6.17 -34.24
CA PRO A 422 -21.65 5.75 -33.33
C PRO A 422 -22.68 6.88 -33.12
N ALA A 423 -23.96 6.59 -33.35
CA ALA A 423 -25.05 7.55 -33.24
C ALA A 423 -25.27 8.12 -31.82
N CYS A 424 -24.77 7.44 -30.79
CA CYS A 424 -24.78 7.86 -29.39
C CYS A 424 -23.42 7.55 -28.75
N GLN A 425 -22.47 8.48 -28.86
CA GLN A 425 -21.18 8.37 -28.19
C GLN A 425 -21.30 8.88 -26.75
N SER A 426 -21.09 8.00 -25.76
CA SER A 426 -20.96 8.40 -24.35
C SER A 426 -19.69 9.22 -24.14
N ALA A 427 -19.67 10.09 -23.12
CA ALA A 427 -18.48 10.86 -22.77
C ALA A 427 -17.30 9.92 -22.45
N THR A 428 -16.13 10.15 -23.05
CA THR A 428 -14.90 9.43 -22.70
C THR A 428 -14.59 9.65 -21.23
N ILE A 429 -14.47 8.56 -20.47
CA ILE A 429 -14.05 8.58 -19.07
C ILE A 429 -12.55 8.30 -19.05
N GLY A 430 -11.73 9.27 -18.62
CA GLY A 430 -10.26 9.12 -18.62
C GLY A 430 -9.63 9.33 -20.00
N VAL A 431 -8.99 8.30 -20.55
CA VAL A 431 -8.33 8.31 -21.87
C VAL A 431 -8.56 6.98 -22.58
N ASP A 432 -8.97 7.03 -23.84
CA ASP A 432 -9.08 5.87 -24.73
C ASP A 432 -7.81 5.76 -25.60
N PHE A 433 -7.36 4.55 -25.89
CA PHE A 433 -6.09 4.28 -26.58
C PHE A 433 -6.32 3.39 -27.80
N MET A 434 -5.94 3.90 -28.98
CA MET A 434 -6.05 3.14 -30.22
C MET A 434 -4.72 3.18 -30.99
N ILE A 435 -4.38 2.09 -31.67
CA ILE A 435 -3.22 2.01 -32.55
C ILE A 435 -3.71 1.82 -33.98
N LYS A 436 -3.21 2.62 -34.93
CA LYS A 436 -3.41 2.39 -36.36
C LYS A 436 -2.09 2.53 -37.10
N THR A 437 -1.78 1.56 -37.96
CA THR A 437 -0.62 1.59 -38.85
C THR A 437 -1.04 2.26 -40.16
N VAL A 438 -0.29 3.26 -40.59
CA VAL A 438 -0.46 3.95 -41.88
C VAL A 438 0.78 3.77 -42.74
N LYS A 439 0.64 3.84 -44.06
CA LYS A 439 1.75 3.81 -45.00
C LYS A 439 2.09 5.25 -45.42
N VAL A 440 3.33 5.68 -45.20
CA VAL A 440 3.86 6.96 -45.68
C VAL A 440 5.03 6.65 -46.60
N ASP A 441 4.92 7.02 -47.88
CA ASP A 441 5.81 6.54 -48.94
C ASP A 441 5.80 4.99 -49.00
N ASP A 442 6.93 4.37 -48.67
CA ASP A 442 7.13 2.91 -48.53
C ASP A 442 7.32 2.46 -47.08
N ASP A 443 7.30 3.38 -46.12
CA ASP A 443 7.53 3.09 -44.71
C ASP A 443 6.20 2.81 -44.00
N LYS A 444 6.13 1.72 -43.22
CA LYS A 444 5.02 1.46 -42.28
C LYS A 444 5.24 2.30 -41.02
N ILE A 445 4.25 3.13 -40.67
CA ILE A 445 4.29 4.03 -39.51
C ILE A 445 3.18 3.64 -38.53
N LYS A 446 3.51 3.37 -37.27
CA LYS A 446 2.50 3.12 -36.22
C LYS A 446 2.14 4.43 -35.52
N LEU A 447 0.86 4.79 -35.53
CA LEU A 447 0.31 5.88 -34.73
C LEU A 447 -0.34 5.32 -33.46
N GLN A 448 0.15 5.75 -32.30
CA GLN A 448 -0.47 5.55 -30.98
C GLN A 448 -1.34 6.77 -30.68
N ILE A 449 -2.65 6.62 -30.86
CA ILE A 449 -3.63 7.69 -30.76
C ILE A 449 -4.29 7.63 -29.37
N TRP A 450 -4.10 8.70 -28.59
CA TRP A 450 -4.64 8.85 -27.23
C TRP A 450 -5.79 9.86 -27.26
N ASP A 451 -7.01 9.39 -27.07
CA ASP A 451 -8.23 10.22 -26.99
C ASP A 451 -8.53 10.61 -25.55
N THR A 452 -8.47 11.90 -25.22
CA THR A 452 -8.63 12.37 -23.83
C THR A 452 -10.06 12.80 -23.51
N ALA A 453 -10.50 12.57 -22.27
CA ALA A 453 -11.72 13.15 -21.74
C ALA A 453 -11.62 14.69 -21.71
N GLY A 454 -12.39 15.37 -22.56
CA GLY A 454 -12.37 16.84 -22.70
C GLY A 454 -13.02 17.62 -21.55
N GLN A 455 -13.15 17.04 -20.36
CA GLN A 455 -13.76 17.70 -19.20
C GLN A 455 -12.69 18.35 -18.33
N GLU A 456 -12.93 19.59 -17.97
CA GLU A 456 -12.16 20.42 -17.04
C GLU A 456 -11.86 19.72 -15.69
N ARG A 457 -12.75 18.81 -15.25
CA ARG A 457 -12.60 18.04 -14.01
C ARG A 457 -11.46 17.01 -14.01
N PHE A 458 -10.92 16.63 -15.17
CA PHE A 458 -9.84 15.65 -15.29
C PHE A 458 -8.50 16.24 -15.76
N ARG A 459 -8.32 17.58 -15.71
CA ARG A 459 -7.08 18.26 -16.14
C ARG A 459 -5.80 17.67 -15.55
N SER A 460 -5.81 17.16 -14.32
CA SER A 460 -4.64 16.50 -13.70
C SER A 460 -4.21 15.20 -14.40
N ILE A 461 -5.14 14.50 -15.05
CA ILE A 461 -4.88 13.26 -15.79
C ILE A 461 -4.23 13.59 -17.15
N THR A 462 -4.74 14.61 -17.85
CA THR A 462 -4.26 15.08 -19.17
C THR A 462 -2.79 15.48 -19.17
N GLN A 463 -2.30 16.11 -18.09
CA GLN A 463 -0.90 16.53 -17.91
C GLN A 463 0.13 15.42 -18.18
N SER A 464 -0.19 14.20 -17.77
CA SER A 464 0.72 13.05 -17.95
C SER A 464 0.84 12.61 -19.42
N TYR A 465 -0.19 12.83 -20.24
CA TYR A 465 -0.23 12.38 -21.63
C TYR A 465 0.52 13.31 -22.59
N TYR A 466 0.63 14.60 -22.29
CA TYR A 466 1.45 15.54 -23.06
C TYR A 466 2.94 15.16 -23.05
N ARG A 467 3.42 14.56 -21.96
CA ARG A 467 4.80 14.07 -21.86
C ARG A 467 5.04 13.00 -22.94
N SER A 468 6.05 13.24 -23.77
CA SER A 468 6.46 12.39 -24.90
C SER A 468 5.47 12.29 -26.07
N ALA A 469 4.49 13.19 -26.17
CA ALA A 469 3.68 13.32 -27.39
C ALA A 469 4.57 13.79 -28.56
N HIS A 470 4.41 13.16 -29.73
CA HIS A 470 5.07 13.56 -30.97
C HIS A 470 4.19 14.55 -31.74
N ALA A 471 2.86 14.37 -31.69
CA ALA A 471 1.87 15.31 -32.19
C ALA A 471 0.72 15.51 -31.20
N ILE A 472 0.16 16.71 -31.19
CA ILE A 472 -1.05 17.04 -30.44
C ILE A 472 -2.07 17.62 -31.42
N VAL A 473 -3.27 17.03 -31.42
CA VAL A 473 -4.40 17.45 -32.26
C VAL A 473 -5.41 18.13 -31.36
N LEU A 474 -5.53 19.45 -31.46
CA LEU A 474 -6.46 20.27 -30.71
C LEU A 474 -7.76 20.44 -31.52
N VAL A 475 -8.87 19.94 -31.00
CA VAL A 475 -10.15 19.85 -31.71
C VAL A 475 -11.18 20.81 -31.10
N TYR A 476 -11.84 21.61 -31.95
CA TYR A 476 -13.04 22.38 -31.61
C TYR A 476 -14.21 21.98 -32.52
N ASP A 477 -15.42 22.40 -32.18
CA ASP A 477 -16.64 22.16 -32.95
C ASP A 477 -17.03 23.45 -33.69
N VAL A 478 -17.13 23.38 -35.03
CA VAL A 478 -17.45 24.56 -35.87
C VAL A 478 -18.84 25.15 -35.61
N ALA A 479 -19.74 24.37 -35.00
CA ALA A 479 -21.10 24.78 -34.63
C ALA A 479 -21.22 25.25 -33.16
N VAL A 480 -20.12 25.29 -32.39
CA VAL A 480 -20.15 25.68 -30.97
C VAL A 480 -19.01 26.66 -30.67
N GLN A 481 -19.30 27.96 -30.72
CA GLN A 481 -18.35 29.06 -30.46
C GLN A 481 -17.63 28.92 -29.10
N PRO A 482 -18.27 28.54 -27.97
CA PRO A 482 -17.57 28.33 -26.70
C PRO A 482 -16.44 27.28 -26.76
N SER A 483 -16.53 26.30 -27.68
CA SER A 483 -15.46 25.31 -27.85
C SER A 483 -14.20 25.91 -28.48
N PHE A 484 -14.38 26.94 -29.33
CA PHE A 484 -13.30 27.72 -29.93
C PHE A 484 -12.72 28.74 -28.94
N ASP A 485 -13.57 29.38 -28.14
CA ASP A 485 -13.14 30.37 -27.14
C ASP A 485 -12.23 29.76 -26.03
N CYS A 486 -12.34 28.45 -25.77
CA CYS A 486 -11.47 27.72 -24.84
C CYS A 486 -10.09 27.34 -25.41
N LEU A 487 -9.84 27.49 -26.72
CA LEU A 487 -8.57 27.08 -27.35
C LEU A 487 -7.31 27.72 -26.71
N PRO A 488 -7.30 29.00 -26.28
CA PRO A 488 -6.15 29.59 -25.59
C PRO A 488 -5.77 28.88 -24.29
N GLU A 489 -6.75 28.38 -23.53
CA GLU A 489 -6.49 27.65 -22.29
C GLU A 489 -5.82 26.30 -22.58
N TRP A 490 -6.34 25.56 -23.57
CA TRP A 490 -5.75 24.31 -24.03
C TRP A 490 -4.34 24.49 -24.59
N LEU A 491 -4.12 25.58 -25.33
CA LEU A 491 -2.80 25.92 -25.87
C LEU A 491 -1.79 26.21 -24.75
N SER A 492 -2.19 26.96 -23.71
CA SER A 492 -1.35 27.22 -22.55
C SER A 492 -0.93 25.92 -21.84
N GLU A 493 -1.83 24.94 -21.74
CA GLU A 493 -1.53 23.63 -21.16
C GLU A 493 -0.55 22.82 -22.04
N ILE A 494 -0.74 22.83 -23.36
CA ILE A 494 0.18 22.19 -24.32
C ILE A 494 1.58 22.80 -24.20
N GLU A 495 1.69 24.13 -24.17
CA GLU A 495 2.97 24.85 -24.05
C GLU A 495 3.67 24.61 -22.72
N GLN A 496 2.91 24.36 -21.66
CA GLN A 496 3.45 24.08 -20.32
C GLN A 496 4.00 22.65 -20.19
N TYR A 497 3.36 21.64 -20.79
CA TYR A 497 3.67 20.22 -20.51
C TYR A 497 4.23 19.43 -21.68
N ALA A 498 4.01 19.84 -22.94
CA ALA A 498 4.51 19.14 -24.11
C ALA A 498 5.96 19.53 -24.46
N ASN A 499 6.61 18.72 -25.31
CA ASN A 499 7.93 19.05 -25.84
C ASN A 499 7.81 20.26 -26.80
N ARG A 500 8.77 21.20 -26.77
CA ARG A 500 8.83 22.34 -27.72
C ARG A 500 8.82 21.93 -29.20
N LYS A 501 9.22 20.68 -29.51
CA LYS A 501 9.21 20.11 -30.87
C LYS A 501 7.96 19.29 -31.19
N VAL A 502 6.90 19.39 -30.38
CA VAL A 502 5.66 18.66 -30.65
C VAL A 502 4.96 19.27 -31.88
N LEU A 503 4.49 18.43 -32.81
CA LEU A 503 3.71 18.88 -33.96
C LEU A 503 2.31 19.29 -33.47
N LYS A 504 1.95 20.57 -33.60
CA LYS A 504 0.66 21.13 -33.16
C LYS A 504 -0.30 21.22 -34.34
N ILE A 505 -1.44 20.56 -34.26
CA ILE A 505 -2.46 20.56 -35.33
C ILE A 505 -3.79 21.05 -34.76
N LEU A 506 -4.41 22.02 -35.44
CA LEU A 506 -5.73 22.54 -35.09
C LEU A 506 -6.78 21.93 -36.01
N VAL A 507 -7.89 21.45 -35.44
CA VAL A 507 -8.96 20.78 -36.19
C VAL A 507 -10.31 21.41 -35.85
N GLY A 508 -10.99 21.98 -36.86
CA GLY A 508 -12.41 22.35 -36.76
C GLY A 508 -13.26 21.15 -37.16
N ASN A 509 -13.86 20.45 -36.21
CA ASN A 509 -14.68 19.27 -36.48
C ASN A 509 -16.16 19.63 -36.64
N LYS A 510 -16.92 18.72 -37.25
CA LYS A 510 -18.37 18.78 -37.52
C LYS A 510 -18.80 19.73 -38.64
N VAL A 511 -18.01 19.80 -39.72
CA VAL A 511 -18.39 20.56 -40.92
C VAL A 511 -19.67 20.04 -41.61
N ASP A 512 -20.13 18.84 -41.25
CA ASP A 512 -21.45 18.33 -41.63
C ASP A 512 -22.59 19.22 -41.12
N LYS A 513 -22.33 20.06 -40.10
CA LYS A 513 -23.27 21.04 -39.54
C LYS A 513 -23.09 22.44 -40.13
N GLU A 514 -22.92 22.55 -41.44
CA GLU A 514 -22.69 23.84 -42.11
C GLU A 514 -23.83 24.86 -41.86
N ASP A 515 -25.07 24.39 -41.74
CA ASP A 515 -26.24 25.24 -41.41
C ASP A 515 -26.22 25.80 -39.98
N GLU A 516 -25.46 25.18 -39.06
CA GLU A 516 -25.29 25.58 -37.65
C GLU A 516 -23.91 26.20 -37.38
N ARG A 517 -23.11 26.48 -38.41
CA ARG A 517 -21.74 26.98 -38.25
C ARG A 517 -21.71 28.34 -37.53
N GLU A 518 -21.12 28.36 -36.34
CA GLU A 518 -20.87 29.57 -35.56
C GLU A 518 -19.46 30.13 -35.79
N VAL A 519 -18.48 29.25 -36.07
CA VAL A 519 -17.07 29.60 -36.29
C VAL A 519 -16.74 29.53 -37.79
N PRO A 520 -16.59 30.68 -38.49
CA PRO A 520 -16.15 30.70 -39.87
C PRO A 520 -14.72 30.14 -40.02
N GLU A 521 -14.47 29.37 -41.07
CA GLU A 521 -13.16 28.75 -41.37
C GLU A 521 -11.99 29.76 -41.28
N ARG A 522 -12.19 30.99 -41.80
CA ARG A 522 -11.21 32.08 -41.74
C ARG A 522 -10.72 32.40 -40.31
N ILE A 523 -11.55 32.21 -39.30
CA ILE A 523 -11.20 32.45 -37.89
C ILE A 523 -10.33 31.30 -37.38
N GLY A 524 -10.65 30.06 -37.74
CA GLY A 524 -9.83 28.89 -37.46
C GLY A 524 -8.43 28.98 -38.08
N VAL A 525 -8.35 29.38 -39.35
CA VAL A 525 -7.09 29.63 -40.06
C VAL A 525 -6.28 30.73 -39.36
N HIS A 526 -6.91 31.87 -39.06
CA HIS A 526 -6.24 32.98 -38.40
C HIS A 526 -5.71 32.60 -37.00
N PHE A 527 -6.46 31.81 -36.23
CA PHE A 527 -6.01 31.34 -34.92
C PHE A 527 -4.83 30.36 -35.03
N ALA A 528 -4.86 29.46 -36.01
CA ALA A 528 -3.76 28.54 -36.27
C ALA A 528 -2.46 29.29 -36.62
N ASP A 529 -2.55 30.26 -37.55
CA ASP A 529 -1.41 31.09 -37.97
C ASP A 529 -0.88 31.96 -36.82
N ALA A 530 -1.78 32.60 -36.07
CA ALA A 530 -1.40 33.49 -34.96
C ALA A 530 -0.72 32.76 -33.79
N ASN A 531 -1.02 31.48 -33.57
CA ASN A 531 -0.51 30.69 -32.45
C ASN A 531 0.54 29.63 -32.87
N GLY A 532 1.02 29.70 -34.11
CA GLY A 532 2.08 28.83 -34.62
C GLY A 532 1.70 27.35 -34.60
N PHE A 533 0.50 27.01 -35.07
CA PHE A 533 0.14 25.63 -35.38
C PHE A 533 0.78 25.22 -36.71
N ASP A 534 1.24 23.98 -36.80
CA ASP A 534 1.91 23.47 -38.00
C ASP A 534 0.93 23.17 -39.12
N TYR A 535 -0.31 22.81 -38.76
CA TYR A 535 -1.35 22.46 -39.72
C TYR A 535 -2.74 22.77 -39.17
N PHE A 536 -3.63 23.22 -40.06
CA PHE A 536 -5.05 23.44 -39.81
C PHE A 536 -5.86 22.70 -40.87
N LEU A 537 -6.92 22.01 -40.47
CA LEU A 537 -7.95 21.58 -41.40
C LEU A 537 -9.31 21.46 -40.69
N GLU A 538 -10.37 21.46 -41.49
CA GLU A 538 -11.71 21.14 -40.99
C GLU A 538 -12.11 19.71 -41.35
N THR A 539 -12.78 19.02 -40.43
CA THR A 539 -13.16 17.61 -40.54
C THR A 539 -14.61 17.37 -40.18
N SER A 540 -15.16 16.24 -40.63
CA SER A 540 -16.42 15.71 -40.10
C SER A 540 -16.27 14.22 -39.85
N ALA A 541 -16.44 13.84 -38.58
CA ALA A 541 -16.47 12.43 -38.19
C ALA A 541 -17.71 11.70 -38.72
N LEU A 542 -18.81 12.41 -39.03
CA LEU A 542 -20.08 11.82 -39.50
C LEU A 542 -19.92 11.25 -40.91
N ASP A 543 -19.52 12.10 -41.86
CA ASP A 543 -19.38 11.78 -43.29
C ASP A 543 -17.94 11.39 -43.70
N ALA A 544 -16.99 11.35 -42.75
CA ALA A 544 -15.54 11.13 -42.96
C ALA A 544 -14.81 12.23 -43.75
N THR A 545 -15.41 13.40 -43.96
CA THR A 545 -14.72 14.53 -44.59
C THR A 545 -13.41 14.83 -43.87
N ASN A 546 -12.30 14.71 -44.61
CA ASN A 546 -10.93 15.00 -44.16
C ASN A 546 -10.39 14.19 -42.96
N VAL A 547 -11.09 13.13 -42.50
CA VAL A 547 -10.63 12.34 -41.33
C VAL A 547 -9.35 11.56 -41.64
N ASP A 548 -9.29 10.84 -42.77
CA ASP A 548 -8.07 10.13 -43.18
C ASP A 548 -6.95 11.13 -43.53
N THR A 549 -7.29 12.25 -44.17
CA THR A 549 -6.36 13.33 -44.51
C THR A 549 -5.63 13.85 -43.27
N LEU A 550 -6.35 14.11 -42.18
CA LEU A 550 -5.79 14.56 -40.90
C LEU A 550 -4.68 13.63 -40.40
N PHE A 551 -4.97 12.34 -40.21
CA PHE A 551 -4.02 11.40 -39.64
C PHE A 551 -2.89 11.01 -40.61
N GLN A 552 -3.16 11.01 -41.92
CA GLN A 552 -2.13 10.82 -42.93
C GLN A 552 -1.14 11.99 -42.96
N GLU A 553 -1.62 13.23 -42.79
CA GLU A 553 -0.76 14.41 -42.73
C GLU A 553 0.08 14.43 -41.45
N VAL A 554 -0.51 14.05 -40.29
CA VAL A 554 0.24 13.83 -39.03
C VAL A 554 1.40 12.86 -39.26
N ALA A 555 1.12 11.69 -39.84
CA ALA A 555 2.14 10.67 -40.08
C ALA A 555 3.21 11.15 -41.07
N THR A 556 2.81 11.85 -42.13
CA THR A 556 3.70 12.37 -43.17
C THR A 556 4.67 13.41 -42.61
N ARG A 557 4.17 14.38 -41.83
CA ARG A 557 4.97 15.44 -41.22
C ARG A 557 5.97 14.90 -40.20
N LEU A 558 5.51 14.04 -39.29
CA LEU A 558 6.40 13.41 -38.30
C LEU A 558 7.47 12.54 -38.96
N THR A 559 7.11 11.80 -40.01
CA THR A 559 8.07 11.00 -40.79
C THR A 559 9.11 11.88 -41.48
N ARG A 560 8.70 13.03 -42.03
CA ARG A 560 9.60 14.00 -42.67
C ARG A 560 10.58 14.63 -41.68
N GLU A 561 10.10 15.02 -40.50
CA GLU A 561 10.97 15.55 -39.43
C GLU A 561 12.00 14.51 -38.96
N MET A 562 11.60 13.25 -38.82
CA MET A 562 12.50 12.17 -38.45
C MET A 562 13.54 11.87 -39.54
N LYS A 563 13.15 11.85 -40.83
CA LYS A 563 14.07 11.68 -41.97
C LYS A 563 15.12 12.80 -42.02
N LEU A 564 14.72 14.07 -41.82
CA LEU A 564 15.66 15.22 -41.76
C LEU A 564 16.64 15.12 -40.58
N THR A 565 16.21 14.55 -39.46
CA THR A 565 17.06 14.35 -38.28
C THR A 565 18.06 13.22 -38.50
N ASP A 566 17.67 12.15 -39.22
CA ASP A 566 18.55 11.06 -39.60
C ASP A 566 19.61 11.50 -40.65
N GLU A 567 19.29 12.37 -41.61
CA GLU A 567 20.24 12.86 -42.63
C GLU A 567 21.31 13.81 -42.07
N LYS A 568 20.96 14.68 -41.11
CA LYS A 568 21.92 15.60 -40.45
C LYS A 568 22.96 14.88 -39.58
N LEU A 569 22.73 13.60 -39.26
CA LEU A 569 23.66 12.76 -38.50
C LEU A 569 24.67 12.00 -39.36
N VAL A 570 24.39 11.90 -40.67
CA VAL A 570 25.25 11.19 -41.63
C VAL A 570 26.36 12.12 -42.18
N TYR A 571 26.11 13.44 -42.27
CA TYR A 571 27.08 14.43 -42.78
C TYR A 571 28.13 14.95 -41.78
N LYS A 572 28.26 14.33 -40.59
CA LYS A 572 29.24 14.75 -39.55
C LYS A 572 30.33 13.72 -39.23
N ASN A 573 30.47 12.65 -40.02
CA ASN A 573 31.46 11.58 -39.78
C ASN A 573 32.56 11.44 -40.84
N ASP A 574 32.61 12.33 -41.84
CA ASP A 574 33.68 12.36 -42.84
C ASP A 574 34.54 13.61 -42.65
N TYR A 575 35.51 13.58 -41.73
CA TYR A 575 36.72 14.40 -41.87
C TYR A 575 37.95 13.66 -41.36
N ASP A 576 38.87 13.61 -42.30
CA ASP A 576 40.14 12.91 -42.39
C ASP A 576 41.22 13.48 -41.46
N SER A 577 42.24 12.66 -41.28
CA SER A 577 43.53 12.86 -40.64
C SER A 577 44.13 14.28 -40.72
N GLY A 578 44.53 14.86 -39.58
CA GLY A 578 45.30 16.12 -39.55
C GLY A 578 45.37 16.80 -38.17
N SER A 579 46.56 16.80 -37.57
CA SER A 579 46.91 17.39 -36.28
C SER A 579 46.84 18.92 -36.24
N VAL A 580 46.07 19.53 -35.33
CA VAL A 580 46.36 20.86 -34.74
C VAL A 580 45.72 20.94 -33.34
N SER A 581 46.54 21.15 -32.29
CA SER A 581 46.11 21.47 -30.92
C SER A 581 45.46 22.86 -30.88
N LEU A 582 44.69 23.24 -29.86
CA LEU A 582 44.54 24.66 -29.47
C LEU A 582 43.82 24.77 -28.12
N VAL A 583 44.65 25.05 -27.11
CA VAL A 583 44.34 25.46 -25.74
C VAL A 583 43.72 26.88 -25.68
N ASP A 584 43.32 27.47 -26.83
CA ASP A 584 43.01 28.91 -26.94
C ASP A 584 41.53 29.27 -27.13
N LYS A 585 40.58 28.31 -27.00
CA LYS A 585 39.14 28.62 -27.16
C LYS A 585 38.30 28.61 -25.87
N ALA A 586 38.93 28.46 -24.70
CA ALA A 586 38.23 28.41 -23.41
C ALA A 586 38.02 29.79 -22.74
N GLN A 587 38.41 30.92 -23.35
CA GLN A 587 38.45 32.23 -22.67
C GLN A 587 37.49 33.31 -23.21
N ALA A 588 36.58 33.01 -24.14
CA ALA A 588 35.67 34.02 -24.70
C ALA A 588 34.24 33.49 -24.89
N GLN A 589 33.42 33.56 -23.84
CA GLN A 589 31.96 33.84 -23.87
C GLN A 589 31.37 33.61 -22.46
N LEU A 590 31.76 34.46 -21.52
CA LEU A 590 30.88 34.89 -20.43
C LEU A 590 29.90 35.91 -21.02
N ASN A 591 28.60 35.71 -20.76
CA ASN A 591 27.46 36.64 -20.84
C ASN A 591 26.34 36.18 -21.82
N SER A 592 25.14 36.07 -21.24
CA SER A 592 23.80 35.81 -21.81
C SER A 592 23.21 34.40 -21.63
N CYS A 593 22.11 34.41 -20.86
CA CYS A 593 21.11 33.40 -20.58
C CYS A 593 20.62 32.54 -21.76
N CYS A 594 20.28 31.28 -21.42
CA CYS A 594 19.21 30.46 -22.01
C CYS A 594 19.19 30.25 -23.52
N GLU A 595 19.78 29.15 -24.00
CA GLU A 595 19.29 28.28 -25.11
C GLU A 595 20.35 27.18 -25.41
N ASN A 596 19.91 25.99 -25.87
CA ASN A 596 20.73 24.92 -26.50
C ASN A 596 21.36 23.78 -25.67
N LEU A 597 20.60 23.09 -24.81
CA LEU A 597 21.02 21.81 -24.19
C LEU A 597 20.05 20.61 -24.38
N LEU A 598 19.31 20.53 -25.50
CA LEU A 598 18.37 19.41 -25.77
C LEU A 598 18.39 18.83 -27.19
N ALA A 599 19.39 19.17 -28.03
CA ALA A 599 19.41 18.75 -29.43
C ALA A 599 20.44 17.64 -29.78
N ASN A 600 21.28 17.18 -28.85
CA ASN A 600 22.37 16.23 -29.15
C ASN A 600 22.20 14.80 -28.58
N ASP A 601 21.18 14.52 -27.76
CA ASP A 601 21.12 13.25 -27.00
C ASP A 601 20.39 12.09 -27.73
N TYR A 602 19.53 12.40 -28.70
CA TYR A 602 18.84 11.39 -29.53
C TYR A 602 19.73 10.84 -30.66
N ALA A 603 20.58 11.71 -31.21
CA ALA A 603 21.58 11.45 -32.23
C ALA A 603 22.68 10.46 -31.80
N LEU A 604 23.21 10.66 -30.58
CA LEU A 604 24.29 9.86 -30.00
C LEU A 604 23.82 8.47 -29.51
N LYS A 605 22.52 8.31 -29.21
CA LYS A 605 21.91 7.01 -28.89
C LYS A 605 21.73 6.11 -30.11
N ARG A 606 21.43 6.68 -31.29
CA ARG A 606 21.20 5.91 -32.53
C ARG A 606 22.51 5.41 -33.16
N HIS A 607 23.58 6.20 -33.11
CA HIS A 607 24.92 5.81 -33.61
C HIS A 607 25.61 4.75 -32.74
N ARG A 608 25.41 4.82 -31.41
CA ARG A 608 25.88 3.78 -30.46
C ARG A 608 25.17 2.44 -30.65
N ASN A 609 23.90 2.43 -31.05
CA ASN A 609 23.14 1.19 -31.31
C ASN A 609 23.55 0.52 -32.63
N ASN A 610 23.85 1.26 -33.70
CA ASN A 610 24.27 0.66 -34.98
C ASN A 610 25.70 0.06 -34.95
N ILE A 611 26.64 0.67 -34.20
CA ILE A 611 27.98 0.12 -34.00
C ILE A 611 27.94 -1.11 -33.09
N ALA A 612 27.00 -1.17 -32.14
CA ALA A 612 26.76 -2.34 -31.30
C ALA A 612 26.18 -3.51 -32.09
N VAL A 613 25.23 -3.27 -33.02
CA VAL A 613 24.59 -4.33 -33.82
C VAL A 613 25.58 -5.01 -34.78
N ASN A 614 26.48 -4.27 -35.43
CA ASN A 614 27.48 -4.86 -36.35
C ASN A 614 28.60 -5.63 -35.62
N LYS A 615 29.07 -5.17 -34.46
CA LYS A 615 30.02 -5.94 -33.62
C LYS A 615 29.38 -7.17 -32.97
N THR A 616 28.06 -7.19 -32.80
CA THR A 616 27.32 -8.34 -32.25
C THR A 616 27.12 -9.44 -33.30
N ARG A 617 27.09 -9.10 -34.61
CA ARG A 617 26.92 -10.05 -35.72
C ARG A 617 28.17 -10.91 -35.99
N GLU A 618 29.37 -10.32 -35.92
CA GLU A 618 30.64 -11.08 -36.04
C GLU A 618 30.95 -11.90 -34.80
N LYS A 619 30.61 -11.38 -33.60
CA LYS A 619 30.73 -12.13 -32.35
C LYS A 619 29.81 -13.37 -32.35
N ARG A 620 28.56 -13.25 -32.83
CA ARG A 620 27.61 -14.38 -32.94
C ARG A 620 28.10 -15.54 -33.82
N LYS A 621 28.84 -15.29 -34.90
CA LYS A 621 29.41 -16.37 -35.75
C LYS A 621 30.51 -17.16 -35.05
N LEU A 622 31.36 -16.50 -34.26
CA LEU A 622 32.44 -17.14 -33.50
C LEU A 622 31.90 -17.85 -32.24
N GLU A 623 30.84 -17.29 -31.65
CA GLU A 623 30.22 -17.83 -30.45
C GLU A 623 29.44 -19.14 -30.70
N MET A 624 28.90 -19.34 -31.91
CA MET A 624 28.18 -20.55 -32.35
C MET A 624 29.07 -21.79 -32.56
N SER A 625 30.32 -21.66 -33.03
CA SER A 625 31.19 -22.84 -33.20
C SER A 625 31.67 -23.42 -31.87
N ILE A 626 31.87 -22.56 -30.85
CA ILE A 626 32.33 -22.94 -29.50
C ILE A 626 31.19 -23.55 -28.65
N THR A 627 29.93 -23.31 -29.01
CA THR A 627 28.77 -23.91 -28.31
C THR A 627 28.48 -25.34 -28.76
N SER A 628 28.88 -25.70 -29.99
CA SER A 628 28.77 -27.05 -30.55
C SER A 628 29.62 -28.08 -29.79
N GLU A 629 30.92 -27.81 -29.60
CA GLU A 629 31.85 -28.75 -28.93
C GLU A 629 31.52 -28.97 -27.44
N LYS A 630 31.00 -27.94 -26.75
CA LYS A 630 30.60 -28.04 -25.35
C LYS A 630 29.31 -28.83 -25.15
N MET A 631 28.36 -28.74 -26.09
CA MET A 631 27.15 -29.56 -26.05
C MET A 631 27.43 -31.03 -26.33
N GLU A 632 28.42 -31.35 -27.18
CA GLU A 632 28.85 -32.74 -27.40
C GLU A 632 29.50 -33.36 -26.14
N ALA A 633 30.34 -32.60 -25.42
CA ALA A 633 30.94 -33.08 -24.17
C ALA A 633 29.88 -33.31 -23.06
N MET A 634 28.88 -32.43 -22.96
CA MET A 634 27.80 -32.54 -21.97
C MET A 634 26.81 -33.67 -22.32
N ARG A 635 26.60 -33.96 -23.62
CA ARG A 635 25.86 -35.15 -24.08
C ARG A 635 26.59 -36.45 -23.75
N ALA A 636 27.93 -36.46 -23.79
CA ALA A 636 28.72 -37.63 -23.42
C ALA A 636 28.63 -37.94 -21.91
N GLU A 637 28.67 -36.92 -21.03
CA GLU A 637 28.50 -37.12 -19.59
C GLU A 637 27.08 -37.56 -19.20
N ASN A 638 26.04 -37.01 -19.84
CA ASN A 638 24.65 -37.47 -19.61
C ASN A 638 24.41 -38.90 -20.09
N ALA A 639 25.01 -39.33 -21.20
CA ALA A 639 24.93 -40.71 -21.67
C ALA A 639 25.59 -41.72 -20.71
N GLU A 640 26.66 -41.31 -20.02
CA GLU A 640 27.32 -42.13 -18.98
C GLU A 640 26.44 -42.28 -17.72
N LEU A 641 25.65 -41.25 -17.42
CA LEU A 641 24.66 -41.24 -16.33
C LEU A 641 23.46 -42.13 -16.60
N GLU A 642 22.92 -42.10 -17.82
CA GLU A 642 21.82 -42.99 -18.22
C GLU A 642 22.24 -44.47 -18.14
N LYS A 643 23.48 -44.81 -18.51
CA LYS A 643 24.03 -46.16 -18.31
C LYS A 643 24.06 -46.59 -16.84
N HIS A 644 24.37 -45.68 -15.91
CA HIS A 644 24.36 -45.97 -14.48
C HIS A 644 22.95 -46.16 -13.93
N VAL A 645 21.99 -45.35 -14.36
CA VAL A 645 20.58 -45.48 -13.99
C VAL A 645 19.99 -46.79 -14.51
N GLU A 646 20.34 -47.20 -15.73
CA GLU A 646 19.84 -48.45 -16.29
C GLU A 646 20.40 -49.68 -15.57
N LYS A 647 21.70 -49.68 -15.22
CA LYS A 647 22.29 -50.71 -14.34
C LYS A 647 21.60 -50.81 -12.99
N LEU A 648 21.19 -49.68 -12.41
CA LEU A 648 20.44 -49.62 -11.14
C LEU A 648 19.06 -50.25 -11.27
N LYS A 649 18.33 -49.96 -12.36
CA LYS A 649 17.03 -50.59 -12.63
C LYS A 649 17.14 -52.09 -12.81
N THR A 650 18.15 -52.59 -13.55
CA THR A 650 18.35 -54.03 -13.75
C THR A 650 18.57 -54.75 -12.42
N LYS A 651 19.44 -54.22 -11.55
CA LYS A 651 19.70 -54.80 -10.22
C LYS A 651 18.48 -54.76 -9.31
N LEU A 652 17.70 -53.66 -9.34
CA LEU A 652 16.46 -53.55 -8.56
C LEU A 652 15.43 -54.59 -9.01
N ALA A 653 15.34 -54.88 -10.30
CA ALA A 653 14.49 -55.94 -10.84
C ALA A 653 14.94 -57.33 -10.35
N THR A 654 16.25 -57.63 -10.39
CA THR A 654 16.80 -58.89 -9.86
C THR A 654 16.51 -59.06 -8.38
N LEU A 655 16.61 -57.98 -7.58
CA LEU A 655 16.35 -58.02 -6.15
C LEU A 655 14.86 -58.22 -5.83
N LYS A 656 13.96 -57.63 -6.63
CA LYS A 656 12.51 -57.87 -6.57
C LYS A 656 12.17 -59.32 -6.91
N GLU A 657 12.80 -59.91 -7.93
CA GLU A 657 12.62 -61.33 -8.24
C GLU A 657 13.11 -62.22 -7.10
N MET A 658 14.29 -61.95 -6.54
CA MET A 658 14.81 -62.69 -5.38
C MET A 658 13.90 -62.59 -4.17
N MET A 659 13.36 -61.40 -3.84
CA MET A 659 12.39 -61.23 -2.74
C MET A 659 11.05 -61.91 -3.02
N THR A 660 10.59 -61.92 -4.27
CA THR A 660 9.34 -62.59 -4.65
C THR A 660 9.48 -64.11 -4.55
N VAL A 661 10.62 -64.68 -4.98
CA VAL A 661 10.95 -66.09 -4.81
C VAL A 661 11.13 -66.44 -3.32
N TYR A 662 11.74 -65.55 -2.54
CA TYR A 662 11.91 -65.71 -1.10
C TYR A 662 10.56 -65.74 -0.35
N ASN A 663 9.62 -64.87 -0.72
CA ASN A 663 8.29 -64.81 -0.11
C ASN A 663 7.33 -65.93 -0.55
N LYS A 664 7.54 -66.53 -1.73
CA LYS A 664 6.65 -67.58 -2.26
C LYS A 664 7.00 -69.00 -1.79
N ASN A 665 8.25 -69.26 -1.36
CA ASN A 665 8.74 -70.63 -1.21
C ASN A 665 9.11 -71.10 0.20
N ARG A 666 9.18 -70.26 1.26
CA ARG A 666 9.48 -70.74 2.64
C ARG A 666 8.91 -69.84 3.75
N PRO A 667 7.92 -70.30 4.55
CA PRO A 667 7.43 -69.58 5.74
C PRO A 667 8.35 -69.65 6.97
N ASP A 668 9.37 -70.53 6.97
CA ASP A 668 10.17 -70.81 8.17
C ASP A 668 11.59 -70.23 8.11
N LEU A 669 11.80 -69.11 8.83
CA LEU A 669 13.04 -68.33 8.93
C LEU A 669 14.20 -68.98 9.72
N LYS A 670 14.12 -70.28 10.07
CA LYS A 670 15.10 -70.94 10.97
C LYS A 670 16.21 -71.76 10.28
N THR A 671 16.18 -71.96 8.96
CA THR A 671 17.13 -72.81 8.21
C THR A 671 17.65 -72.14 6.94
N ILE A 672 18.25 -70.96 7.09
CA ILE A 672 18.97 -70.30 5.98
C ILE A 672 20.46 -70.59 6.15
N SER A 673 21.09 -71.15 5.11
CA SER A 673 22.53 -71.43 5.11
C SER A 673 23.33 -70.13 5.24
N GLN A 674 24.50 -70.17 5.89
CA GLN A 674 25.37 -68.99 6.02
C GLN A 674 25.77 -68.40 4.65
N SER A 675 25.88 -69.22 3.61
CA SER A 675 26.22 -68.76 2.25
C SER A 675 25.07 -67.97 1.60
N GLU A 676 23.81 -68.36 1.80
CA GLU A 676 22.65 -67.63 1.27
C GLU A 676 22.44 -66.30 1.99
N LYS A 677 22.62 -66.26 3.32
CA LYS A 677 22.64 -64.99 4.08
C LYS A 677 23.76 -64.07 3.59
N ALA A 678 24.94 -64.62 3.28
CA ALA A 678 26.06 -63.84 2.78
C ALA A 678 25.79 -63.24 1.39
N ASN A 679 25.14 -64.00 0.48
CA ASN A 679 24.80 -63.49 -0.85
C ASN A 679 23.73 -62.40 -0.83
N VAL A 680 22.65 -62.57 -0.05
CA VAL A 680 21.63 -61.52 0.11
C VAL A 680 22.23 -60.28 0.75
N LYS A 681 23.09 -60.43 1.77
CA LYS A 681 23.79 -59.32 2.41
C LYS A 681 24.74 -58.60 1.44
N LYS A 682 25.42 -59.33 0.54
CA LYS A 682 26.31 -58.76 -0.48
C LYS A 682 25.54 -57.95 -1.53
N GLU A 683 24.42 -58.47 -2.03
CA GLU A 683 23.54 -57.74 -2.96
C GLU A 683 22.93 -56.49 -2.30
N LEU A 684 22.47 -56.61 -1.04
CA LEU A 684 21.92 -55.46 -0.29
C LEU A 684 22.98 -54.37 -0.03
N LEU A 685 24.21 -54.76 0.34
CA LEU A 685 25.33 -53.81 0.51
C LEU A 685 25.68 -53.11 -0.80
N THR A 686 25.65 -53.84 -1.91
CA THR A 686 25.94 -53.27 -3.24
C THR A 686 24.85 -52.29 -3.67
N LEU A 687 23.58 -52.58 -3.35
CA LEU A 687 22.46 -51.68 -3.60
C LEU A 687 22.55 -50.42 -2.73
N ILE A 688 22.91 -50.55 -1.44
CA ILE A 688 23.12 -49.43 -0.52
C ILE A 688 24.28 -48.54 -1.00
N LEU A 689 25.40 -49.12 -1.46
CA LEU A 689 26.53 -48.36 -2.02
C LEU A 689 26.16 -47.60 -3.30
N LEU A 690 25.38 -48.22 -4.18
CA LEU A 690 24.90 -47.56 -5.40
C LEU A 690 23.86 -46.47 -5.10
N MET A 691 22.99 -46.68 -4.11
CA MET A 691 22.07 -45.64 -3.62
C MET A 691 22.82 -44.50 -2.94
N TRP A 692 23.89 -44.79 -2.18
CA TRP A 692 24.78 -43.78 -1.60
C TRP A 692 25.47 -42.95 -2.67
N HIS A 693 26.02 -43.56 -3.73
CA HIS A 693 26.61 -42.80 -4.84
C HIS A 693 25.57 -41.95 -5.59
N LEU A 694 24.34 -42.43 -5.74
CA LEU A 694 23.25 -41.64 -6.32
C LEU A 694 22.82 -40.51 -5.37
N PHE A 695 22.81 -40.75 -4.06
CA PHE A 695 22.52 -39.74 -3.04
C PHE A 695 23.62 -38.69 -2.96
N ASP A 696 24.89 -39.08 -3.01
CA ASP A 696 26.04 -38.17 -3.06
C ASP A 696 26.00 -37.34 -4.34
N TYR A 697 25.69 -37.94 -5.49
CA TYR A 697 25.58 -37.21 -6.74
C TYR A 697 24.38 -36.24 -6.74
N ILE A 698 23.20 -36.68 -6.26
CA ILE A 698 22.03 -35.82 -6.08
C ILE A 698 22.33 -34.73 -5.06
N PHE A 699 23.02 -35.04 -3.96
CA PHE A 699 23.40 -34.08 -2.92
C PHE A 699 24.45 -33.09 -3.40
N ILE A 700 25.40 -33.52 -4.25
CA ILE A 700 26.36 -32.65 -4.93
C ILE A 700 25.62 -31.73 -5.91
N VAL A 701 24.68 -32.24 -6.71
CA VAL A 701 23.86 -31.44 -7.65
C VAL A 701 22.89 -30.50 -6.91
N TYR A 702 22.35 -30.92 -5.77
CA TYR A 702 21.44 -30.13 -4.93
C TYR A 702 22.23 -29.08 -4.11
N GLN A 703 23.43 -29.39 -3.63
CA GLN A 703 24.34 -28.41 -3.01
C GLN A 703 24.94 -27.44 -4.03
N TYR A 704 25.19 -27.86 -5.27
CA TYR A 704 25.65 -26.97 -6.35
C TYR A 704 24.57 -25.92 -6.70
N ASN A 705 23.29 -26.24 -6.51
CA ASN A 705 22.16 -25.33 -6.72
C ASN A 705 21.77 -24.50 -5.49
N LEU A 706 22.22 -24.87 -4.27
CA LEU A 706 21.92 -24.15 -3.02
C LEU A 706 23.08 -23.24 -2.51
N SER A 707 24.26 -23.28 -3.13
CA SER A 707 25.49 -22.63 -2.63
C SER A 707 25.91 -21.31 -3.31
N MET A 708 25.07 -20.69 -4.15
CA MET A 708 25.36 -19.39 -4.81
C MET A 708 24.99 -18.13 -3.98
N LEU A 709 24.93 -18.22 -2.64
CA LEU A 709 24.76 -17.07 -1.74
C LEU A 709 25.84 -17.07 -0.62
N HIS A 710 26.91 -16.26 -0.85
CA HIS A 710 27.85 -15.58 0.08
C HIS A 710 29.09 -16.28 0.74
N TYR A 711 30.29 -15.96 0.20
CA TYR A 711 31.61 -15.51 0.80
C TYR A 711 32.17 -16.16 2.11
N THR A 712 33.42 -16.67 2.26
CA THR A 712 34.79 -16.04 2.16
C THR A 712 35.95 -17.10 2.40
N PRO A 713 37.27 -16.77 2.19
CA PRO A 713 38.35 -17.68 1.72
C PRO A 713 39.53 -17.99 2.68
N ALA A 714 40.34 -19.03 2.39
CA ALA A 714 41.76 -19.20 2.76
C ALA A 714 42.37 -20.40 1.96
N SER A 715 43.10 -20.17 0.87
CA SER A 715 44.57 -20.03 0.76
C SER A 715 45.34 -21.34 0.55
N LEU A 716 46.12 -21.33 -0.54
CA LEU A 716 47.39 -22.04 -0.77
C LEU A 716 47.35 -23.52 -1.18
N GLN A 717 47.33 -23.77 -2.50
CA GLN A 717 48.42 -24.48 -3.20
C GLN A 717 48.23 -24.42 -4.73
N LEU A 718 49.35 -24.36 -5.45
CA LEU A 718 49.53 -24.54 -6.91
C LEU A 718 49.41 -23.30 -7.82
N ALA A 719 50.45 -22.49 -7.71
CA ALA A 719 50.78 -21.29 -8.49
C ALA A 719 51.53 -21.56 -9.81
N SER A 720 51.07 -22.49 -10.68
CA SER A 720 51.77 -22.79 -11.95
C SER A 720 50.96 -22.55 -13.24
N ILE A 721 49.66 -22.21 -13.18
CA ILE A 721 48.82 -21.99 -14.38
C ILE A 721 48.19 -20.60 -14.29
N LYS A 722 49.01 -19.54 -14.39
CA LYS A 722 48.54 -18.15 -14.23
C LYS A 722 48.97 -17.17 -15.32
N ARG A 723 49.43 -17.62 -16.49
CA ARG A 723 49.89 -16.66 -17.53
C ARG A 723 49.35 -16.78 -18.95
N GLU A 724 48.64 -17.84 -19.37
CA GLU A 724 48.37 -17.99 -20.83
C GLU A 724 46.93 -18.39 -21.23
N MET A 725 45.97 -18.56 -20.31
CA MET A 725 44.64 -19.14 -20.62
C MET A 725 43.38 -18.31 -20.24
N SER A 726 43.48 -17.01 -19.94
CA SER A 726 42.38 -16.27 -19.28
C SER A 726 41.56 -15.29 -20.14
N ILE A 727 41.84 -15.12 -21.44
CA ILE A 727 41.38 -13.90 -22.14
C ILE A 727 40.04 -14.05 -22.89
N ASP A 728 39.62 -15.24 -23.33
CA ASP A 728 38.40 -15.38 -24.17
C ASP A 728 37.14 -15.95 -23.48
N PHE A 729 37.25 -16.65 -22.35
CA PHE A 729 36.09 -17.31 -21.69
C PHE A 729 35.27 -16.40 -20.75
N VAL A 730 35.84 -15.30 -20.27
CA VAL A 730 35.22 -14.38 -19.31
C VAL A 730 34.29 -13.36 -20.00
N ASN A 731 34.28 -13.29 -21.34
CA ASN A 731 33.59 -12.24 -22.10
C ASN A 731 32.17 -12.58 -22.62
N LYS A 732 31.63 -13.78 -22.35
CA LYS A 732 30.36 -14.29 -22.91
C LYS A 732 29.13 -14.13 -22.01
N TYR A 733 29.28 -14.17 -20.68
CA TYR A 733 28.21 -13.96 -19.72
C TYR A 733 28.54 -12.74 -18.88
N LYS A 734 27.66 -11.73 -18.91
CA LYS A 734 27.83 -10.52 -18.12
C LYS A 734 26.57 -10.29 -17.32
N HIS A 735 26.73 -9.99 -16.04
CA HIS A 735 25.65 -9.44 -15.25
C HIS A 735 25.06 -8.20 -15.94
N PRO A 736 23.76 -7.90 -15.74
CA PRO A 736 23.18 -6.66 -16.20
C PRO A 736 24.02 -5.48 -15.70
N LYS A 737 24.34 -4.55 -16.60
CA LYS A 737 25.07 -3.34 -16.25
C LYS A 737 24.11 -2.39 -15.54
N ILE A 738 24.27 -2.26 -14.24
CA ILE A 738 23.49 -1.33 -13.40
C ILE A 738 24.25 -0.02 -13.13
N GLY A 739 25.41 0.18 -13.78
CA GLY A 739 26.38 1.21 -13.42
C GLY A 739 27.20 0.80 -12.18
N ASP A 740 28.18 1.61 -11.81
CA ASP A 740 29.03 1.36 -10.62
C ASP A 740 28.50 2.06 -9.36
N PHE A 741 27.48 2.90 -9.52
CA PHE A 741 26.95 3.72 -8.45
C PHE A 741 25.88 2.98 -7.66
N SER A 742 26.10 2.87 -6.35
CA SER A 742 25.07 2.63 -5.37
C SER A 742 25.26 3.63 -4.23
N GLN A 743 24.17 4.19 -3.72
CA GLN A 743 24.25 5.21 -2.67
C GLN A 743 24.68 4.56 -1.34
N VAL A 744 25.74 5.09 -0.73
CA VAL A 744 26.16 4.68 0.62
C VAL A 744 25.08 5.04 1.63
N SER A 745 24.71 4.08 2.48
CA SER A 745 23.71 4.24 3.53
C SER A 745 24.19 5.15 4.68
N PRO A 746 23.27 5.80 5.42
CA PRO A 746 23.61 6.42 6.68
C PRO A 746 24.10 5.37 7.68
N SER A 747 25.05 5.74 8.54
CA SER A 747 25.61 4.88 9.59
C SER A 747 25.28 5.42 10.97
N LEU A 748 24.75 4.56 11.84
CA LEU A 748 24.64 4.86 13.26
C LEU A 748 26.01 4.67 13.92
N THR A 749 26.51 5.73 14.56
CA THR A 749 27.71 5.69 15.41
C THR A 749 27.28 5.69 16.88
N ASN A 750 28.23 5.55 17.81
CA ASN A 750 27.92 5.54 19.24
C ASN A 750 27.09 6.80 19.61
N PRO A 751 25.82 6.63 20.03
CA PRO A 751 24.90 7.73 20.21
C PRO A 751 25.23 8.58 21.44
N TYR A 752 26.04 8.09 22.38
CA TYR A 752 26.52 8.89 23.51
C TYR A 752 27.64 9.83 23.07
N THR A 753 28.69 9.29 22.45
CA THR A 753 29.88 10.09 22.09
C THR A 753 29.64 11.05 20.94
N THR A 754 28.62 10.79 20.13
CA THR A 754 28.27 11.64 18.98
C THR A 754 27.05 12.52 19.22
N ASP A 755 26.44 12.49 20.41
CA ASP A 755 25.40 13.45 20.77
C ASP A 755 26.04 14.85 20.93
N PRO A 756 25.54 15.88 20.22
CA PRO A 756 26.08 17.23 20.30
C PRO A 756 26.04 17.92 21.67
N LEU A 757 25.26 17.42 22.65
CA LEU A 757 24.98 18.13 23.90
C LEU A 757 24.99 17.24 25.15
N LEU A 758 24.57 15.97 25.08
CA LEU A 758 24.34 15.11 26.25
C LEU A 758 25.51 15.08 27.24
N ASP A 759 26.73 14.81 26.76
CA ASP A 759 27.93 14.74 27.60
C ASP A 759 28.17 16.04 28.37
N ARG A 760 28.12 17.20 27.69
CA ARG A 760 28.28 18.52 28.32
C ARG A 760 27.15 18.85 29.29
N ALA A 761 25.92 18.43 28.97
CA ALA A 761 24.79 18.61 29.89
C ALA A 761 24.99 17.78 31.17
N LEU A 762 25.49 16.55 31.07
CA LEU A 762 25.79 15.69 32.22
C LEU A 762 26.92 16.26 33.10
N ILE A 763 27.97 16.84 32.51
CA ILE A 763 29.04 17.52 33.30
C ILE A 763 28.46 18.62 34.20
N ASN A 764 27.44 19.34 33.72
CA ASN A 764 26.82 20.43 34.48
C ASN A 764 25.82 19.95 35.55
N LEU A 765 25.23 18.76 35.38
CA LEU A 765 24.20 18.23 36.27
C LEU A 765 24.73 17.28 37.34
N LEU A 766 25.86 16.61 37.08
CA LEU A 766 26.44 15.60 37.96
C LEU A 766 27.73 16.09 38.62
N PRO A 767 27.95 15.82 39.93
CA PRO A 767 29.26 16.03 40.53
C PRO A 767 30.33 15.18 39.85
N LYS A 768 31.57 15.68 39.77
CA LYS A 768 32.69 15.03 39.06
C LYS A 768 32.82 13.52 39.32
N LYS A 769 32.67 13.10 40.58
CA LYS A 769 32.72 11.68 40.98
C LYS A 769 31.67 10.84 40.24
N TYR A 770 30.41 11.26 40.27
CA TYR A 770 29.31 10.55 39.62
C TYR A 770 29.36 10.67 38.10
N TYR A 771 29.81 11.82 37.58
CA TYR A 771 29.95 12.02 36.15
C TYR A 771 30.85 10.97 35.48
N HIS A 772 32.02 10.66 36.06
CA HIS A 772 32.94 9.69 35.47
C HIS A 772 32.32 8.28 35.37
N ASP A 773 31.65 7.83 36.43
CA ASP A 773 30.98 6.51 36.44
C ASP A 773 29.85 6.44 35.42
N VAL A 774 29.00 7.48 35.37
CA VAL A 774 27.87 7.58 34.44
C VAL A 774 28.35 7.70 32.98
N SER A 775 29.35 8.54 32.71
CA SER A 775 29.91 8.73 31.37
C SER A 775 30.52 7.42 30.83
N SER A 776 31.24 6.69 31.68
CA SER A 776 31.81 5.38 31.32
C SER A 776 30.72 4.37 30.96
N ASP A 777 29.68 4.25 31.80
CA ASP A 777 28.54 3.36 31.54
C ASP A 777 27.81 3.72 30.24
N LEU A 778 27.47 5.00 30.04
CA LEU A 778 26.76 5.46 28.84
C LEU A 778 27.60 5.29 27.56
N LYS A 779 28.92 5.45 27.63
CA LYS A 779 29.82 5.19 26.49
C LYS A 779 29.82 3.71 26.12
N CYS A 780 29.96 2.80 27.09
CA CYS A 780 29.90 1.36 26.87
C CYS A 780 28.53 0.96 26.29
N PHE A 781 27.45 1.47 26.88
CA PHE A 781 26.09 1.21 26.41
C PHE A 781 25.85 1.75 24.99
N GLY A 782 26.40 2.91 24.66
CA GLY A 782 26.37 3.47 23.30
C GLY A 782 27.04 2.57 22.25
N ASN A 783 28.12 1.87 22.60
CA ASN A 783 28.72 0.87 21.69
C ASN A 783 27.79 -0.33 21.51
N ARG A 784 27.26 -0.87 22.61
CA ARG A 784 26.30 -1.99 22.59
C ARG A 784 25.06 -1.68 21.74
N ILE A 785 24.62 -0.42 21.72
CA ILE A 785 23.52 0.00 20.87
C ILE A 785 23.80 -0.26 19.39
N VAL A 786 24.99 0.13 18.92
CA VAL A 786 25.40 -0.01 17.52
C VAL A 786 25.70 -1.46 17.16
N GLU A 787 26.31 -2.20 18.09
CA GLU A 787 26.80 -3.56 17.87
C GLU A 787 25.70 -4.63 17.96
N GLU A 788 24.68 -4.44 18.82
CA GLU A 788 23.68 -5.47 19.14
C GLU A 788 22.24 -4.92 19.11
N ILE A 789 21.94 -3.88 19.90
CA ILE A 789 20.55 -3.50 20.23
C ILE A 789 19.79 -2.98 19.01
N ASP A 790 20.41 -2.18 18.13
CA ASP A 790 19.75 -1.60 16.97
C ASP A 790 19.25 -2.67 15.98
N GLN A 791 20.04 -3.74 15.80
CA GLN A 791 19.66 -4.88 14.95
C GLN A 791 18.49 -5.66 15.55
N LEU A 792 18.52 -5.91 16.87
CA LEU A 792 17.41 -6.55 17.59
C LEU A 792 16.13 -5.72 17.51
N GLY A 793 16.22 -4.40 17.69
CA GLY A 793 15.09 -3.49 17.55
C GLY A 793 14.47 -3.53 16.15
N ARG A 794 15.31 -3.60 15.12
CA ARG A 794 14.86 -3.78 13.73
C ARG A 794 14.20 -5.14 13.50
N GLN A 795 14.77 -6.22 14.05
CA GLN A 795 14.17 -7.55 13.92
C GLN A 795 12.78 -7.62 14.55
N ALA A 796 12.60 -7.02 15.73
CA ALA A 796 11.30 -6.97 16.40
C ALA A 796 10.22 -6.20 15.59
N GLU A 797 10.60 -5.24 14.74
CA GLU A 797 9.71 -4.55 13.80
C GLU A 797 9.36 -5.40 12.57
N LEU A 798 10.31 -6.21 12.08
CA LEU A 798 10.09 -7.09 10.93
C LEU A 798 9.27 -8.35 11.29
N GLU A 799 9.30 -8.74 12.56
CA GLU A 799 8.57 -9.89 13.12
C GLU A 799 7.57 -9.43 14.21
N PRO A 800 6.48 -8.73 13.83
CA PRO A 800 5.48 -8.25 14.79
C PRO A 800 4.79 -9.41 15.52
N PRO A 801 4.24 -9.17 16.73
CA PRO A 801 3.61 -10.20 17.54
C PRO A 801 2.34 -10.74 16.90
N LYS A 802 2.05 -12.02 17.16
CA LYS A 802 0.85 -12.73 16.72
C LYS A 802 0.11 -13.29 17.93
N LEU A 803 -1.19 -13.45 17.79
CA LEU A 803 -2.05 -14.03 18.84
C LEU A 803 -2.79 -15.23 18.27
N GLU A 804 -2.61 -16.38 18.90
CA GLU A 804 -3.39 -17.60 18.66
C GLU A 804 -4.37 -17.77 19.82
N GLN A 805 -5.63 -17.52 19.53
CA GLN A 805 -6.68 -17.57 20.53
C GLN A 805 -6.97 -19.01 20.99
N GLN A 806 -7.13 -19.92 20.02
CA GLN A 806 -7.36 -21.34 20.23
C GLN A 806 -6.11 -22.13 19.86
N ASP A 807 -5.89 -23.26 20.54
CA ASP A 807 -4.98 -24.29 20.03
C ASP A 807 -5.65 -25.09 18.90
N ALA A 808 -4.91 -26.01 18.30
CA ALA A 808 -5.40 -26.88 17.21
C ALA A 808 -6.51 -27.88 17.64
N TRP A 809 -6.97 -27.83 18.90
CA TRP A 809 -7.98 -28.73 19.47
C TRP A 809 -9.17 -27.98 20.08
N GLY A 810 -9.32 -26.69 19.78
CA GLY A 810 -10.45 -25.87 20.22
C GLY A 810 -10.36 -25.41 21.69
N ASN A 811 -9.23 -25.60 22.37
CA ASN A 811 -9.05 -25.04 23.72
C ASN A 811 -8.63 -23.57 23.62
N ARG A 812 -9.26 -22.70 24.41
CA ARG A 812 -8.81 -21.31 24.55
C ARG A 812 -7.46 -21.28 25.28
N VAL A 813 -6.42 -20.78 24.60
CA VAL A 813 -5.04 -20.71 25.13
C VAL A 813 -4.48 -19.30 25.21
N ASP A 814 -4.96 -18.37 24.36
CA ASP A 814 -4.47 -16.98 24.30
C ASP A 814 -2.93 -16.92 24.18
N ASN A 815 -2.40 -17.70 23.25
CA ASN A 815 -0.97 -17.85 23.03
C ASN A 815 -0.42 -16.64 22.25
N LEU A 816 0.33 -15.79 22.95
CA LEU A 816 1.00 -14.63 22.38
C LEU A 816 2.39 -15.04 21.87
N ILE A 817 2.59 -14.95 20.55
CA ILE A 817 3.87 -15.23 19.89
C ILE A 817 4.56 -13.90 19.62
N VAL A 818 5.73 -13.69 20.23
CA VAL A 818 6.61 -12.53 20.00
C VAL A 818 7.95 -13.01 19.44
N SER A 819 8.69 -12.14 18.75
CA SER A 819 10.00 -12.48 18.20
C SER A 819 11.04 -12.79 19.30
N PRO A 820 12.04 -13.66 19.04
CA PRO A 820 13.16 -13.86 19.96
C PRO A 820 13.91 -12.57 20.30
N ALA A 821 13.99 -11.64 19.34
CA ALA A 821 14.61 -10.33 19.53
C ALA A 821 13.90 -9.49 20.60
N TRP A 822 12.56 -9.54 20.65
CA TRP A 822 11.76 -8.87 21.68
C TRP A 822 12.16 -9.33 23.10
N TYR A 823 12.25 -10.64 23.34
CA TYR A 823 12.68 -11.17 24.63
C TYR A 823 14.12 -10.79 24.94
N LYS A 824 15.03 -10.88 23.96
CA LYS A 824 16.43 -10.49 24.16
C LYS A 824 16.55 -9.01 24.56
N LEU A 825 15.80 -8.11 23.92
CA LEU A 825 15.77 -6.69 24.30
C LEU A 825 15.29 -6.47 25.75
N LYS A 826 14.31 -7.24 26.24
CA LYS A 826 13.88 -7.20 27.64
C LYS A 826 14.97 -7.68 28.61
N GLU A 827 15.69 -8.75 28.26
CA GLU A 827 16.83 -9.21 29.06
C GLU A 827 17.93 -8.14 29.13
N ILE A 828 18.30 -7.56 27.98
CA ILE A 828 19.29 -6.48 27.90
C ILE A 828 18.87 -5.29 28.76
N ALA A 829 17.60 -4.91 28.71
CA ALA A 829 17.08 -3.79 29.51
C ALA A 829 17.29 -4.00 31.02
N ALA A 830 17.16 -5.24 31.50
CA ALA A 830 17.44 -5.60 32.88
C ALA A 830 18.94 -5.60 33.19
N GLU A 831 19.76 -6.26 32.36
CA GLU A 831 21.23 -6.31 32.49
C GLU A 831 21.85 -4.92 32.60
N GLU A 832 21.39 -4.02 31.71
CA GLU A 832 21.85 -2.63 31.61
C GLU A 832 21.25 -1.72 32.70
N GLY A 833 20.29 -2.24 33.46
CA GLY A 833 19.70 -1.57 34.60
C GLY A 833 18.79 -0.40 34.23
N LEU A 834 18.12 -0.43 33.07
CA LEU A 834 17.26 0.67 32.59
C LEU A 834 16.12 1.05 33.56
N ILE A 835 15.70 0.11 34.43
CA ILE A 835 14.82 0.39 35.58
C ILE A 835 15.62 0.48 36.87
N SER A 836 16.46 -0.52 37.15
CA SER A 836 17.14 -0.67 38.44
C SER A 836 17.98 0.55 38.85
N ILE A 837 18.60 1.28 37.90
CA ILE A 837 19.38 2.50 38.19
C ILE A 837 18.49 3.52 38.90
N GLY A 838 17.23 3.65 38.51
CA GLY A 838 16.25 4.55 39.14
C GLY A 838 15.89 4.19 40.58
N TYR A 839 16.33 3.05 41.10
CA TYR A 839 16.04 2.54 42.44
C TYR A 839 17.26 2.03 43.20
N ASP A 840 18.46 2.08 42.61
CA ASP A 840 19.69 1.58 43.22
C ASP A 840 20.04 2.40 44.47
N SER A 841 20.14 1.74 45.62
CA SER A 841 20.48 2.38 46.90
C SER A 841 21.95 2.79 47.00
N LYS A 842 22.81 2.32 46.09
CA LYS A 842 24.24 2.68 46.05
C LYS A 842 24.48 4.02 45.35
N ILE A 843 23.53 4.46 44.54
CA ILE A 843 23.58 5.74 43.84
C ILE A 843 22.73 6.73 44.63
N ASP A 844 23.26 7.91 44.88
CA ASP A 844 22.52 8.98 45.54
C ASP A 844 21.18 9.23 44.79
N PRO A 845 20.01 9.15 45.47
CA PRO A 845 18.71 9.28 44.84
C PRO A 845 18.54 10.55 44.01
N LYS A 846 19.27 11.63 44.35
CA LYS A 846 19.21 12.89 43.60
C LYS A 846 19.84 12.82 42.20
N TYR A 847 20.78 11.90 41.97
CA TYR A 847 21.52 11.77 40.71
C TYR A 847 21.12 10.55 39.88
N ARG A 848 20.55 9.52 40.51
CA ARG A 848 20.23 8.25 39.85
C ARG A 848 19.24 8.39 38.68
N ARG A 849 18.26 9.30 38.79
CA ARG A 849 17.28 9.57 37.72
C ARG A 849 17.94 10.22 36.50
N ILE A 850 18.94 11.07 36.67
CA ILE A 850 19.70 11.67 35.56
C ILE A 850 20.43 10.57 34.77
N HIS A 851 21.09 9.65 35.47
CA HIS A 851 21.76 8.49 34.86
C HIS A 851 20.76 7.58 34.13
N GLN A 852 19.71 7.12 34.82
CA GLN A 852 18.70 6.23 34.27
C GLN A 852 18.04 6.81 33.01
N LEU A 853 17.56 8.06 33.09
CA LEU A 853 16.81 8.69 32.01
C LEU A 853 17.72 9.03 30.82
N SER A 854 19.01 9.29 31.06
CA SER A 854 20.02 9.41 29.99
C SER A 854 20.27 8.07 29.29
N LYS A 855 20.29 6.96 30.03
CA LYS A 855 20.41 5.62 29.44
C LYS A 855 19.17 5.25 28.61
N LEU A 856 17.97 5.58 29.10
CA LEU A 856 16.72 5.42 28.35
C LEU A 856 16.66 6.30 27.09
N TYR A 857 17.22 7.52 27.12
CA TYR A 857 17.36 8.39 25.95
C TYR A 857 18.20 7.75 24.84
N LEU A 858 19.29 7.07 25.20
CA LEU A 858 20.10 6.34 24.21
C LEU A 858 19.38 5.09 23.69
N PHE A 859 18.71 4.35 24.59
CA PHE A 859 18.02 3.10 24.27
C PHE A 859 16.79 3.29 23.37
N GLY A 860 15.99 4.32 23.63
CA GLY A 860 14.65 4.53 23.06
C GLY A 860 14.52 4.20 21.57
N PRO A 861 15.33 4.81 20.68
CA PRO A 861 15.17 4.64 19.24
C PRO A 861 15.63 3.29 18.68
N SER A 862 16.44 2.53 19.44
CA SER A 862 16.87 1.17 19.08
C SER A 862 16.10 0.08 19.85
N SER A 863 15.22 0.45 20.76
CA SER A 863 14.61 -0.48 21.73
C SER A 863 13.59 -1.46 21.15
N GLY A 864 13.24 -1.35 19.86
CA GLY A 864 12.10 -2.08 19.30
C GLY A 864 10.82 -1.87 20.13
N LEU A 865 10.61 -0.65 20.65
CA LEU A 865 9.53 -0.27 21.55
C LEU A 865 9.45 -1.00 22.91
N VAL A 866 10.47 -1.75 23.32
CA VAL A 866 10.60 -2.26 24.70
C VAL A 866 10.68 -1.11 25.72
N SER A 867 11.01 0.11 25.29
CA SER A 867 10.88 1.32 26.12
C SER A 867 9.47 1.53 26.71
N CYS A 868 8.40 1.05 26.06
CA CYS A 868 7.02 1.15 26.58
C CYS A 868 6.78 0.28 27.83
N PRO A 869 7.02 -1.05 27.83
CA PRO A 869 6.93 -1.86 29.05
C PRO A 869 7.87 -1.36 30.14
N LEU A 870 9.05 -0.82 29.80
CA LEU A 870 9.95 -0.24 30.79
C LEU A 870 9.34 0.99 31.48
N ALA A 871 8.66 1.88 30.75
CA ALA A 871 7.97 3.02 31.33
C ALA A 871 6.89 2.60 32.36
N MET A 872 6.08 1.61 32.01
CA MET A 872 5.05 1.07 32.91
C MET A 872 5.67 0.31 34.09
N THR A 873 6.79 -0.38 33.89
CA THR A 873 7.56 -1.07 34.94
C THR A 873 8.14 -0.08 35.95
N ASP A 874 8.72 1.02 35.48
CA ASP A 874 9.21 2.11 36.33
C ASP A 874 8.05 2.77 37.09
N GLY A 875 6.95 3.07 36.40
CA GLY A 875 5.76 3.65 37.01
C GLY A 875 5.14 2.76 38.08
N ALA A 876 5.11 1.44 37.86
CA ALA A 876 4.66 0.46 38.84
C ALA A 876 5.61 0.39 40.04
N ALA A 877 6.93 0.32 39.82
CA ALA A 877 7.93 0.33 40.89
C ALA A 877 7.82 1.61 41.75
N LYS A 878 7.65 2.78 41.12
CA LYS A 878 7.42 4.06 41.81
C LYS A 878 6.14 4.03 42.63
N THR A 879 5.04 3.52 42.05
CA THR A 879 3.74 3.46 42.73
C THR A 879 3.79 2.52 43.93
N ILE A 880 4.42 1.35 43.80
CA ILE A 880 4.61 0.39 44.90
C ILE A 880 5.39 1.04 46.05
N LYS A 881 6.50 1.72 45.73
CA LYS A 881 7.37 2.33 46.75
C LYS A 881 6.72 3.53 47.44
N GLU A 882 6.09 4.43 46.67
CA GLU A 882 5.49 5.66 47.20
C GLU A 882 4.28 5.38 48.10
N LEU A 883 3.48 4.37 47.74
CA LEU A 883 2.33 3.93 48.54
C LEU A 883 2.71 2.93 49.64
N LYS A 884 4.01 2.65 49.83
CA LYS A 884 4.57 1.70 50.81
C LYS A 884 3.92 0.31 50.72
N LEU A 885 3.62 -0.12 49.51
CA LEU A 885 2.93 -1.38 49.26
C LEU A 885 3.88 -2.59 49.41
N ASP A 886 5.17 -2.38 49.21
CA ASP A 886 6.23 -3.35 49.50
C ASP A 886 6.42 -3.61 51.00
N GLU A 887 5.98 -2.68 51.85
CA GLU A 887 5.96 -2.86 53.32
C GLU A 887 4.66 -3.52 53.79
N LYS A 888 3.57 -3.36 53.02
CA LYS A 888 2.21 -3.81 53.39
C LYS A 888 1.86 -5.21 52.89
N TYR A 889 2.37 -5.61 51.73
CA TYR A 889 2.02 -6.88 51.06
C TYR A 889 3.28 -7.61 50.59
N ASP A 890 3.48 -8.85 51.03
CA ASP A 890 4.63 -9.68 50.64
C ASP A 890 4.65 -9.94 49.12
N GLU A 891 3.47 -10.09 48.49
CA GLU A 891 3.37 -10.24 47.03
C GLU A 891 3.89 -9.01 46.29
N LEU A 892 3.64 -7.81 46.80
CA LEU A 892 4.09 -6.57 46.16
C LEU A 892 5.56 -6.28 46.47
N LYS A 893 6.08 -6.73 47.62
CA LYS A 893 7.52 -6.77 47.90
C LYS A 893 8.26 -7.68 46.92
N TYR A 894 7.71 -8.86 46.67
CA TYR A 894 8.26 -9.78 45.67
C TYR A 894 8.21 -9.17 44.27
N ALA A 895 7.06 -8.62 43.86
CA ALA A 895 6.92 -7.95 42.57
C ALA A 895 7.92 -6.78 42.42
N TYR A 896 8.05 -5.92 43.44
CA TYR A 896 9.02 -4.81 43.42
C TYR A 896 10.44 -5.28 43.13
N ASN A 897 10.92 -6.29 43.86
CA ASN A 897 12.26 -6.86 43.67
C ASN A 897 12.48 -7.41 42.25
N ARG A 898 11.44 -7.97 41.63
CA ARG A 898 11.49 -8.49 40.26
C ARG A 898 11.45 -7.37 39.21
N LEU A 899 10.64 -6.33 39.43
CA LEU A 899 10.54 -5.16 38.54
C LEU A 899 11.85 -4.35 38.48
N VAL A 900 12.62 -4.31 39.58
CA VAL A 900 13.91 -3.61 39.65
C VAL A 900 15.13 -4.55 39.50
N SER A 901 14.92 -5.81 39.11
CA SER A 901 15.99 -6.79 38.97
C SER A 901 16.93 -6.46 37.81
N ARG A 902 18.23 -6.71 38.01
CA ARG A 902 19.24 -6.66 36.95
C ARG A 902 19.49 -8.01 36.27
N ASN A 903 18.90 -9.09 36.79
CA ASN A 903 19.04 -10.40 36.17
C ASN A 903 17.99 -10.54 35.05
N GLY A 904 18.42 -10.54 33.79
CA GLY A 904 17.54 -10.62 32.62
C GLY A 904 16.58 -11.82 32.61
N LYS A 905 16.96 -12.94 33.22
CA LYS A 905 16.09 -14.13 33.33
C LYS A 905 15.04 -14.04 34.43
N GLU A 906 15.20 -13.07 35.32
CA GLU A 906 14.33 -12.87 36.47
C GLU A 906 13.52 -11.58 36.41
N ALA A 907 13.96 -10.60 35.63
CA ALA A 907 13.31 -9.30 35.57
C ALA A 907 11.85 -9.42 35.10
N TRP A 908 10.97 -8.75 35.83
CA TRP A 908 9.56 -8.63 35.48
C TRP A 908 9.27 -7.30 34.82
N THR A 909 8.24 -7.29 34.00
CA THR A 909 7.66 -6.07 33.44
C THR A 909 6.22 -5.88 33.93
N SER A 910 5.74 -4.63 33.94
CA SER A 910 4.37 -4.29 34.32
C SER A 910 3.57 -3.71 33.14
N GLY A 911 2.29 -4.02 33.08
CA GLY A 911 1.30 -3.30 32.27
C GLY A 911 0.57 -2.20 33.06
N GLN A 912 -0.14 -1.33 32.34
CA GLN A 912 -1.02 -0.27 32.86
C GLN A 912 -2.36 -0.28 32.11
N TRP A 913 -3.41 -0.84 32.69
CA TRP A 913 -4.69 -1.04 31.98
C TRP A 913 -5.75 -0.04 32.44
N MET A 914 -5.69 1.18 31.88
CA MET A 914 -6.58 2.29 32.23
C MET A 914 -7.69 2.52 31.20
N THR A 915 -7.35 2.39 29.92
CA THR A 915 -8.22 2.78 28.81
C THR A 915 -9.29 1.71 28.56
N GLU A 916 -10.53 2.15 28.50
CA GLU A 916 -11.69 1.33 28.13
C GLU A 916 -12.43 1.96 26.94
N LYS A 917 -13.40 1.23 26.38
CA LYS A 917 -14.11 1.64 25.15
C LYS A 917 -14.70 3.04 25.24
N LYS A 918 -15.24 3.40 26.40
CA LYS A 918 -15.91 4.70 26.64
C LYS A 918 -14.93 5.85 26.84
N GLY A 919 -13.66 5.58 27.16
CA GLY A 919 -12.69 6.64 27.36
C GLY A 919 -11.35 6.18 27.93
N GLY A 920 -10.27 6.77 27.41
CA GLY A 920 -8.94 6.75 28.01
C GLY A 920 -8.57 8.06 28.71
N SER A 921 -8.95 9.20 28.13
CA SER A 921 -8.67 10.52 28.74
C SER A 921 -9.55 10.81 29.96
N ASP A 922 -10.84 10.47 29.87
CA ASP A 922 -11.76 10.50 31.01
C ASP A 922 -11.97 9.08 31.53
N VAL A 923 -11.03 8.59 32.35
CA VAL A 923 -11.19 7.29 33.03
C VAL A 923 -12.36 7.32 34.03
N GLY A 924 -12.72 8.51 34.55
CA GLY A 924 -13.80 8.70 35.51
C GLY A 924 -15.16 8.34 34.93
N GLY A 925 -15.47 8.83 33.74
CA GLY A 925 -16.66 8.46 32.96
C GLY A 925 -16.48 7.18 32.13
N GLY A 926 -15.24 6.86 31.75
CA GLY A 926 -14.91 5.79 30.80
C GLY A 926 -14.81 4.39 31.38
N CYS A 927 -14.37 4.23 32.64
CA CYS A 927 -14.15 2.92 33.24
C CYS A 927 -15.46 2.23 33.63
N ASP A 928 -15.66 1.01 33.14
CA ASP A 928 -16.80 0.12 33.35
C ASP A 928 -16.33 -1.30 33.74
N THR A 929 -15.16 -1.38 34.39
CA THR A 929 -14.68 -2.59 35.07
C THR A 929 -15.13 -2.58 36.52
N TYR A 930 -15.67 -3.69 37.00
CA TYR A 930 -16.24 -3.87 38.33
C TYR A 930 -15.41 -4.85 39.17
N ALA A 931 -15.28 -4.57 40.45
CA ALA A 931 -14.51 -5.35 41.42
C ALA A 931 -15.42 -5.88 42.52
N THR A 932 -15.61 -7.20 42.60
CA THR A 932 -16.40 -7.86 43.64
C THR A 932 -15.47 -8.46 44.69
N GLU A 933 -15.68 -8.14 45.98
CA GLU A 933 -14.80 -8.62 47.06
C GLU A 933 -14.94 -10.13 47.29
N ILE A 934 -13.80 -10.84 47.41
CA ILE A 934 -13.75 -12.27 47.76
C ILE A 934 -13.12 -12.53 49.14
N GLY A 935 -12.65 -11.47 49.81
CA GLY A 935 -12.08 -11.51 51.16
C GLY A 935 -10.58 -11.19 51.22
N ASN A 936 -10.09 -10.81 52.40
CA ASN A 936 -8.69 -10.45 52.67
C ASN A 936 -8.12 -9.37 51.73
N GLY A 937 -8.96 -8.42 51.29
CA GLY A 937 -8.54 -7.36 50.35
C GLY A 937 -8.39 -7.80 48.89
N LYS A 938 -8.76 -9.04 48.57
CA LYS A 938 -8.80 -9.57 47.20
C LYS A 938 -10.18 -9.39 46.57
N TYR A 939 -10.18 -9.16 45.26
CA TYR A 939 -11.36 -8.90 44.45
C TYR A 939 -11.30 -9.70 43.15
N LEU A 940 -12.47 -9.98 42.58
CA LEU A 940 -12.62 -10.46 41.21
C LEU A 940 -12.97 -9.27 40.31
N LEU A 941 -12.13 -9.01 39.31
CA LEU A 941 -12.35 -7.95 38.33
C LEU A 941 -13.07 -8.51 37.10
N ASN A 942 -14.13 -7.81 36.70
CA ASN A 942 -14.92 -8.11 35.51
C ASN A 942 -15.06 -6.84 34.67
N GLY A 943 -14.65 -6.87 33.40
CA GLY A 943 -14.68 -5.67 32.55
C GLY A 943 -13.91 -5.84 31.24
N TYR A 944 -13.75 -4.75 30.50
CA TYR A 944 -13.12 -4.78 29.17
C TYR A 944 -12.05 -3.69 29.04
N LYS A 945 -10.78 -4.08 28.93
CA LYS A 945 -9.66 -3.16 28.73
C LYS A 945 -9.38 -3.01 27.24
N TRP A 946 -9.60 -1.80 26.73
CA TRP A 946 -9.66 -1.51 25.30
C TRP A 946 -8.28 -1.32 24.64
N PHE A 947 -7.32 -0.81 25.40
CA PHE A 947 -5.91 -0.74 25.01
C PHE A 947 -5.04 -1.21 26.16
N SER A 948 -4.51 -2.42 26.03
CA SER A 948 -3.61 -3.05 27.00
C SER A 948 -2.28 -3.34 26.32
N SER A 949 -1.29 -2.48 26.52
CA SER A 949 0.06 -2.68 25.98
C SER A 949 0.89 -3.60 26.88
N ALA A 950 1.88 -4.27 26.27
CA ALA A 950 2.78 -5.22 26.92
C ALA A 950 2.02 -6.33 27.65
N ILE A 951 1.12 -7.01 26.94
CA ILE A 951 0.38 -8.17 27.50
C ILE A 951 1.27 -9.40 27.75
N ASP A 952 2.53 -9.34 27.33
CA ASP A 952 3.61 -10.25 27.72
C ASP A 952 4.22 -9.91 29.10
N ALA A 953 3.73 -8.86 29.78
CA ALA A 953 4.15 -8.49 31.12
C ALA A 953 3.73 -9.52 32.18
N ASP A 954 4.33 -9.42 33.36
CA ASP A 954 4.13 -10.36 34.47
C ASP A 954 3.01 -9.89 35.40
N VAL A 955 2.92 -8.58 35.61
CA VAL A 955 1.99 -7.91 36.52
C VAL A 955 1.32 -6.71 35.86
N CYS A 956 0.23 -6.21 36.44
CA CYS A 956 -0.44 -5.02 35.96
C CYS A 956 -1.03 -4.20 37.12
N LEU A 957 -1.03 -2.87 36.95
CA LEU A 957 -1.87 -1.95 37.72
C LEU A 957 -3.07 -1.51 36.87
N THR A 958 -4.28 -1.66 37.41
CA THR A 958 -5.55 -1.32 36.72
C THR A 958 -6.54 -0.60 37.64
N LEU A 959 -7.51 0.09 37.05
CA LEU A 959 -8.63 0.70 37.77
C LEU A 959 -9.90 -0.16 37.62
N ALA A 960 -10.68 -0.23 38.69
CA ALA A 960 -12.01 -0.82 38.69
C ALA A 960 -12.91 -0.14 39.75
N ARG A 961 -14.22 -0.33 39.62
CA ARG A 961 -15.23 0.16 40.57
C ARG A 961 -15.57 -0.93 41.57
N VAL A 962 -15.43 -0.64 42.86
CA VAL A 962 -15.85 -1.58 43.90
C VAL A 962 -17.37 -1.69 43.88
N VAL A 963 -17.86 -2.93 43.84
CA VAL A 963 -19.29 -3.26 43.94
C VAL A 963 -19.64 -3.39 45.42
N ASP A 964 -20.65 -2.66 45.86
CA ASP A 964 -21.15 -2.74 47.22
C ASP A 964 -21.97 -4.01 47.46
N LYS A 965 -22.37 -4.26 48.71
CA LYS A 965 -23.16 -5.44 49.09
C LYS A 965 -24.52 -5.52 48.41
N ASN A 966 -25.02 -4.42 47.83
CA ASN A 966 -26.29 -4.34 47.14
C ASN A 966 -26.12 -4.49 45.61
N GLY A 967 -24.91 -4.73 45.11
CA GLY A 967 -24.62 -4.84 43.69
C GLY A 967 -24.43 -3.49 42.97
N ASN A 968 -24.33 -2.38 43.70
CA ASN A 968 -24.15 -1.05 43.11
C ASN A 968 -22.68 -0.63 43.10
N ALA A 969 -22.33 0.29 42.20
CA ALA A 969 -21.01 0.90 42.17
C ALA A 969 -21.10 2.41 42.00
N ILE A 970 -20.19 3.15 42.62
CA ILE A 970 -20.15 4.61 42.53
C ILE A 970 -19.66 5.02 41.12
N LYS A 971 -20.42 5.89 40.44
CA LYS A 971 -20.06 6.45 39.13
C LYS A 971 -19.00 7.54 39.24
N GLY A 972 -18.33 7.83 38.12
CA GLY A 972 -17.32 8.89 38.04
C GLY A 972 -15.99 8.52 38.72
N SER A 973 -15.08 9.50 38.78
CA SER A 973 -13.73 9.34 39.35
C SER A 973 -13.71 8.90 40.81
N LYS A 974 -14.73 9.29 41.61
CA LYS A 974 -14.82 8.96 43.03
C LYS A 974 -15.13 7.48 43.30
N GLY A 975 -15.58 6.72 42.30
CA GLY A 975 -15.84 5.29 42.45
C GLY A 975 -14.70 4.38 42.02
N LEU A 976 -13.58 4.95 41.54
CA LEU A 976 -12.47 4.16 41.02
C LEU A 976 -11.42 3.89 42.11
N SER A 977 -11.02 2.63 42.21
CA SER A 977 -9.93 2.17 43.08
C SER A 977 -8.83 1.55 42.24
N LEU A 978 -7.59 1.59 42.74
CA LEU A 978 -6.43 1.00 42.09
C LEU A 978 -6.24 -0.46 42.54
N PHE A 979 -5.98 -1.33 41.57
CA PHE A 979 -5.78 -2.76 41.77
C PHE A 979 -4.44 -3.22 41.19
N TYR A 980 -3.81 -4.14 41.89
CA TYR A 980 -2.65 -4.91 41.44
C TYR A 980 -3.09 -6.33 41.08
N LEU A 981 -2.62 -6.86 39.94
CA LEU A 981 -2.88 -8.24 39.54
C LEU A 981 -1.66 -8.87 38.84
N PRO A 982 -1.39 -10.17 39.06
CA PRO A 982 -0.52 -10.94 38.18
C PRO A 982 -1.29 -11.32 36.91
N ILE A 983 -0.67 -11.16 35.73
CA ILE A 983 -1.30 -11.46 34.43
C ILE A 983 -1.49 -12.97 34.26
N ARG A 984 -0.52 -13.76 34.74
CA ARG A 984 -0.60 -15.21 34.82
C ARG A 984 -0.68 -15.64 36.28
N ASN A 985 -1.55 -16.60 36.59
CA ASN A 985 -1.65 -17.17 37.92
C ASN A 985 -0.30 -17.78 38.32
N PRO A 986 0.31 -17.37 39.45
CA PRO A 986 1.64 -17.84 39.84
C PRO A 986 1.75 -19.36 40.00
N LYS A 987 0.66 -20.02 40.40
CA LYS A 987 0.58 -21.47 40.64
C LYS A 987 0.33 -22.25 39.35
N THR A 988 -0.67 -21.85 38.55
CA THR A 988 -1.08 -22.61 37.36
C THR A 988 -0.35 -22.19 36.08
N LYS A 989 0.32 -21.03 36.09
CA LYS A 989 0.97 -20.37 34.93
C LYS A 989 0.04 -20.00 33.77
N LYS A 990 -1.25 -20.31 33.88
CA LYS A 990 -2.31 -19.88 32.95
C LYS A 990 -2.67 -18.41 33.17
N LEU A 991 -3.34 -17.78 32.21
CA LEU A 991 -3.87 -16.43 32.38
C LEU A 991 -4.84 -16.36 33.57
N ASN A 992 -4.76 -15.27 34.32
CA ASN A 992 -5.56 -15.03 35.52
C ASN A 992 -6.92 -14.43 35.14
N GLY A 993 -7.87 -15.23 34.65
CA GLY A 993 -9.21 -14.74 34.26
C GLY A 993 -9.20 -13.73 33.10
N ILE A 994 -8.16 -13.76 32.26
CA ILE A 994 -7.96 -12.82 31.15
C ILE A 994 -8.12 -13.57 29.84
N GLN A 995 -8.91 -13.02 28.92
CA GLN A 995 -8.96 -13.44 27.52
C GLN A 995 -8.45 -12.29 26.62
N MET A 996 -7.55 -12.61 25.69
CA MET A 996 -7.02 -11.67 24.71
C MET A 996 -7.91 -11.67 23.46
N VAL A 997 -8.81 -10.68 23.36
CA VAL A 997 -9.83 -10.66 22.30
C VAL A 997 -9.21 -10.45 20.93
N THR A 998 -8.26 -9.53 20.80
CA THR A 998 -7.48 -9.35 19.56
C THR A 998 -6.23 -8.54 19.86
N LEU A 999 -5.21 -8.65 19.01
CA LEU A 999 -4.15 -7.63 18.92
C LEU A 999 -4.66 -6.43 18.11
N LYS A 1000 -4.17 -5.24 18.44
CA LYS A 1000 -4.40 -4.03 17.65
C LYS A 1000 -3.50 -4.05 16.42
N ASP A 1001 -4.07 -3.83 15.23
CA ASP A 1001 -3.30 -3.39 14.07
C ASP A 1001 -3.03 -1.89 14.19
N LYS A 1002 -1.76 -1.48 14.11
CA LYS A 1002 -1.28 -0.15 14.52
C LYS A 1002 -0.42 0.49 13.45
N LEU A 1003 -0.57 1.81 13.29
CA LEU A 1003 0.29 2.64 12.43
C LEU A 1003 1.78 2.40 12.71
N GLY A 1004 2.19 2.55 13.97
CA GLY A 1004 3.53 2.27 14.48
C GLY A 1004 3.48 1.43 15.75
N THR A 1005 4.61 1.30 16.43
CA THR A 1005 4.78 0.42 17.60
C THR A 1005 4.44 -1.04 17.30
N ARG A 1006 4.69 -1.50 16.07
CA ARG A 1006 4.27 -2.83 15.60
C ARG A 1006 4.97 -3.95 16.36
N GLN A 1007 6.15 -3.67 16.92
CA GLN A 1007 6.90 -4.58 17.79
C GLN A 1007 6.14 -4.92 19.09
N LEU A 1008 5.40 -3.95 19.64
CA LEU A 1008 4.77 -4.00 20.95
C LEU A 1008 3.42 -4.76 20.90
N PRO A 1009 3.22 -5.83 21.68
CA PRO A 1009 1.92 -6.50 21.76
C PRO A 1009 0.92 -5.63 22.53
N THR A 1010 -0.01 -5.01 21.81
CA THR A 1010 -1.14 -4.24 22.36
C THR A 1010 -2.42 -4.97 22.05
N ALA A 1011 -3.19 -5.35 23.08
CA ALA A 1011 -4.40 -6.13 22.92
C ALA A 1011 -5.65 -5.47 23.52
N GLU A 1012 -6.79 -5.99 23.11
CA GLU A 1012 -8.06 -5.87 23.81
C GLU A 1012 -8.19 -7.04 24.78
N LEU A 1013 -8.53 -6.76 26.05
CA LEU A 1013 -8.64 -7.78 27.08
C LEU A 1013 -10.04 -7.82 27.67
N LEU A 1014 -10.64 -9.01 27.68
CA LEU A 1014 -11.79 -9.31 28.53
C LEU A 1014 -11.28 -9.81 29.88
N LEU A 1015 -11.69 -9.12 30.94
CA LEU A 1015 -11.44 -9.53 32.33
C LEU A 1015 -12.71 -10.25 32.80
N ASP A 1016 -12.58 -11.53 33.10
CA ASP A 1016 -13.66 -12.40 33.57
C ASP A 1016 -13.16 -13.17 34.80
N GLY A 1017 -13.51 -12.65 35.98
CA GLY A 1017 -13.09 -13.22 37.25
C GLY A 1017 -11.59 -13.10 37.54
N VAL A 1018 -10.94 -11.99 37.16
CA VAL A 1018 -9.50 -11.77 37.44
C VAL A 1018 -9.26 -11.55 38.93
N GLU A 1019 -8.47 -12.41 39.59
CA GLU A 1019 -8.09 -12.19 40.98
C GLU A 1019 -7.09 -11.02 41.09
N ALA A 1020 -7.44 -9.99 41.86
CA ALA A 1020 -6.64 -8.78 42.07
C ALA A 1020 -6.65 -8.29 43.53
N ILE A 1021 -5.63 -7.54 43.93
CA ILE A 1021 -5.49 -6.91 45.26
C ILE A 1021 -5.81 -5.42 45.14
N ARG A 1022 -6.70 -4.90 45.99
CA ARG A 1022 -6.93 -3.45 46.07
C ARG A 1022 -5.76 -2.76 46.78
N VAL A 1023 -5.11 -1.82 46.10
CA VAL A 1023 -3.88 -1.17 46.60
C VAL A 1023 -4.04 0.31 46.95
N SER A 1024 -5.09 0.97 46.48
CA SER A 1024 -5.48 2.31 46.97
C SER A 1024 -6.58 2.21 48.00
N ASP A 1025 -6.81 3.28 48.76
CA ASP A 1025 -8.10 3.49 49.43
C ASP A 1025 -9.25 3.47 48.40
N GLU A 1026 -10.44 3.09 48.85
CA GLU A 1026 -11.62 3.01 47.98
C GLU A 1026 -11.95 4.40 47.42
N GLY A 1027 -12.15 4.49 46.10
CA GLY A 1027 -12.42 5.76 45.42
C GLY A 1027 -11.20 6.67 45.25
N ARG A 1028 -10.01 6.22 45.65
CA ARG A 1028 -8.73 6.98 45.54
C ARG A 1028 -7.80 6.43 44.46
N GLY A 1029 -8.33 5.67 43.50
CA GLY A 1029 -7.54 5.05 42.43
C GLY A 1029 -6.81 6.07 41.53
N ILE A 1030 -7.50 7.13 41.09
CA ILE A 1030 -6.89 8.17 40.23
C ILE A 1030 -5.75 8.93 40.96
N PRO A 1031 -5.91 9.41 42.20
CA PRO A 1031 -4.80 9.97 42.96
C PRO A 1031 -3.62 9.00 43.13
N SER A 1032 -3.88 7.72 43.40
CA SER A 1032 -2.83 6.72 43.58
C SER A 1032 -2.04 6.41 42.31
N ILE A 1033 -2.70 6.37 41.14
CA ILE A 1033 -2.05 6.08 39.86
C ILE A 1033 -1.28 7.28 39.29
N ALA A 1034 -1.44 8.49 39.85
CA ALA A 1034 -0.73 9.68 39.42
C ALA A 1034 0.80 9.53 39.49
N ASN A 1035 1.31 8.72 40.42
CA ASN A 1035 2.73 8.38 40.53
C ASN A 1035 3.24 7.69 39.26
N MET A 1036 2.50 6.70 38.76
CA MET A 1036 2.81 6.02 37.51
C MET A 1036 2.72 7.00 36.32
N LEU A 1037 1.63 7.78 36.23
CA LEU A 1037 1.42 8.73 35.14
C LEU A 1037 2.57 9.76 35.02
N ASN A 1038 3.11 10.23 36.14
CA ASN A 1038 4.21 11.18 36.11
C ASN A 1038 5.48 10.56 35.51
N VAL A 1039 5.80 9.32 35.90
CA VAL A 1039 6.97 8.59 35.39
C VAL A 1039 6.78 8.25 33.91
N THR A 1040 5.62 7.71 33.52
CA THR A 1040 5.35 7.31 32.12
C THR A 1040 5.33 8.51 31.18
N ARG A 1041 4.85 9.68 31.62
CA ARG A 1041 4.91 10.93 30.85
C ARG A 1041 6.35 11.42 30.62
N ILE A 1042 7.23 11.29 31.63
CA ILE A 1042 8.66 11.63 31.48
C ILE A 1042 9.34 10.65 30.51
N HIS A 1043 9.11 9.34 30.67
CA HIS A 1043 9.59 8.33 29.71
C HIS A 1043 9.10 8.61 28.28
N ASN A 1044 7.85 9.04 28.13
CA ASN A 1044 7.33 9.38 26.81
C ASN A 1044 8.00 10.63 26.20
N ALA A 1045 8.31 11.65 27.00
CA ALA A 1045 9.08 12.79 26.54
C ALA A 1045 10.50 12.40 26.13
N ILE A 1046 11.13 11.48 26.86
CA ILE A 1046 12.44 10.91 26.50
C ILE A 1046 12.37 10.19 25.16
N ALA A 1047 11.35 9.34 24.94
CA ALA A 1047 11.13 8.69 23.65
C ALA A 1047 11.02 9.74 22.53
N SER A 1048 10.19 10.76 22.74
CA SER A 1048 9.97 11.88 21.81
C SER A 1048 11.27 12.58 21.39
N VAL A 1049 12.11 12.96 22.35
CA VAL A 1049 13.39 13.65 22.06
C VAL A 1049 14.44 12.68 21.50
N SER A 1050 14.44 11.42 21.93
CA SER A 1050 15.36 10.42 21.41
C SER A 1050 15.13 10.12 19.91
N TYR A 1051 13.86 10.09 19.46
CA TYR A 1051 13.53 9.94 18.04
C TYR A 1051 13.97 11.17 17.22
N MET A 1052 13.79 12.39 17.76
CA MET A 1052 14.32 13.61 17.14
C MET A 1052 15.85 13.52 16.96
N ARG A 1053 16.58 13.11 18.00
CA ARG A 1053 18.03 12.92 17.93
C ARG A 1053 18.41 11.87 16.89
N ARG A 1054 17.71 10.72 16.86
CA ARG A 1054 18.00 9.63 15.92
C ARG A 1054 17.89 10.09 14.47
N ILE A 1055 16.78 10.74 14.10
CA ILE A 1055 16.59 11.16 12.70
C ILE A 1055 17.62 12.23 12.30
N ILE A 1056 17.91 13.19 13.18
CA ILE A 1056 18.95 14.21 12.93
C ILE A 1056 20.33 13.54 12.80
N SER A 1057 20.64 12.53 13.62
CA SER A 1057 21.93 11.83 13.56
C SER A 1057 22.12 11.06 12.26
N LEU A 1058 21.06 10.44 11.74
CA LEU A 1058 21.13 9.75 10.45
C LEU A 1058 21.16 10.76 9.29
N ALA A 1059 20.37 11.84 9.37
CA ALA A 1059 20.31 12.86 8.32
C ALA A 1059 21.64 13.62 8.19
N ARG A 1060 22.28 14.01 9.31
CA ARG A 1060 23.61 14.66 9.29
C ARG A 1060 24.67 13.77 8.66
N ASP A 1061 24.65 12.47 8.96
CA ASP A 1061 25.62 11.50 8.42
C ASP A 1061 25.39 11.29 6.91
N TYR A 1062 24.12 11.09 6.51
CA TYR A 1062 23.73 10.99 5.11
C TYR A 1062 24.13 12.24 4.31
N SER A 1063 24.08 13.41 4.94
CA SER A 1063 24.44 14.67 4.30
C SER A 1063 25.91 14.74 3.88
N THR A 1064 26.78 13.96 4.52
CA THR A 1064 28.22 13.84 4.17
C THR A 1064 28.49 12.82 3.05
N LYS A 1065 27.46 12.07 2.63
CA LYS A 1065 27.55 10.93 1.71
C LYS A 1065 26.74 11.13 0.43
N ARG A 1066 25.64 11.89 0.50
CA ARG A 1066 24.74 12.13 -0.64
C ARG A 1066 25.18 13.36 -1.42
N GLU A 1067 25.45 13.17 -2.71
CA GLU A 1067 25.74 14.26 -3.65
C GLU A 1067 24.49 14.64 -4.45
N VAL A 1068 24.23 15.95 -4.56
CA VAL A 1068 23.19 16.54 -5.41
C VAL A 1068 23.75 17.80 -6.06
N PHE A 1069 23.50 17.97 -7.36
CA PHE A 1069 24.01 19.10 -8.15
C PHE A 1069 25.54 19.32 -8.01
N GLY A 1070 26.29 18.21 -7.97
CA GLY A 1070 27.76 18.22 -7.97
C GLY A 1070 28.44 18.53 -6.63
N ARG A 1071 27.70 18.59 -5.51
CA ARG A 1071 28.24 18.79 -4.15
C ARG A 1071 27.51 17.90 -3.15
N LYS A 1072 28.10 17.67 -1.98
CA LYS A 1072 27.43 16.92 -0.91
C LYS A 1072 26.32 17.77 -0.29
N LEU A 1073 25.28 17.14 0.25
CA LEU A 1073 24.18 17.84 0.94
C LEU A 1073 24.67 18.76 2.06
N ILE A 1074 25.74 18.40 2.77
CA ILE A 1074 26.36 19.23 3.80
C ILE A 1074 26.90 20.57 3.25
N ASP A 1075 27.24 20.66 1.97
CA ASP A 1075 27.75 21.87 1.32
C ASP A 1075 26.62 22.82 0.86
N TRP A 1076 25.35 22.40 0.96
CA TRP A 1076 24.19 23.19 0.58
C TRP A 1076 23.67 24.02 1.76
N PRO A 1077 23.74 25.37 1.71
CA PRO A 1077 23.34 26.22 2.83
C PRO A 1077 21.89 26.04 3.28
N LEU A 1078 20.97 25.80 2.34
CA LEU A 1078 19.56 25.55 2.65
C LEU A 1078 19.38 24.27 3.48
N HIS A 1079 20.05 23.19 3.09
CA HIS A 1079 19.99 21.90 3.80
C HIS A 1079 20.54 22.03 5.23
N MET A 1080 21.64 22.76 5.40
CA MET A 1080 22.22 23.04 6.72
C MET A 1080 21.36 23.98 7.57
N ALA A 1081 20.66 24.94 6.97
CA ALA A 1081 19.69 25.78 7.67
C ALA A 1081 18.52 24.94 8.21
N THR A 1082 17.98 24.01 7.41
CA THR A 1082 16.94 23.06 7.83
C THR A 1082 17.42 22.21 9.00
N LEU A 1083 18.53 21.48 8.87
CA LEU A 1083 19.06 20.63 9.95
C LEU A 1083 19.39 21.43 11.20
N SER A 1084 19.91 22.66 11.07
CA SER A 1084 20.19 23.52 12.22
C SER A 1084 18.92 23.91 12.98
N LYS A 1085 17.80 24.16 12.29
CA LYS A 1085 16.51 24.46 12.94
C LYS A 1085 15.98 23.27 13.73
N LEU A 1086 16.09 22.06 13.18
CA LEU A 1086 15.71 20.81 13.88
C LEU A 1086 16.61 20.57 15.11
N GLU A 1087 17.92 20.80 14.98
CA GLU A 1087 18.89 20.64 16.08
C GLU A 1087 18.60 21.58 17.26
N VAL A 1088 18.21 22.83 16.99
CA VAL A 1088 17.86 23.81 18.03
C VAL A 1088 16.69 23.31 18.90
N GLU A 1089 15.64 22.78 18.27
CA GLU A 1089 14.48 22.21 19.00
C GLU A 1089 14.85 20.91 19.73
N CYS A 1090 15.70 20.05 19.14
CA CYS A 1090 16.16 18.82 19.78
C CYS A 1090 16.98 19.11 21.06
N ARG A 1091 17.86 20.13 21.03
CA ARG A 1091 18.64 20.55 22.21
C ARG A 1091 17.76 21.12 23.32
N ALA A 1092 16.76 21.92 22.95
CA ALA A 1092 15.75 22.44 23.88
C ALA A 1092 15.02 21.28 24.60
N GLY A 1093 14.62 20.26 23.85
CA GLY A 1093 13.99 19.04 24.38
C GLY A 1093 14.92 18.25 25.31
N LEU A 1094 16.20 18.08 24.94
CA LEU A 1094 17.18 17.33 25.73
C LEU A 1094 17.41 17.97 27.11
N LEU A 1095 17.60 19.29 27.16
CA LEU A 1095 17.75 19.97 28.46
C LEU A 1095 16.48 19.86 29.30
N PHE A 1096 15.30 19.91 28.68
CA PHE A 1096 14.04 19.80 29.39
C PHE A 1096 13.83 18.40 30.00
N ILE A 1097 14.15 17.31 29.27
CA ILE A 1097 14.08 15.96 29.86
C ILE A 1097 15.09 15.76 31.00
N LEU A 1098 16.28 16.34 30.90
CA LEU A 1098 17.31 16.24 31.94
C LEU A 1098 16.94 17.06 33.18
N GLU A 1099 16.30 18.22 33.01
CA GLU A 1099 15.79 19.00 34.15
C GLU A 1099 14.63 18.28 34.84
N ALA A 1100 13.71 17.66 34.09
CA ALA A 1100 12.69 16.81 34.69
C ALA A 1100 13.29 15.61 35.44
N ALA A 1101 14.38 15.03 34.94
CA ALA A 1101 15.13 13.98 35.63
C ALA A 1101 15.75 14.48 36.94
N ARG A 1102 16.34 15.68 36.95
CA ARG A 1102 16.90 16.32 38.14
C ARG A 1102 15.83 16.58 39.19
N LEU A 1103 14.70 17.18 38.80
CA LEU A 1103 13.58 17.47 39.69
C LEU A 1103 12.95 16.19 40.26
N LEU A 1104 12.77 15.15 39.44
CA LEU A 1104 12.28 13.86 39.91
C LEU A 1104 13.24 13.20 40.91
N GLY A 1105 14.55 13.23 40.63
CA GLY A 1105 15.58 12.73 41.54
C GLY A 1105 15.56 13.45 42.89
N LEU A 1106 15.43 14.78 42.89
CA LEU A 1106 15.32 15.58 44.12
C LEU A 1106 14.03 15.28 44.91
N GLN A 1107 12.91 15.07 44.22
CA GLN A 1107 11.67 14.68 44.90
C GLN A 1107 11.84 13.30 45.56
N GLU A 1108 12.48 12.36 44.88
CA GLU A 1108 12.72 11.01 45.38
C GLU A 1108 13.78 10.93 46.49
N SER A 1109 14.72 11.87 46.54
CA SER A 1109 15.66 11.97 47.67
C SER A 1109 15.04 12.62 48.91
N GLY A 1110 13.87 13.26 48.77
CA GLY A 1110 13.28 14.10 49.81
C GLY A 1110 13.96 15.47 49.99
N GLU A 1111 14.92 15.82 49.11
CA GLU A 1111 15.63 17.11 49.16
C GLU A 1111 14.95 18.21 48.32
N ALA A 1112 13.91 17.88 47.53
CA ALA A 1112 13.19 18.87 46.73
C ALA A 1112 12.50 19.94 47.61
N THR A 1113 12.72 21.20 47.28
CA THR A 1113 11.97 22.31 47.87
C THR A 1113 10.49 22.26 47.46
N SER A 1114 9.61 22.91 48.23
CA SER A 1114 8.19 23.05 47.85
C SER A 1114 8.02 23.70 46.47
N LEU A 1115 8.91 24.64 46.14
CA LEU A 1115 9.02 25.27 44.83
C LEU A 1115 9.29 24.24 43.72
N GLU A 1116 10.23 23.34 43.93
CA GLU A 1116 10.61 22.30 42.96
C GLU A 1116 9.52 21.25 42.79
N ILE A 1117 8.82 20.86 43.86
CA ILE A 1117 7.68 19.93 43.79
C ILE A 1117 6.55 20.51 42.95
N ILE A 1118 6.19 21.78 43.17
CA ILE A 1118 5.15 22.48 42.40
C ILE A 1118 5.58 22.59 40.92
N ASN A 1119 6.84 22.94 40.67
CA ASN A 1119 7.37 23.04 39.31
C ASN A 1119 7.39 21.69 38.60
N LEU A 1120 7.81 20.60 39.25
CA LEU A 1120 7.77 19.26 38.65
C LEU A 1120 6.35 18.88 38.24
N ARG A 1121 5.37 19.12 39.12
CA ARG A 1121 3.95 18.85 38.82
C ARG A 1121 3.43 19.63 37.61
N LEU A 1122 3.86 20.88 37.44
CA LEU A 1122 3.51 21.69 36.27
C LEU A 1122 4.28 21.25 35.02
N MET A 1123 5.58 21.00 35.15
CA MET A 1123 6.47 20.70 34.03
C MET A 1123 6.25 19.32 33.44
N THR A 1124 5.83 18.31 34.21
CA THR A 1124 5.59 16.96 33.65
C THR A 1124 4.55 16.95 32.50
N PRO A 1125 3.32 17.48 32.63
CA PRO A 1125 2.39 17.55 31.52
C PRO A 1125 2.86 18.49 30.40
N VAL A 1126 3.51 19.62 30.73
CA VAL A 1126 4.08 20.57 29.75
C VAL A 1126 5.17 19.90 28.91
N LEU A 1127 6.11 19.21 29.54
CA LEU A 1127 7.20 18.50 28.88
C LEU A 1127 6.65 17.48 27.89
N LYS A 1128 5.71 16.63 28.34
CA LYS A 1128 5.12 15.58 27.51
C LYS A 1128 4.36 16.16 26.32
N LEU A 1129 3.48 17.15 26.54
CA LEU A 1129 2.71 17.74 25.44
C LEU A 1129 3.60 18.51 24.46
N TYR A 1130 4.61 19.24 24.97
CA TYR A 1130 5.50 20.06 24.15
C TYR A 1130 6.39 19.19 23.26
N THR A 1131 7.11 18.23 23.86
CA THR A 1131 7.98 17.31 23.12
C THR A 1131 7.17 16.44 22.16
N GLY A 1132 6.08 15.83 22.62
CA GLY A 1132 5.21 15.01 21.76
C GLY A 1132 4.65 15.76 20.56
N LYS A 1133 4.30 17.05 20.71
CA LYS A 1133 3.80 17.86 19.59
C LYS A 1133 4.90 18.32 18.63
N LYS A 1134 6.12 18.53 19.13
CA LYS A 1134 7.29 18.94 18.32
C LYS A 1134 7.92 17.77 17.56
N THR A 1135 7.85 16.54 18.08
CA THR A 1135 8.54 15.37 17.52
C THR A 1135 8.05 14.99 16.13
N VAL A 1136 6.74 14.91 15.90
CA VAL A 1136 6.19 14.40 14.63
C VAL A 1136 6.59 15.26 13.42
N PRO A 1137 6.39 16.59 13.41
CA PRO A 1137 6.82 17.42 12.28
C PRO A 1137 8.35 17.40 12.08
N LEU A 1138 9.12 17.39 13.18
CA LEU A 1138 10.58 17.35 13.12
C LEU A 1138 11.09 16.08 12.44
N ILE A 1139 10.49 14.92 12.75
CA ILE A 1139 10.87 13.66 12.10
C ILE A 1139 10.42 13.62 10.65
N SER A 1140 9.25 14.17 10.32
CA SER A 1140 8.81 14.28 8.92
C SER A 1140 9.82 15.06 8.08
N GLU A 1141 10.27 16.23 8.54
CA GLU A 1141 11.34 17.02 7.91
C GLU A 1141 12.67 16.25 7.86
N GLY A 1142 12.98 15.50 8.92
CA GLY A 1142 14.17 14.64 8.97
C GLY A 1142 14.13 13.48 7.97
N LEU A 1143 12.96 12.91 7.66
CA LEU A 1143 12.80 11.89 6.61
C LEU A 1143 12.98 12.50 5.22
N GLU A 1144 12.47 13.71 4.99
CA GLU A 1144 12.59 14.43 3.73
C GLU A 1144 14.06 14.70 3.35
N CYS A 1145 14.96 14.81 4.33
CA CYS A 1145 16.40 14.92 4.11
C CYS A 1145 17.01 13.73 3.33
N PHE A 1146 16.32 12.60 3.24
CA PHE A 1146 16.72 11.41 2.48
C PHE A 1146 16.02 11.28 1.13
N GLY A 1147 15.09 12.18 0.80
CA GLY A 1147 14.24 12.12 -0.39
C GLY A 1147 13.43 10.82 -0.45
N GLY A 1148 13.31 10.23 -1.64
CA GLY A 1148 12.56 8.99 -1.84
C GLY A 1148 12.99 7.84 -0.91
N GLN A 1149 14.27 7.76 -0.54
CA GLN A 1149 14.76 6.72 0.38
C GLN A 1149 14.17 6.84 1.79
N GLY A 1150 13.86 8.06 2.24
CA GLY A 1150 13.21 8.31 3.53
C GLY A 1150 11.79 7.75 3.61
N TYR A 1151 11.16 7.45 2.47
CA TYR A 1151 9.81 6.90 2.38
C TYR A 1151 9.77 5.37 2.23
N ILE A 1152 10.89 4.72 1.93
CA ILE A 1152 10.92 3.26 1.69
C ILE A 1152 11.21 2.51 3.00
N GLU A 1153 10.27 1.64 3.41
CA GLU A 1153 10.28 0.91 4.69
C GLU A 1153 11.53 0.05 4.93
N ASN A 1154 12.12 -0.53 3.89
CA ASN A 1154 13.29 -1.41 4.04
C ASN A 1154 14.54 -0.65 4.51
N THR A 1155 14.59 0.68 4.38
CA THR A 1155 15.66 1.53 4.95
C THR A 1155 15.59 1.61 6.48
N GLY A 1156 14.45 1.28 7.09
CA GLY A 1156 14.18 1.44 8.51
C GLY A 1156 13.80 2.87 8.92
N LEU A 1157 13.96 3.87 8.06
CA LEU A 1157 13.67 5.28 8.36
C LEU A 1157 12.18 5.56 8.65
N PRO A 1158 11.21 5.08 7.84
CA PRO A 1158 9.78 5.38 8.09
C PRO A 1158 9.26 4.92 9.45
N SER A 1159 9.85 3.85 10.02
CA SER A 1159 9.49 3.36 11.36
C SER A 1159 9.62 4.43 12.44
N ILE A 1160 10.60 5.33 12.33
CA ILE A 1160 10.83 6.41 13.29
C ILE A 1160 9.63 7.38 13.31
N LEU A 1161 9.06 7.71 12.14
CA LEU A 1161 7.89 8.60 12.06
C LEU A 1161 6.61 7.89 12.56
N ARG A 1162 6.40 6.65 12.13
CA ARG A 1162 5.24 5.84 12.56
C ARG A 1162 5.23 5.66 14.08
N ASP A 1163 6.38 5.38 14.67
CA ASP A 1163 6.54 5.20 16.12
C ASP A 1163 6.42 6.53 16.85
N ALA A 1164 6.99 7.62 16.34
CA ALA A 1164 6.87 8.94 16.94
C ALA A 1164 5.43 9.47 16.99
N GLN A 1165 4.57 9.09 16.05
CA GLN A 1165 3.17 9.52 16.03
C GLN A 1165 2.37 9.03 17.26
N VAL A 1166 2.85 8.00 17.97
CA VAL A 1166 2.21 7.53 19.21
C VAL A 1166 2.44 8.49 20.39
N THR A 1167 3.56 9.22 20.41
CA THR A 1167 3.96 10.04 21.56
C THR A 1167 3.02 11.21 21.87
N PRO A 1168 2.39 11.91 20.91
CA PRO A 1168 1.34 12.88 21.24
C PRO A 1168 -0.02 12.25 21.60
N ILE A 1169 -0.18 10.92 21.56
CA ILE A 1169 -1.47 10.23 21.74
C ILE A 1169 -1.56 9.55 23.12
N TRP A 1170 -0.70 8.57 23.41
CA TRP A 1170 -0.76 7.80 24.66
C TRP A 1170 -0.31 8.64 25.88
N GLU A 1171 -0.61 8.20 27.10
CA GLU A 1171 -0.34 8.95 28.35
C GLU A 1171 -0.89 10.39 28.40
N GLY A 1172 -1.91 10.67 27.57
CA GLY A 1172 -2.62 11.95 27.47
C GLY A 1172 -2.32 12.70 26.16
N THR A 1173 -3.38 13.03 25.41
CA THR A 1173 -3.23 13.81 24.18
C THR A 1173 -2.77 15.24 24.49
N THR A 1174 -2.26 15.97 23.48
CA THR A 1174 -1.82 17.36 23.64
C THR A 1174 -2.87 18.22 24.37
N ASN A 1175 -4.16 18.13 23.97
CA ASN A 1175 -5.22 18.94 24.59
C ASN A 1175 -5.54 18.48 26.01
N VAL A 1176 -5.56 17.17 26.27
CA VAL A 1176 -5.85 16.64 27.62
C VAL A 1176 -4.77 17.06 28.61
N LEU A 1177 -3.50 17.05 28.19
CA LEU A 1177 -2.40 17.53 29.02
C LEU A 1177 -2.39 19.05 29.15
N SER A 1178 -2.83 19.79 28.13
CA SER A 1178 -3.05 21.23 28.26
C SER A 1178 -4.13 21.58 29.28
N LEU A 1179 -5.21 20.78 29.35
CA LEU A 1179 -6.20 20.91 30.42
C LEU A 1179 -5.64 20.49 31.78
N ASP A 1180 -4.73 19.50 31.83
CA ASP A 1180 -4.01 19.14 33.06
C ASP A 1180 -3.14 20.29 33.57
N VAL A 1181 -2.49 21.04 32.66
CA VAL A 1181 -1.76 22.28 33.01
C VAL A 1181 -2.70 23.29 33.67
N LEU A 1182 -3.88 23.55 33.09
CA LEU A 1182 -4.88 24.44 33.71
C LEU A 1182 -5.39 23.92 35.06
N ARG A 1183 -5.55 22.60 35.19
CA ARG A 1183 -5.91 21.95 36.46
C ARG A 1183 -4.84 22.18 37.53
N VAL A 1184 -3.55 22.13 37.17
CA VAL A 1184 -2.45 22.44 38.09
C VAL A 1184 -2.53 23.90 38.55
N PHE A 1185 -2.77 24.85 37.63
CA PHE A 1185 -2.99 26.26 37.99
C PHE A 1185 -4.24 26.51 38.83
N SER A 1186 -5.24 25.61 38.78
CA SER A 1186 -6.45 25.68 39.60
C SER A 1186 -6.27 25.11 41.01
N SER A 1187 -5.07 24.63 41.35
CA SER A 1187 -4.75 24.17 42.70
C SER A 1187 -4.71 25.33 43.71
N LYS A 1188 -4.69 25.02 45.02
CA LYS A 1188 -4.60 26.04 46.08
C LYS A 1188 -3.20 26.70 46.19
N GLU A 1189 -2.22 26.21 45.45
CA GLU A 1189 -0.82 26.66 45.52
C GLU A 1189 -0.55 27.76 44.48
N ASP A 1190 0.37 28.68 44.78
CA ASP A 1190 0.80 29.72 43.83
C ASP A 1190 1.75 29.14 42.77
N VAL A 1191 1.17 28.41 41.81
CA VAL A 1191 1.90 27.74 40.73
C VAL A 1191 2.63 28.73 39.83
N LEU A 1192 2.01 29.87 39.52
CA LEU A 1192 2.61 30.87 38.64
C LEU A 1192 3.79 31.59 39.31
N GLY A 1193 3.65 31.97 40.58
CA GLY A 1193 4.76 32.54 41.34
C GLY A 1193 5.89 31.51 41.57
N ALA A 1194 5.54 30.22 41.71
CA ALA A 1194 6.53 29.15 41.77
C ALA A 1194 7.31 28.99 40.45
N PHE A 1195 6.61 29.04 39.32
CA PHE A 1195 7.22 29.01 37.99
C PHE A 1195 8.11 30.23 37.75
N GLU A 1196 7.63 31.44 38.05
CA GLU A 1196 8.39 32.68 37.90
C GLU A 1196 9.69 32.67 38.72
N LYS A 1197 9.62 32.31 40.00
CA LYS A 1197 10.80 32.23 40.86
C LYS A 1197 11.82 31.23 40.31
N HIS A 1198 11.35 30.09 39.81
CA HIS A 1198 12.23 29.08 39.26
C HIS A 1198 12.90 29.54 37.95
N ILE A 1199 12.14 30.14 37.02
CA ILE A 1199 12.73 30.75 35.80
C ILE A 1199 13.75 31.83 36.16
N ASN A 1200 13.42 32.71 37.11
CA ASN A 1200 14.35 33.76 37.55
C ASN A 1200 15.63 33.18 38.17
N ASN A 1201 15.53 32.10 38.95
CA ASN A 1201 16.68 31.38 39.52
C ASN A 1201 17.57 30.77 38.43
N ILE A 1202 16.97 30.21 37.36
CA ILE A 1202 17.72 29.70 36.20
C ILE A 1202 18.48 30.85 35.50
N LEU A 1203 17.90 32.04 35.44
CA LEU A 1203 18.42 33.21 34.71
C LEU A 1203 19.40 34.09 35.53
N THR A 1204 19.72 33.80 36.80
CA THR A 1204 20.54 34.72 37.62
C THR A 1204 21.98 34.89 37.15
N ASN A 1205 22.55 33.89 36.47
CA ASN A 1205 23.99 33.79 36.18
C ASN A 1205 24.39 34.24 34.77
N THR A 1206 23.53 34.96 34.05
CA THR A 1206 23.71 35.30 32.62
C THR A 1206 24.57 36.56 32.35
N LYS A 1207 25.09 37.20 33.39
CA LYS A 1207 25.43 38.64 33.42
C LYS A 1207 26.65 39.14 32.63
N ASN A 1208 27.21 38.38 31.68
CA ASN A 1208 28.45 38.78 31.00
C ASN A 1208 28.46 38.51 29.46
N ASP A 1209 27.30 38.35 28.81
CA ASP A 1209 27.24 38.02 27.37
C ASP A 1209 26.03 38.69 26.68
N GLU A 1210 26.30 39.62 25.75
CA GLU A 1210 25.27 40.45 25.09
C GLU A 1210 24.20 39.61 24.37
N LEU A 1211 24.58 38.48 23.76
CA LEU A 1211 23.62 37.60 23.08
C LEU A 1211 22.67 36.95 24.10
N LEU A 1212 23.20 36.49 25.23
CA LEU A 1212 22.41 35.85 26.29
C LEU A 1212 21.54 36.85 27.05
N GLU A 1213 21.97 38.10 27.16
CA GLU A 1213 21.14 39.19 27.72
C GLU A 1213 19.89 39.42 26.88
N LYS A 1214 20.02 39.50 25.54
CA LYS A 1214 18.87 39.60 24.62
C LYS A 1214 17.93 38.39 24.76
N CYS A 1215 18.48 37.19 24.91
CA CYS A 1215 17.68 35.99 25.17
C CYS A 1215 16.93 36.08 26.50
N THR A 1216 17.63 36.49 27.55
CA THR A 1216 17.08 36.65 28.91
C THR A 1216 15.93 37.66 28.92
N GLU A 1217 16.09 38.78 28.21
CA GLU A 1217 15.03 39.78 28.05
C GLU A 1217 13.80 39.20 27.36
N LYS A 1218 13.96 38.46 26.24
CA LYS A 1218 12.84 37.81 25.55
C LYS A 1218 12.08 36.84 26.44
N ILE A 1219 12.78 36.03 27.23
CA ILE A 1219 12.16 35.08 28.17
C ILE A 1219 11.44 35.81 29.30
N LYS A 1220 12.03 36.86 29.88
CA LYS A 1220 11.38 37.68 30.92
C LYS A 1220 10.14 38.40 30.41
N ASN A 1221 10.17 38.94 29.19
CA ASN A 1221 9.02 39.57 28.56
C ASN A 1221 7.88 38.56 28.34
N ALA A 1222 8.21 37.32 27.94
CA ALA A 1222 7.21 36.27 27.79
C ALA A 1222 6.61 35.82 29.13
N LEU A 1223 7.42 35.75 30.18
CA LEU A 1223 6.97 35.45 31.53
C LEU A 1223 6.05 36.54 32.08
N GLU A 1224 6.38 37.81 31.84
CA GLU A 1224 5.54 38.94 32.26
C GLU A 1224 4.21 38.97 31.50
N PHE A 1225 4.20 38.63 30.20
CA PHE A 1225 2.96 38.47 29.45
C PHE A 1225 2.05 37.40 30.06
N LEU A 1226 2.58 36.22 30.43
CA LEU A 1226 1.81 35.18 31.12
C LEU A 1226 1.25 35.69 32.47
N LYS A 1227 2.03 36.46 33.23
CA LYS A 1227 1.59 37.03 34.51
C LYS A 1227 0.44 38.01 34.35
N ILE A 1228 0.57 38.95 33.41
CA ILE A 1228 -0.49 39.91 33.09
C ILE A 1228 -1.74 39.16 32.65
N PHE A 1229 -1.57 38.13 31.81
CA PHE A 1229 -2.66 37.29 31.33
C PHE A 1229 -3.41 36.57 32.46
N PHE A 1230 -2.72 35.83 33.33
CA PHE A 1230 -3.35 35.12 34.46
C PHE A 1230 -3.93 36.08 35.51
N SER A 1231 -3.30 37.22 35.75
CA SER A 1231 -3.83 38.29 36.61
C SER A 1231 -5.15 38.83 36.07
N ASN A 1232 -5.25 39.04 34.76
CA ASN A 1232 -6.49 39.50 34.11
C ASN A 1232 -7.62 38.48 34.21
N ILE A 1233 -7.31 37.18 34.11
CA ILE A 1233 -8.28 36.09 34.32
C ILE A 1233 -8.77 36.07 35.77
N SER A 1234 -7.87 36.18 36.75
CA SER A 1234 -8.21 36.09 38.18
C SER A 1234 -9.00 37.31 38.69
N LYS A 1235 -8.74 38.52 38.16
CA LYS A 1235 -9.31 39.78 38.68
C LYS A 1235 -10.75 40.09 38.28
N LYS A 1236 -11.48 39.20 37.58
CA LYS A 1236 -12.86 39.48 37.17
C LYS A 1236 -13.81 38.28 37.23
N ASN A 1237 -14.63 38.25 38.28
CA ASN A 1237 -15.99 37.66 38.29
C ASN A 1237 -16.97 38.35 37.28
N LYS A 1238 -16.46 39.01 36.23
CA LYS A 1238 -17.21 39.91 35.33
C LYS A 1238 -16.69 39.95 33.89
N ILE A 1239 -16.19 38.84 33.34
CA ILE A 1239 -16.17 38.65 31.89
C ILE A 1239 -16.86 37.32 31.62
N SER A 1240 -18.18 37.36 31.42
CA SER A 1240 -18.96 36.23 30.90
C SER A 1240 -18.46 35.74 29.53
N LEU A 1241 -17.48 36.45 28.95
CA LEU A 1241 -16.93 36.23 27.64
C LEU A 1241 -15.52 35.63 27.60
N MET A 1242 -14.88 35.23 28.72
CA MET A 1242 -13.53 34.62 28.67
C MET A 1242 -13.58 33.11 28.92
N GLN A 1243 -13.06 32.32 27.97
CA GLN A 1243 -12.94 30.86 28.03
C GLN A 1243 -11.45 30.47 27.97
N VAL A 1244 -10.86 30.16 29.12
CA VAL A 1244 -9.42 29.89 29.27
C VAL A 1244 -9.02 28.55 28.64
N ASP A 1245 -9.91 27.58 28.71
CA ASP A 1245 -9.79 26.25 28.13
C ASP A 1245 -9.65 26.27 26.59
N ARG A 1246 -10.27 27.25 25.91
CA ARG A 1246 -10.09 27.47 24.46
C ARG A 1246 -8.63 27.66 24.06
N GLY A 1247 -7.84 28.37 24.87
CA GLY A 1247 -6.42 28.63 24.62
C GLY A 1247 -5.47 27.78 25.48
N ALA A 1248 -5.94 26.65 26.04
CA ALA A 1248 -5.13 25.82 26.93
C ALA A 1248 -3.86 25.28 26.26
N ARG A 1249 -3.95 24.97 24.96
CA ARG A 1249 -2.82 24.45 24.17
C ARG A 1249 -1.73 25.50 24.05
N GLU A 1250 -2.12 26.71 23.70
CA GLU A 1250 -1.26 27.87 23.53
C GLU A 1250 -0.53 28.21 24.84
N ILE A 1251 -1.26 28.20 25.97
CA ILE A 1251 -0.67 28.35 27.31
C ILE A 1251 0.38 27.26 27.59
N GLY A 1252 0.03 25.99 27.38
CA GLY A 1252 0.95 24.87 27.61
C GLY A 1252 2.21 24.94 26.74
N MET A 1253 2.07 25.32 25.47
CA MET A 1253 3.19 25.47 24.54
C MET A 1253 4.09 26.65 24.91
N VAL A 1254 3.53 27.81 25.29
CA VAL A 1254 4.33 28.97 25.73
C VAL A 1254 5.10 28.68 27.00
N ILE A 1255 4.48 28.01 27.99
CA ILE A 1255 5.20 27.58 29.21
C ILE A 1255 6.38 26.68 28.85
N GLY A 1256 6.17 25.71 27.93
CA GLY A 1256 7.25 24.85 27.42
C GLY A 1256 8.37 25.65 26.74
N LYS A 1257 8.02 26.62 25.89
CA LYS A 1257 9.00 27.49 25.21
C LYS A 1257 9.79 28.36 26.19
N ILE A 1258 9.13 28.97 27.17
CA ILE A 1258 9.80 29.78 28.21
C ILE A 1258 10.80 28.92 28.99
N TYR A 1259 10.37 27.73 29.42
CA TYR A 1259 11.20 26.83 30.22
C TYR A 1259 12.41 26.32 29.42
N SER A 1260 12.19 25.83 28.20
CA SER A 1260 13.26 25.41 27.30
C SER A 1260 14.25 26.55 26.97
N GLY A 1261 13.75 27.76 26.72
CA GLY A 1261 14.60 28.93 26.48
C GLY A 1261 15.47 29.27 27.70
N ALA A 1262 14.90 29.25 28.90
CA ALA A 1262 15.64 29.48 30.14
C ALA A 1262 16.73 28.42 30.36
N LEU A 1263 16.44 27.14 30.10
CA LEU A 1263 17.42 26.06 30.21
C LEU A 1263 18.56 26.19 29.19
N LEU A 1264 18.25 26.58 27.95
CA LEU A 1264 19.29 26.84 26.94
C LEU A 1264 20.20 28.00 27.35
N ILE A 1265 19.62 29.07 27.90
CA ILE A 1265 20.39 30.21 28.42
C ILE A 1265 21.28 29.77 29.59
N GLN A 1266 20.76 28.95 30.51
CA GLN A 1266 21.54 28.42 31.63
C GLN A 1266 22.70 27.56 31.16
N HIS A 1267 22.45 26.65 30.21
CA HIS A 1267 23.51 25.81 29.64
C HIS A 1267 24.55 26.66 28.89
N ALA A 1268 24.11 27.64 28.10
CA ALA A 1268 24.98 28.58 27.40
C ALA A 1268 25.70 29.57 28.34
N SER A 1269 25.35 29.60 29.62
CA SER A 1269 26.05 30.35 30.67
C SER A 1269 27.02 29.48 31.48
N SER A 1270 27.05 28.17 31.23
CA SER A 1270 27.93 27.23 31.95
C SER A 1270 29.41 27.36 31.56
N THR A 1271 30.29 26.83 32.40
CA THR A 1271 31.74 26.81 32.12
C THR A 1271 32.13 25.82 31.02
N THR A 1272 31.28 24.85 30.72
CA THR A 1272 31.51 23.86 29.65
C THR A 1272 30.94 24.28 28.30
N ARG A 1273 30.38 25.50 28.19
CA ARG A 1273 29.70 25.95 26.98
C ARG A 1273 30.63 25.96 25.76
N THR A 1274 30.05 25.74 24.58
CA THR A 1274 30.67 26.04 23.29
C THR A 1274 30.06 27.29 22.69
N ASP A 1275 30.70 27.91 21.69
CA ASP A 1275 30.10 29.06 20.99
C ASP A 1275 28.77 28.72 20.33
N ASN A 1276 28.61 27.48 19.85
CA ASN A 1276 27.37 26.98 19.29
C ASN A 1276 26.22 26.97 20.32
N ASP A 1277 26.50 26.77 21.61
CA ASP A 1277 25.45 26.75 22.64
C ASP A 1277 24.84 28.16 22.82
N LYS A 1278 25.65 29.23 22.70
CA LYS A 1278 25.16 30.62 22.66
C LYS A 1278 24.27 30.87 21.44
N VAL A 1279 24.73 30.43 20.25
CA VAL A 1279 23.97 30.60 19.01
C VAL A 1279 22.65 29.85 19.09
N VAL A 1280 22.63 28.61 19.60
CA VAL A 1280 21.40 27.85 19.79
C VAL A 1280 20.42 28.56 20.72
N ALA A 1281 20.89 29.07 21.87
CA ALA A 1281 20.05 29.84 22.80
C ALA A 1281 19.47 31.09 22.12
N PHE A 1282 20.29 31.81 21.34
CA PHE A 1282 19.87 32.96 20.56
C PHE A 1282 18.81 32.62 19.50
N ARG A 1283 19.05 31.60 18.67
CA ARG A 1283 18.09 31.16 17.64
C ARG A 1283 16.77 30.70 18.25
N TYR A 1284 16.83 29.98 19.36
CA TYR A 1284 15.63 29.54 20.05
C TYR A 1284 14.81 30.73 20.59
N CYS A 1285 15.47 31.66 21.29
CA CYS A 1285 14.79 32.74 22.02
C CYS A 1285 14.41 33.95 21.14
N VAL A 1286 15.15 34.21 20.07
CA VAL A 1286 15.06 35.44 19.28
C VAL A 1286 14.49 35.20 17.88
N GLU A 1287 14.90 34.14 17.18
CA GLU A 1287 14.44 33.88 15.80
C GLU A 1287 13.05 33.23 15.74
N ASN A 1288 12.58 32.61 16.83
CA ASN A 1288 11.25 32.02 16.93
C ASN A 1288 10.40 32.74 17.96
N PRO A 1289 9.11 33.03 17.68
CA PRO A 1289 8.24 33.67 18.65
C PRO A 1289 7.99 32.74 19.85
N ILE A 1290 8.43 33.20 21.04
CA ILE A 1290 8.10 32.54 22.31
C ILE A 1290 6.59 32.59 22.55
N ILE A 1291 5.94 33.72 22.27
CA ILE A 1291 4.48 33.88 22.29
C ILE A 1291 4.00 34.14 20.86
N ASP A 1292 3.05 33.33 20.40
CA ASP A 1292 2.47 33.34 19.06
C ASP A 1292 0.96 33.63 19.06
N PHE A 1293 0.43 34.22 20.14
CA PHE A 1293 -0.98 34.60 20.27
C PHE A 1293 -1.18 35.87 21.09
N ASP A 1294 -2.38 36.47 21.00
CA ASP A 1294 -2.82 37.59 21.82
C ASP A 1294 -4.05 37.22 22.70
N GLN A 1295 -4.46 38.11 23.61
CA GLN A 1295 -5.56 37.83 24.56
C GLN A 1295 -6.92 37.57 23.91
N SER A 1296 -7.14 37.96 22.66
CA SER A 1296 -8.39 37.75 21.94
C SER A 1296 -8.69 36.27 21.69
N ILE A 1297 -7.70 35.36 21.75
CA ILE A 1297 -7.94 33.92 21.62
C ILE A 1297 -8.75 33.33 22.80
N PHE A 1298 -8.91 34.08 23.88
CA PHE A 1298 -9.70 33.60 25.02
C PHE A 1298 -11.13 34.14 25.00
N ASN A 1299 -11.52 34.89 23.97
CA ASN A 1299 -12.88 35.40 23.83
C ASN A 1299 -13.85 34.28 23.44
N SER A 1300 -14.87 34.03 24.26
CA SER A 1300 -15.98 33.10 24.04
C SER A 1300 -16.72 33.34 22.72
N LEU A 1301 -16.81 34.58 22.23
CA LEU A 1301 -17.41 34.87 20.92
C LEU A 1301 -16.64 34.18 19.78
N ARG A 1302 -15.33 33.95 19.98
CA ARG A 1302 -14.57 33.17 19.01
C ARG A 1302 -14.89 31.68 19.07
N ASN A 1303 -15.37 31.13 20.19
CA ASN A 1303 -15.86 29.75 20.22
C ASN A 1303 -17.08 29.59 19.29
N ASP A 1304 -17.98 30.56 19.26
CA ASP A 1304 -19.11 30.56 18.32
C ASP A 1304 -18.64 30.64 16.86
N VAL A 1305 -17.56 31.41 16.60
CA VAL A 1305 -16.92 31.48 15.27
C VAL A 1305 -16.26 30.15 14.91
N ASP A 1306 -15.54 29.52 15.84
CA ASP A 1306 -14.91 28.22 15.62
C ASP A 1306 -15.96 27.15 15.31
N ILE A 1307 -17.09 27.12 16.04
CA ILE A 1307 -18.23 26.22 15.75
C ILE A 1307 -18.75 26.47 14.33
N LYS A 1308 -18.93 27.73 13.93
CA LYS A 1308 -19.41 28.05 12.58
C LYS A 1308 -18.43 27.60 11.49
N ILE A 1309 -17.13 27.79 11.70
CA ILE A 1309 -16.08 27.36 10.75
C ILE A 1309 -16.05 25.83 10.65
N VAL A 1310 -16.02 25.13 11.78
CA VAL A 1310 -15.86 23.66 11.82
C VAL A 1310 -17.09 22.95 11.26
N PHE A 1311 -18.29 23.50 11.50
CA PHE A 1311 -19.54 22.89 11.09
C PHE A 1311 -20.21 23.57 9.89
N GLU A 1312 -19.45 24.33 9.10
CA GLU A 1312 -19.91 24.88 7.83
C GLU A 1312 -20.36 23.74 6.89
N ASN A 1313 -21.55 23.88 6.27
CA ASN A 1313 -22.20 22.86 5.44
C ASN A 1313 -22.49 21.52 6.15
N TYR A 1314 -22.47 21.48 7.49
CA TYR A 1314 -22.89 20.30 8.24
C TYR A 1314 -24.41 20.29 8.44
N SER A 1315 -25.10 19.33 7.82
CA SER A 1315 -26.53 19.12 8.02
C SER A 1315 -26.79 18.69 9.48
N ASN A 1316 -27.63 19.47 10.20
CA ASN A 1316 -28.14 19.21 11.56
C ASN A 1316 -27.27 19.63 12.78
N VAL A 1317 -26.46 20.69 12.70
CA VAL A 1317 -25.71 21.17 13.88
C VAL A 1317 -26.64 21.66 15.01
N LYS A 1318 -27.66 22.46 14.68
CA LYS A 1318 -28.51 23.13 15.68
C LYS A 1318 -29.57 22.23 16.34
N SER A 1319 -29.81 21.03 15.83
CA SER A 1319 -30.75 20.09 16.49
C SER A 1319 -30.05 19.09 17.41
N LYS A 1320 -28.70 19.10 17.45
CA LYS A 1320 -27.88 18.18 18.25
C LYS A 1320 -26.93 18.88 19.24
N ILE A 1321 -26.64 20.16 19.05
CA ILE A 1321 -26.11 21.04 20.12
C ILE A 1321 -27.30 21.53 20.94
#